data_AF-A0A1M4MP24-F1
#
_entry.id   AF-A0A1M4MP24-F1
#
_cell.length_a   1.000
_cell.length_b   1.000
_cell.length_c   1.000
_cell.angle_alpha   90.00
_cell.angle_beta   90.00
_cell.angle_gamma   90.00
#
_symmetry.space_group_name_H-M   'P 1'
#
loop_
_entity.id
_entity.type
_entity.pdbx_description
1 polymer ?
#
loop_
_entity_poly.entity_id
_entity_poly.type
_entity_poly.pdbx_seq_one_letter_code
_entity_poly.pdbx_strand_id
1 'polypeptide(L)'
;MISVLYVDDEPGLLELSRLFLESTGEFHVATSTSAQEALADPAIRSYDAVISDYQMPGMDGIAFLKVVRERFGDIPFILFTGRGREEVVIEAINNGADFYVQKGGDPKAQFAELAHKVRQAVRRKRAEITVAEQEQRYLDIQNANDLIQSVTPDGHFRFVNTKWLDTLGYTAEELPNLTVFDIIHEDSADHCAETFRRVMAGENVGIIDAVFRTRDGRKVYVEGVADCKTVDGRCRYTRGIFKDVTDRRRMEAALAESRDYLHQIYASTQGGIVIIDAGTHEIVDLNPAAAEMIGTSGDQIVGTICHRCICPNERGRCPITDLHQDLDNAESTLLTADGGRVDIIKSVVRFNLNGRECLLETFIDNTERKIAADELHAAYAKVTVAEEELRKNYDLLSEKEQALRESTEMFRAVVEQSNEGIVITDVTGRLLYANPRAAEIVEIPDDLNPAGGINVLDFVAPEFRESAVSRFRKGVQEHGRYQMDCKIDTLAQRERWLECTGRMIVLHGSPAMLLSFRDITERVQAEKALRDSEYKFATVFRSNPVPLTLTSGSGGAFIDVNDAFLRSSGYTREELIGKIAGEMDFFVDDDENARFVSKLRAEQTVHGMELRCRNKAGEIRTCRFSSRIVPIGGVPHILTTIEDITEYKKAQEAIRESGERYRLILENAHEGVLINELTPRGPGKFIDVNESACRILGMTREEIQGVSLVDLDTPEMRRRAPGYVQDLIRTKHAVFQTHYRTRDNQEKIIDISTSLLDLDGQQATISVVRDITEQRAAESALHALVAGMVGATGMESLDRIAESLSAWLGADCVMIGEIAPDGGRVRLLSMLLDGKKIPDYSYILRGTPCENAAATGFCVYPDNVAELFPESRDIREFNIRGYAGTPLRDFTGRVVGILCLLTRTPLTLPPSAPEFIEIIAAKAAAEIERMNALAALSESEEKFRTLVEHSLDGILILDPEGDVLFANRAAGRLIGTDDPAGLIGKRNVMEFIAPASKGDAVRDFENVAGGMDGYVARYRIVTTKQDVRWVESLGKTIVFNGAPSILISLRDVTERQRAEEALHQANKKLNLLSGITRHDINNQLQILNGYLAFLQEKNADPSAAEMLSHVATASRRISSMIQFTQDYEEVGVHLPVWQNLRTLVTGAGRDAGLDGVALENEIPDGMEVFADPLITEVFFNLIDNSLRHGEKTTTIRFAFGIRDGDCVVVCEDDGGGVEPGLKEKIFERGFGKNTGFGLFLSREVLGITGITIRETGDAGRGARFEITIPRGQYRVGPA
;
A
#
# COMPACT_ATOMS: atom_id res chain seq x y z
N MET A 1 0.60 55.08 31.54
CA MET A 1 0.64 55.14 30.06
C MET A 1 1.06 53.76 29.60
N ILE A 2 0.32 53.17 28.66
CA ILE A 2 0.63 51.85 28.10
C ILE A 2 1.36 52.08 26.77
N SER A 3 2.55 51.52 26.61
CA SER A 3 3.30 51.57 25.35
C SER A 3 2.83 50.44 24.43
N VAL A 4 2.44 50.77 23.20
CA VAL A 4 1.88 49.81 22.24
C VAL A 4 2.61 49.92 20.91
N LEU A 5 3.06 48.80 20.35
CA LEU A 5 3.51 48.72 18.96
C LEU A 5 2.37 48.15 18.11
N TYR A 6 1.89 48.91 17.14
CA TYR A 6 0.92 48.44 16.16
C TYR A 6 1.61 48.17 14.82
N VAL A 7 1.42 46.96 14.29
CA VAL A 7 2.01 46.47 13.05
C VAL A 7 0.91 46.09 12.08
N ASP A 8 0.90 46.72 10.90
CA ASP A 8 -0.13 46.59 9.88
C ASP A 8 0.48 47.03 8.54
N ASP A 9 0.25 46.30 7.45
CA ASP A 9 0.87 46.61 6.16
C ASP A 9 0.18 47.75 5.40
N GLU A 10 -1.02 48.15 5.82
CA GLU A 10 -1.80 49.26 5.25
C GLU A 10 -1.55 50.57 6.06
N PRO A 11 -0.72 51.52 5.57
CA PRO A 11 -0.26 52.66 6.39
C PRO A 11 -1.37 53.63 6.79
N GLY A 12 -2.46 53.71 5.99
CA GLY A 12 -3.64 54.50 6.33
C GLY A 12 -4.37 53.97 7.57
N LEU A 13 -4.30 52.66 7.82
CA LEU A 13 -4.93 52.04 8.99
C LEU A 13 -4.07 52.21 10.25
N LEU A 14 -2.74 52.20 10.11
CA LEU A 14 -1.81 52.61 11.18
C LEU A 14 -2.09 54.03 11.66
N GLU A 15 -2.20 55.00 10.73
CA GLU A 15 -2.47 56.41 11.08
C GLU A 15 -3.84 56.58 11.72
N LEU A 16 -4.89 55.99 11.15
CA LEU A 16 -6.25 56.05 11.69
C LEU A 16 -6.33 55.47 13.10
N SER A 17 -5.71 54.30 13.34
CA SER A 17 -5.73 53.64 14.64
C SER A 17 -4.91 54.39 15.69
N ARG A 18 -3.78 54.98 15.30
CA ARG A 18 -3.02 55.90 16.17
C ARG A 18 -3.89 57.08 16.59
N LEU A 19 -4.55 57.74 15.64
CA LEU A 19 -5.43 58.89 15.91
C LEU A 19 -6.55 58.53 16.90
N PHE A 20 -7.20 57.37 16.76
CA PHE A 20 -8.24 56.93 17.69
C PHE A 20 -7.67 56.51 19.06
N LEU A 21 -6.63 55.68 19.13
CA LEU A 21 -6.07 55.21 20.40
C LEU A 21 -5.43 56.33 21.23
N GLU A 22 -4.63 57.21 20.61
CA GLU A 22 -3.97 58.32 21.30
C GLU A 22 -4.95 59.44 21.69
N SER A 23 -6.14 59.53 21.06
CA SER A 23 -7.20 60.48 21.47
C SER A 23 -7.70 60.27 22.92
N THR A 24 -7.48 59.07 23.49
CA THR A 24 -7.85 58.73 24.87
C THR A 24 -6.85 59.24 25.91
N GLY A 25 -5.61 59.54 25.52
CA GLY A 25 -4.51 59.90 26.43
C GLY A 25 -3.96 58.77 27.33
N GLU A 26 -4.51 57.54 27.27
CA GLU A 26 -4.02 56.40 28.10
C GLU A 26 -2.82 55.68 27.47
N PHE A 27 -2.73 55.68 26.13
CA PHE A 27 -1.77 54.95 25.32
C PHE A 27 -0.73 55.87 24.66
N HIS A 28 0.43 55.29 24.33
CA HIS A 28 1.32 55.82 23.31
C HIS A 28 1.55 54.73 22.26
N VAL A 29 1.31 55.04 20.99
CA VAL A 29 1.29 54.07 19.90
C VAL A 29 2.49 54.31 18.98
N ALA A 30 3.38 53.33 18.91
CA ALA A 30 4.34 53.15 17.82
C ALA A 30 3.67 52.40 16.66
N THR A 31 4.14 52.63 15.44
CA THR A 31 3.52 52.14 14.20
C THR A 31 4.60 51.60 13.27
N SER A 32 4.43 50.38 12.76
CA SER A 32 5.37 49.73 11.83
C SER A 32 4.61 49.10 10.66
N THR A 33 5.17 49.17 9.45
CA THR A 33 4.51 48.68 8.22
C THR A 33 4.83 47.23 7.86
N SER A 34 5.62 46.53 8.68
CA SER A 34 5.83 45.09 8.52
C SER A 34 6.28 44.41 9.81
N ALA A 35 5.90 43.16 9.98
CA ALA A 35 6.44 42.30 11.05
C ALA A 35 7.98 42.27 11.06
N GLN A 36 8.62 42.37 9.90
CA GLN A 36 10.09 42.29 9.78
C GLN A 36 10.79 43.57 10.28
N GLU A 37 10.19 44.74 10.05
CA GLU A 37 10.61 46.01 10.66
C GLU A 37 10.37 45.98 12.18
N ALA A 38 9.20 45.55 12.64
CA ALA A 38 8.89 45.39 14.06
C ALA A 38 9.88 44.43 14.78
N LEU A 39 10.20 43.29 14.18
CA LEU A 39 11.19 42.32 14.69
C LEU A 39 12.65 42.80 14.65
N ALA A 40 12.90 43.95 14.01
CA ALA A 40 14.19 44.64 13.97
C ALA A 40 14.25 45.85 14.92
N ASP A 41 13.13 46.34 15.44
CA ASP A 41 13.09 47.39 16.47
C ASP A 41 13.76 46.90 17.77
N PRO A 42 14.90 47.47 18.20
CA PRO A 42 15.52 47.10 19.48
C PRO A 42 14.64 47.42 20.69
N ALA A 43 13.62 48.28 20.54
CA ALA A 43 12.64 48.60 21.56
C ALA A 43 11.47 47.60 21.65
N ILE A 44 11.39 46.55 20.79
CA ILE A 44 10.23 45.62 20.79
C ILE A 44 9.95 44.98 22.16
N ARG A 45 10.98 44.67 22.96
CA ARG A 45 10.85 44.14 24.33
C ARG A 45 10.42 45.19 25.39
N SER A 46 10.26 46.45 25.01
CA SER A 46 9.90 47.57 25.91
C SER A 46 8.47 48.07 25.75
N TYR A 47 7.74 47.60 24.73
CA TYR A 47 6.30 47.83 24.63
C TYR A 47 5.55 46.96 25.64
N ASP A 48 4.53 47.51 26.28
CA ASP A 48 3.61 46.75 27.13
C ASP A 48 2.77 45.76 26.31
N ALA A 49 2.46 46.08 25.05
CA ALA A 49 1.71 45.22 24.14
C ALA A 49 2.09 45.41 22.66
N VAL A 50 1.83 44.38 21.86
CA VAL A 50 1.89 44.40 20.39
C VAL A 50 0.47 44.19 19.84
N ILE A 51 0.07 45.00 18.86
CA ILE A 51 -1.11 44.79 18.02
C ILE A 51 -0.60 44.43 16.62
N SER A 52 -1.21 43.46 15.96
CA SER A 52 -0.82 42.98 14.63
C SER A 52 -2.04 42.75 13.74
N ASP A 53 -1.98 43.06 12.45
CA ASP A 53 -2.86 42.39 11.49
C ASP A 53 -2.48 40.91 11.33
N TYR A 54 -3.37 40.11 10.75
CA TYR A 54 -3.15 38.69 10.44
C TYR A 54 -2.51 38.46 9.06
N GLN A 55 -2.74 39.28 8.04
CA GLN A 55 -2.44 39.00 6.63
C GLN A 55 -1.29 39.85 6.03
N MET A 56 -0.31 40.22 6.84
CA MET A 56 0.82 41.05 6.40
C MET A 56 1.76 40.33 5.38
N PRO A 57 2.29 41.03 4.36
CA PRO A 57 3.23 40.48 3.39
C PRO A 57 4.54 39.95 4.00
N GLY A 58 4.99 38.80 3.51
CA GLY A 58 6.30 38.21 3.85
C GLY A 58 6.39 37.56 5.24
N MET A 59 5.53 37.94 6.18
CA MET A 59 5.34 37.28 7.48
C MET A 59 3.96 37.66 8.02
N ASP A 60 3.04 36.68 8.02
CA ASP A 60 1.68 36.85 8.54
C ASP A 60 1.66 37.09 10.06
N GLY A 61 0.53 37.52 10.61
CA GLY A 61 0.40 37.88 12.03
C GLY A 61 0.59 36.71 13.01
N ILE A 62 0.33 35.47 12.58
CA ILE A 62 0.56 34.28 13.40
C ILE A 62 2.04 33.85 13.30
N ALA A 63 2.68 34.00 12.16
CA ALA A 63 4.13 33.87 12.02
C ALA A 63 4.89 34.95 12.83
N PHE A 64 4.42 36.21 12.80
CA PHE A 64 4.97 37.28 13.62
C PHE A 64 4.76 37.01 15.12
N LEU A 65 3.56 36.59 15.54
CA LEU A 65 3.28 36.11 16.89
C LEU A 65 4.24 35.00 17.32
N LYS A 66 4.42 33.95 16.50
CA LYS A 66 5.36 32.84 16.77
C LYS A 66 6.78 33.36 16.98
N VAL A 67 7.27 34.22 16.09
CA VAL A 67 8.64 34.77 16.18
C VAL A 67 8.79 35.78 17.34
N VAL A 68 7.73 36.48 17.74
CA VAL A 68 7.70 37.31 18.96
C VAL A 68 7.76 36.42 20.20
N ARG A 69 6.92 35.38 20.28
CA ARG A 69 6.93 34.39 21.38
C ARG A 69 8.30 33.72 21.52
N GLU A 70 8.93 33.33 20.41
CA GLU A 70 10.24 32.71 20.34
C GLU A 70 11.40 33.66 20.71
N ARG A 71 11.52 34.81 20.03
CA ARG A 71 12.69 35.71 20.17
C ARG A 71 12.55 36.75 21.27
N PHE A 72 11.32 37.17 21.57
CA PHE A 72 11.02 38.31 22.44
C PHE A 72 10.18 37.95 23.66
N GLY A 73 9.66 36.72 23.70
CA GLY A 73 8.95 36.14 24.83
C GLY A 73 7.45 36.44 24.82
N ASP A 74 6.82 36.20 25.96
CA ASP A 74 5.38 36.30 26.11
C ASP A 74 4.93 37.75 26.37
N ILE A 75 5.19 38.62 25.40
CA ILE A 75 4.73 40.02 25.37
C ILE A 75 3.24 40.03 25.00
N PRO A 76 2.35 40.75 25.71
CA PRO A 76 0.93 40.82 25.38
C PRO A 76 0.65 41.10 23.89
N PHE A 77 0.09 40.14 23.17
CA PHE A 77 -0.03 40.18 21.70
C PHE A 77 -1.48 40.08 21.25
N ILE A 78 -1.94 41.01 20.42
CA ILE A 78 -3.35 41.11 20.00
C ILE A 78 -3.44 41.10 18.48
N LEU A 79 -4.18 40.13 17.94
CA LEU A 79 -4.49 40.07 16.51
C LEU A 79 -5.74 40.89 16.21
N PHE A 80 -5.63 41.79 15.23
CA PHE A 80 -6.66 42.75 14.83
C PHE A 80 -6.87 42.58 13.32
N THR A 81 -7.91 41.85 12.88
CA THR A 81 -8.03 41.45 11.45
C THR A 81 -9.45 41.38 10.91
N GLY A 82 -9.62 41.56 9.60
CA GLY A 82 -10.91 41.65 8.91
C GLY A 82 -11.65 40.34 8.67
N ARG A 83 -11.09 39.18 9.02
CA ARG A 83 -11.70 37.86 8.77
C ARG A 83 -12.24 37.22 10.05
N GLY A 84 -13.52 37.45 10.37
CA GLY A 84 -14.23 36.83 11.48
C GLY A 84 -14.54 35.33 11.32
N ARG A 85 -13.59 34.51 10.86
CA ARG A 85 -13.74 33.04 10.85
C ARG A 85 -13.27 32.47 12.19
N GLU A 86 -14.10 31.64 12.82
CA GLU A 86 -13.77 30.99 14.10
C GLU A 86 -12.44 30.21 14.03
N GLU A 87 -12.15 29.58 12.90
CA GLU A 87 -10.88 28.89 12.61
C GLU A 87 -9.65 29.77 12.88
N VAL A 88 -9.68 31.05 12.48
CA VAL A 88 -8.56 32.00 12.65
C VAL A 88 -8.47 32.49 14.09
N VAL A 89 -9.60 32.59 14.80
CA VAL A 89 -9.62 32.91 16.24
C VAL A 89 -9.05 31.74 17.05
N ILE A 90 -9.42 30.51 16.70
CA ILE A 90 -8.88 29.27 17.28
C ILE A 90 -7.39 29.16 16.97
N GLU A 91 -6.96 29.40 15.72
CA GLU A 91 -5.55 29.38 15.34
C GLU A 91 -4.74 30.46 16.10
N ALA A 92 -5.25 31.68 16.20
CA ALA A 92 -4.63 32.78 16.94
C ALA A 92 -4.41 32.42 18.42
N ILE A 93 -5.43 31.90 19.10
CA ILE A 93 -5.37 31.51 20.51
C ILE A 93 -4.44 30.31 20.70
N ASN A 94 -4.52 29.30 19.83
CA ASN A 94 -3.64 28.11 19.86
C ASN A 94 -2.16 28.45 19.66
N ASN A 95 -1.85 29.53 18.93
CA ASN A 95 -0.49 30.04 18.75
C ASN A 95 -0.08 31.11 19.79
N GLY A 96 -0.91 31.32 20.82
CA GLY A 96 -0.57 32.12 22.00
C GLY A 96 -0.90 33.61 21.91
N ALA A 97 -1.83 34.03 21.05
CA ALA A 97 -2.34 35.41 21.05
C ALA A 97 -3.15 35.65 22.34
N ASP A 98 -2.95 36.81 22.96
CA ASP A 98 -3.63 37.15 24.22
C ASP A 98 -5.12 37.42 24.03
N PHE A 99 -5.45 38.13 22.94
CA PHE A 99 -6.81 38.44 22.49
C PHE A 99 -6.86 38.58 20.96
N TYR A 100 -8.08 38.48 20.45
CA TYR A 100 -8.45 38.75 19.06
C TYR A 100 -9.46 39.91 19.03
N VAL A 101 -9.40 40.74 17.98
CA VAL A 101 -10.37 41.80 17.66
C VAL A 101 -10.65 41.78 16.16
N GLN A 102 -11.92 41.84 15.76
CA GLN A 102 -12.27 41.88 14.34
C GLN A 102 -12.18 43.32 13.79
N LYS A 103 -11.69 43.48 12.56
CA LYS A 103 -11.80 44.73 11.78
C LYS A 103 -13.11 44.73 11.00
N GLY A 104 -13.79 45.88 10.94
CA GLY A 104 -15.08 46.06 10.27
C GLY A 104 -16.21 46.40 11.25
N GLY A 105 -17.32 46.93 10.70
CA GLY A 105 -18.42 47.49 11.48
C GLY A 105 -18.32 49.01 11.61
N ASP A 106 -18.80 49.57 12.73
CA ASP A 106 -18.62 50.99 13.04
C ASP A 106 -17.18 51.27 13.53
N PRO A 107 -16.44 52.21 12.91
CA PRO A 107 -15.05 52.50 13.30
C PRO A 107 -14.88 52.88 14.77
N LYS A 108 -15.86 53.57 15.40
CA LYS A 108 -15.73 54.02 16.80
C LYS A 108 -15.87 52.84 17.77
N ALA A 109 -16.83 51.95 17.52
CA ALA A 109 -16.99 50.72 18.29
C ALA A 109 -15.73 49.83 18.19
N GLN A 110 -15.21 49.63 16.98
CA GLN A 110 -14.02 48.82 16.69
C GLN A 110 -12.78 49.28 17.48
N PHE A 111 -12.45 50.57 17.46
CA PHE A 111 -11.29 51.09 18.20
C PHE A 111 -11.50 51.16 19.72
N ALA A 112 -12.74 51.31 20.19
CA ALA A 112 -13.08 51.23 21.61
C ALA A 112 -12.88 49.82 22.19
N GLU A 113 -13.21 48.76 21.44
CA GLU A 113 -12.94 47.38 21.85
C GLU A 113 -11.43 47.08 21.86
N LEU A 114 -10.69 47.51 20.83
CA LEU A 114 -9.23 47.32 20.77
C LEU A 114 -8.53 47.92 22.00
N ALA A 115 -8.90 49.16 22.37
CA ALA A 115 -8.42 49.81 23.59
C ALA A 115 -8.81 49.05 24.87
N HIS A 116 -9.90 48.28 24.89
CA HIS A 116 -10.26 47.43 26.02
C HIS A 116 -9.37 46.19 26.13
N LYS A 117 -9.18 45.42 25.04
CA LYS A 117 -8.37 44.19 25.06
C LYS A 117 -6.92 44.46 25.48
N VAL A 118 -6.29 45.53 24.97
CA VAL A 118 -4.91 45.93 25.33
C VAL A 118 -4.77 46.08 26.85
N ARG A 119 -5.72 46.76 27.50
CA ARG A 119 -5.70 46.97 28.96
C ARG A 119 -5.91 45.68 29.78
N GLN A 120 -6.53 44.66 29.19
CA GLN A 120 -6.75 43.36 29.83
C GLN A 120 -5.50 42.48 29.73
N ALA A 121 -4.87 42.40 28.56
CA ALA A 121 -3.69 41.56 28.30
C ALA A 121 -2.50 41.94 29.19
N VAL A 122 -2.15 43.23 29.24
CA VAL A 122 -1.06 43.79 30.05
C VAL A 122 -1.23 43.50 31.56
N ARG A 123 -2.48 43.37 32.03
CA ARG A 123 -2.78 43.03 33.43
C ARG A 123 -2.60 41.53 33.73
N ARG A 124 -3.00 40.64 32.81
CA ARG A 124 -2.85 39.18 32.98
C ARG A 124 -1.38 38.77 33.03
N LYS A 125 -0.60 39.18 32.02
CA LYS A 125 0.78 38.71 31.84
C LYS A 125 1.70 39.04 33.00
N ARG A 126 1.47 40.19 33.66
CA ARG A 126 2.20 40.64 34.86
C ARG A 126 1.94 39.82 36.13
N ALA A 127 0.97 38.90 36.14
CA ALA A 127 0.69 38.00 37.25
C ALA A 127 1.26 36.58 37.03
N GLU A 128 1.19 36.07 35.80
CA GLU A 128 1.56 34.68 35.46
C GLU A 128 3.05 34.39 35.64
N ILE A 129 3.91 35.36 35.30
CA ILE A 129 5.38 35.24 35.37
C ILE A 129 5.86 34.91 36.80
N THR A 130 5.11 35.31 37.83
CA THR A 130 5.46 35.05 39.24
C THR A 130 5.16 33.62 39.71
N VAL A 131 4.35 32.85 38.95
CA VAL A 131 3.94 31.48 39.33
C VAL A 131 4.83 30.43 38.66
N ALA A 132 5.05 30.54 37.35
CA ALA A 132 5.70 29.51 36.54
C ALA A 132 7.13 29.13 37.00
N GLU A 133 7.89 30.08 37.56
CA GLU A 133 9.26 29.83 38.06
C GLU A 133 9.33 28.83 39.23
N GLN A 134 8.21 28.57 39.92
CA GLN A 134 8.16 27.64 41.05
C GLN A 134 7.76 26.22 40.64
N GLU A 135 6.91 26.07 39.63
CA GLU A 135 6.35 24.77 39.22
C GLU A 135 7.35 23.94 38.39
N GLN A 136 8.11 24.58 37.48
CA GLN A 136 9.05 23.89 36.59
C GLN A 136 10.06 23.02 37.36
N ARG A 137 10.65 23.57 38.44
CA ARG A 137 11.65 22.88 39.28
C ARG A 137 11.10 21.67 40.05
N TYR A 138 9.79 21.52 40.17
CA TYR A 138 9.16 20.38 40.81
C TYR A 138 8.99 19.22 39.81
N LEU A 139 8.59 19.54 38.57
CA LEU A 139 8.40 18.57 37.48
C LEU A 139 9.72 17.92 37.04
N ASP A 140 10.81 18.70 36.95
CA ASP A 140 12.13 18.20 36.54
C ASP A 140 12.66 17.07 37.47
N ILE A 141 12.26 17.06 38.74
CA ILE A 141 12.67 16.04 39.72
C ILE A 141 11.74 14.81 39.68
N GLN A 142 10.44 15.00 39.41
CA GLN A 142 9.48 13.90 39.28
C GLN A 142 9.78 13.00 38.06
N ASN A 143 10.25 13.59 36.97
CA ASN A 143 10.43 12.89 35.68
C ASN A 143 11.86 12.34 35.45
N ALA A 144 12.68 12.23 36.51
CA ALA A 144 14.02 11.64 36.40
C ALA A 144 13.96 10.11 36.17
N ASN A 145 14.84 9.58 35.31
CA ASN A 145 14.86 8.16 34.91
C ASN A 145 15.45 7.18 35.94
N ASP A 146 16.13 7.70 36.97
CA ASP A 146 16.59 6.90 38.12
C ASP A 146 15.52 6.94 39.22
N LEU A 147 15.49 5.93 40.10
CA LEU A 147 14.64 5.87 41.27
C LEU A 147 15.19 6.82 42.34
N ILE A 148 14.60 8.00 42.45
CA ILE A 148 14.98 9.03 43.43
C ILE A 148 14.09 8.88 44.66
N GLN A 149 14.70 8.70 45.83
CA GLN A 149 14.02 8.64 47.12
C GLN A 149 14.67 9.56 48.15
N SER A 150 13.87 10.06 49.10
CA SER A 150 14.35 10.71 50.31
C SER A 150 13.65 10.13 51.53
N VAL A 151 14.45 9.71 52.51
CA VAL A 151 14.01 8.87 53.63
C VAL A 151 14.37 9.58 54.95
N THR A 152 13.49 9.52 55.95
CA THR A 152 13.73 10.11 57.27
C THR A 152 14.70 9.27 58.11
N PRO A 153 15.28 9.80 59.21
CA PRO A 153 16.23 9.08 60.07
C PRO A 153 15.75 7.73 60.64
N ASP A 154 14.43 7.60 60.79
CA ASP A 154 13.66 6.44 61.26
C ASP A 154 13.20 5.51 60.12
N GLY A 155 13.50 5.84 58.86
CA GLY A 155 13.33 4.94 57.71
C GLY A 155 12.09 5.19 56.84
N HIS A 156 11.23 6.16 57.15
CA HIS A 156 10.02 6.45 56.36
C HIS A 156 10.28 7.29 55.11
N PHE A 157 9.50 7.05 54.05
CA PHE A 157 9.61 7.82 52.80
C PHE A 157 9.01 9.22 52.94
N ARG A 158 9.84 10.25 52.71
CA ARG A 158 9.44 11.66 52.69
C ARG A 158 9.15 12.17 51.28
N PHE A 159 9.83 11.61 50.28
CA PHE A 159 9.65 11.90 48.86
C PHE A 159 10.15 10.71 48.05
N VAL A 160 9.44 10.40 46.97
CA VAL A 160 9.91 9.54 45.88
C VAL A 160 9.47 10.16 44.56
N ASN A 161 10.19 9.90 43.47
CA ASN A 161 9.77 10.33 42.13
C ASN A 161 8.83 9.30 41.46
N THR A 162 8.14 9.70 40.38
CA THR A 162 7.22 8.83 39.62
C THR A 162 7.88 7.49 39.26
N LYS A 163 9.13 7.52 38.79
CA LYS A 163 9.90 6.33 38.38
C LYS A 163 10.11 5.31 39.50
N TRP A 164 10.23 5.76 40.75
CA TRP A 164 10.31 4.89 41.93
C TRP A 164 8.99 4.15 42.18
N LEU A 165 7.86 4.85 42.04
CA LEU A 165 6.52 4.26 42.20
C LEU A 165 6.25 3.24 41.10
N ASP A 166 6.53 3.58 39.85
CA ASP A 166 6.32 2.71 38.68
C ASP A 166 7.16 1.43 38.76
N THR A 167 8.47 1.54 39.04
CA THR A 167 9.37 0.38 39.06
C THR A 167 9.11 -0.53 40.28
N LEU A 168 8.63 -0.02 41.41
CA LEU A 168 8.35 -0.82 42.62
C LEU A 168 6.87 -1.20 42.82
N GLY A 169 5.95 -0.63 42.04
CA GLY A 169 4.52 -0.98 42.04
C GLY A 169 3.72 -0.50 43.25
N TYR A 170 4.25 0.41 44.06
CA TYR A 170 3.57 1.01 45.22
C TYR A 170 2.86 2.31 44.83
N THR A 171 1.74 2.64 45.49
CA THR A 171 1.05 3.92 45.26
C THR A 171 1.49 5.01 46.24
N ALA A 172 1.29 6.28 45.86
CA ALA A 172 1.65 7.41 46.70
C ALA A 172 0.88 7.45 48.05
N GLU A 173 -0.29 6.82 48.13
CA GLU A 173 -1.10 6.71 49.35
C GLU A 173 -0.52 5.69 50.36
N GLU A 174 0.32 4.78 49.90
CA GLU A 174 0.90 3.70 50.71
C GLU A 174 2.25 4.11 51.35
N LEU A 175 2.97 5.03 50.71
CA LEU A 175 4.25 5.59 51.17
C LEU A 175 4.30 5.99 52.66
N PRO A 176 3.28 6.64 53.27
CA PRO A 176 3.35 7.06 54.67
C PRO A 176 3.43 5.90 55.67
N ASN A 177 3.01 4.70 55.26
CA ASN A 177 3.02 3.49 56.08
C ASN A 177 4.22 2.57 55.77
N LEU A 178 5.04 2.92 54.78
CA LEU A 178 6.20 2.14 54.35
C LEU A 178 7.51 2.71 54.92
N THR A 179 8.46 1.83 55.18
CA THR A 179 9.86 2.17 55.43
C THR A 179 10.75 1.64 54.30
N VAL A 180 11.96 2.19 54.21
CA VAL A 180 12.98 1.71 53.25
C VAL A 180 13.34 0.23 53.47
N PHE A 181 13.12 -0.33 54.65
CA PHE A 181 13.42 -1.73 54.96
C PHE A 181 12.35 -2.70 54.44
N ASP A 182 11.11 -2.25 54.27
CA ASP A 182 10.02 -3.11 53.76
C ASP A 182 10.23 -3.45 52.27
N ILE A 183 10.79 -2.49 51.50
CA ILE A 183 11.10 -2.64 50.07
C ILE A 183 12.46 -3.30 49.80
N ILE A 184 13.28 -3.59 50.81
CA ILE A 184 14.56 -4.30 50.61
C ILE A 184 14.29 -5.80 50.62
N HIS A 185 14.84 -6.52 49.64
CA HIS A 185 14.74 -7.97 49.59
C HIS A 185 15.69 -8.62 50.61
N GLU A 186 15.32 -9.79 51.14
CA GLU A 186 16.06 -10.50 52.19
C GLU A 186 17.54 -10.74 51.83
N ASP A 187 17.82 -11.15 50.58
CA ASP A 187 19.15 -11.23 49.95
C ASP A 187 20.07 -10.00 50.17
N SER A 188 19.52 -8.83 50.49
CA SER A 188 20.26 -7.56 50.68
C SER A 188 19.98 -6.87 52.02
N ALA A 189 19.14 -7.44 52.88
CA ALA A 189 18.65 -6.78 54.10
C ALA A 189 19.79 -6.32 55.05
N ASP A 190 20.69 -7.23 55.43
CA ASP A 190 21.80 -6.93 56.33
C ASP A 190 22.78 -5.90 55.74
N HIS A 191 23.09 -6.01 54.44
CA HIS A 191 23.96 -5.08 53.74
C HIS A 191 23.36 -3.66 53.73
N CYS A 192 22.11 -3.53 53.33
CA CYS A 192 21.44 -2.24 53.26
C CYS A 192 21.21 -1.63 54.66
N ALA A 193 20.98 -2.43 55.70
CA ALA A 193 20.83 -1.96 57.07
C ALA A 193 22.14 -1.40 57.67
N GLU A 194 23.30 -1.97 57.32
CA GLU A 194 24.62 -1.40 57.65
C GLU A 194 24.88 -0.12 56.85
N THR A 195 24.70 -0.19 55.53
CA THR A 195 24.92 0.94 54.61
C THR A 195 24.05 2.15 54.97
N PHE A 196 22.77 1.97 55.30
CA PHE A 196 21.88 3.05 55.73
C PHE A 196 22.36 3.72 57.03
N ARG A 197 22.81 2.94 58.03
CA ARG A 197 23.37 3.48 59.28
C ARG A 197 24.63 4.32 59.03
N ARG A 198 25.49 3.93 58.08
CA ARG A 198 26.71 4.66 57.71
C ARG A 198 26.41 5.95 56.95
N VAL A 199 25.50 5.92 55.97
CA VAL A 199 24.99 7.13 55.29
C VAL A 199 24.36 8.11 56.30
N MET A 200 23.59 7.59 57.27
CA MET A 200 23.00 8.36 58.37
C MET A 200 24.02 9.03 59.30
N ALA A 201 25.21 8.43 59.46
CA ALA A 201 26.34 9.03 60.18
C ALA A 201 27.10 10.09 59.35
N GLY A 202 26.76 10.25 58.06
CA GLY A 202 27.46 11.15 57.14
C GLY A 202 28.68 10.53 56.45
N GLU A 203 28.86 9.20 56.53
CA GLU A 203 29.92 8.52 55.78
C GLU A 203 29.59 8.44 54.29
N ASN A 204 30.61 8.59 53.44
CA ASN A 204 30.51 8.20 52.04
C ASN A 204 30.68 6.67 51.94
N VAL A 205 29.62 5.98 51.53
CA VAL A 205 29.58 4.51 51.39
C VAL A 205 29.99 4.02 50.01
N GLY A 206 30.17 4.91 49.03
CA GLY A 206 30.41 4.54 47.64
C GLY A 206 29.13 4.14 46.89
N ILE A 207 29.26 3.24 45.93
CA ILE A 207 28.13 2.65 45.18
C ILE A 207 27.50 1.54 46.03
N ILE A 208 26.17 1.52 46.04
CA ILE A 208 25.31 0.56 46.73
C ILE A 208 24.70 -0.36 45.67
N ASP A 209 25.02 -1.65 45.73
CA ASP A 209 24.36 -2.72 44.95
C ASP A 209 23.37 -3.42 45.89
N ALA A 210 22.10 -3.45 45.51
CA ALA A 210 21.02 -3.96 46.36
C ALA A 210 19.90 -4.60 45.53
N VAL A 211 19.22 -5.57 46.13
CA VAL A 211 17.97 -6.11 45.60
C VAL A 211 16.80 -5.45 46.34
N PHE A 212 15.99 -4.70 45.60
CA PHE A 212 14.69 -4.22 46.06
C PHE A 212 13.59 -5.24 45.70
N ARG A 213 12.49 -5.19 46.45
CA ARG A 213 11.30 -6.01 46.30
C ARG A 213 10.13 -5.09 45.97
N THR A 214 9.48 -5.34 44.84
CA THR A 214 8.24 -4.66 44.44
C THR A 214 7.07 -5.07 45.34
N ARG A 215 5.95 -4.36 45.21
CA ARG A 215 4.66 -4.70 45.84
C ARG A 215 4.19 -6.13 45.56
N ASP A 216 4.41 -6.66 44.35
CA ASP A 216 3.99 -8.02 43.96
C ASP A 216 4.97 -9.13 44.39
N GLY A 217 6.10 -8.75 44.99
CA GLY A 217 7.16 -9.66 45.44
C GLY A 217 8.30 -9.87 44.44
N ARG A 218 8.20 -9.36 43.20
CA ARG A 218 9.28 -9.42 42.21
C ARG A 218 10.56 -8.72 42.71
N LYS A 219 11.70 -9.35 42.44
CA LYS A 219 13.03 -8.77 42.66
C LYS A 219 13.35 -7.73 41.58
N VAL A 220 13.89 -6.59 41.99
CA VAL A 220 14.48 -5.54 41.14
C VAL A 220 15.91 -5.31 41.62
N TYR A 221 16.88 -5.42 40.72
CA TYR A 221 18.29 -5.19 41.02
C TYR A 221 18.60 -3.71 40.81
N VAL A 222 19.13 -3.05 41.83
CA VAL A 222 19.45 -1.62 41.77
C VAL A 222 20.91 -1.33 42.12
N GLU A 223 21.52 -0.42 41.36
CA GLU A 223 22.86 0.12 41.60
C GLU A 223 22.73 1.63 41.80
N GLY A 224 23.24 2.18 42.89
CA GLY A 224 23.00 3.60 43.22
C GLY A 224 23.93 4.22 44.26
N VAL A 225 23.62 5.45 44.64
CA VAL A 225 24.35 6.20 45.67
C VAL A 225 23.36 6.86 46.63
N ALA A 226 23.76 7.00 47.89
CA ALA A 226 22.96 7.72 48.89
C ALA A 226 23.82 8.69 49.73
N ASP A 227 23.25 9.87 49.98
CA ASP A 227 23.82 10.89 50.88
C ASP A 227 22.85 11.25 52.01
N CYS A 228 23.29 12.10 52.93
CA CYS A 228 22.40 12.65 53.95
C CYS A 228 22.47 14.16 54.07
N LYS A 229 21.33 14.78 54.38
CA LYS A 229 21.22 16.21 54.63
C LYS A 229 21.22 16.48 56.12
N THR A 230 22.36 16.93 56.63
CA THR A 230 22.49 17.36 58.02
C THR A 230 22.00 18.80 58.24
N VAL A 231 21.50 19.04 59.45
CA VAL A 231 21.21 20.37 60.03
C VAL A 231 21.66 20.32 61.49
N ASP A 232 22.40 21.32 61.96
CA ASP A 232 22.93 21.42 63.32
C ASP A 232 23.66 20.15 63.82
N GLY A 233 24.41 19.49 62.92
CA GLY A 233 25.18 18.28 63.20
C GLY A 233 24.36 16.99 63.30
N ARG A 234 23.04 17.02 63.04
CA ARG A 234 22.18 15.83 62.99
C ARG A 234 21.65 15.60 61.58
N CYS A 235 21.57 14.35 61.14
CA CYS A 235 20.89 14.02 59.89
C CYS A 235 19.39 14.35 59.99
N ARG A 236 18.85 15.06 59.00
CA ARG A 236 17.42 15.41 58.90
C ARG A 236 16.66 14.49 57.94
N TYR A 237 17.35 13.96 56.93
CA TYR A 237 16.88 12.93 55.99
C TYR A 237 18.05 12.46 55.12
N THR A 238 17.98 11.23 54.61
CA THR A 238 18.83 10.75 53.52
C THR A 238 18.21 11.04 52.16
N ARG A 239 19.03 10.97 51.11
CA ARG A 239 18.60 10.96 49.71
C ARG A 239 19.32 9.82 49.02
N GLY A 240 18.59 9.00 48.27
CA GLY A 240 19.15 7.94 47.43
C GLY A 240 18.74 8.16 45.99
N ILE A 241 19.66 7.89 45.07
CA ILE A 241 19.41 7.81 43.64
C ILE A 241 19.89 6.43 43.20
N PHE A 242 18.95 5.60 42.75
CA PHE A 242 19.17 4.20 42.42
C PHE A 242 18.73 3.90 41.00
N LYS A 243 19.59 3.25 40.23
CA LYS A 243 19.30 2.87 38.85
C LYS A 243 18.89 1.40 38.79
N ASP A 244 17.77 1.10 38.14
CA ASP A 244 17.39 -0.27 37.83
C ASP A 244 18.39 -0.88 36.82
N VAL A 245 18.97 -2.01 37.20
CA VAL A 245 19.94 -2.78 36.41
C VAL A 245 19.49 -4.23 36.20
N THR A 246 18.21 -4.51 36.46
CA THR A 246 17.58 -5.84 36.33
C THR A 246 17.79 -6.44 34.94
N ASP A 247 17.53 -5.65 33.88
CA ASP A 247 17.65 -6.15 32.51
C ASP A 247 19.11 -6.35 32.09
N ARG A 248 20.06 -5.54 32.60
CA ARG A 248 21.50 -5.79 32.41
C ARG A 248 21.90 -7.12 33.04
N ARG A 249 21.52 -7.39 34.29
CA ARG A 249 21.86 -8.68 34.95
C ARG A 249 21.16 -9.88 34.31
N ARG A 250 19.96 -9.69 33.73
CA ARG A 250 19.30 -10.71 32.90
C ARG A 250 20.06 -10.97 31.60
N MET A 251 20.53 -9.92 30.92
CA MET A 251 21.38 -10.06 29.73
C MET A 251 22.72 -10.73 30.05
N GLU A 252 23.35 -10.41 31.19
CA GLU A 252 24.60 -11.06 31.65
C GLU A 252 24.37 -12.55 31.98
N ALA A 253 23.23 -12.91 32.58
CA ALA A 253 22.85 -14.31 32.81
C ALA A 253 22.57 -15.07 31.51
N ALA A 254 21.77 -14.50 30.61
CA ALA A 254 21.49 -15.06 29.29
C ALA A 254 22.75 -15.18 28.41
N LEU A 255 23.74 -14.30 28.60
CA LEU A 255 25.04 -14.39 27.93
C LEU A 255 25.88 -15.57 28.45
N ALA A 256 25.79 -15.91 29.75
CA ALA A 256 26.42 -17.10 30.31
C ALA A 256 25.74 -18.38 29.83
N GLU A 257 24.41 -18.42 29.86
CA GLU A 257 23.58 -19.53 29.35
C GLU A 257 23.83 -19.79 27.86
N SER A 258 23.83 -18.71 27.05
CA SER A 258 24.20 -18.76 25.62
C SER A 258 25.63 -19.26 25.40
N ARG A 259 26.59 -18.88 26.25
CA ARG A 259 27.98 -19.35 26.12
C ARG A 259 28.11 -20.85 26.38
N ASP A 260 27.45 -21.38 27.41
CA ASP A 260 27.51 -22.80 27.74
C ASP A 260 26.66 -23.65 26.76
N TYR A 261 25.60 -23.08 26.18
CA TYR A 261 24.84 -23.64 25.05
C TYR A 261 25.70 -23.75 23.77
N LEU A 262 26.37 -22.66 23.38
CA LEU A 262 27.29 -22.63 22.23
C LEU A 262 28.48 -23.57 22.43
N HIS A 263 29.02 -23.67 23.65
CA HIS A 263 30.12 -24.59 23.97
C HIS A 263 29.67 -26.07 23.94
N GLN A 264 28.40 -26.36 24.26
CA GLN A 264 27.83 -27.70 24.08
C GLN A 264 27.59 -28.03 22.60
N ILE A 265 27.13 -27.08 21.77
CA ILE A 265 27.01 -27.28 20.32
C ILE A 265 28.38 -27.52 19.66
N TYR A 266 29.39 -26.70 19.99
CA TYR A 266 30.76 -26.86 19.49
C TYR A 266 31.32 -28.26 19.79
N ALA A 267 31.09 -28.74 21.03
CA ALA A 267 31.58 -30.05 21.48
C ALA A 267 30.78 -31.26 20.99
N SER A 268 29.49 -31.11 20.63
CA SER A 268 28.62 -32.20 20.16
C SER A 268 28.43 -32.25 18.64
N THR A 269 28.93 -31.25 17.90
CA THR A 269 28.92 -31.24 16.44
C THR A 269 29.76 -32.40 15.88
N GLN A 270 29.15 -33.27 15.09
CA GLN A 270 29.80 -34.46 14.50
C GLN A 270 30.81 -34.13 13.39
N GLY A 271 30.74 -32.92 12.82
CA GLY A 271 31.81 -32.38 11.97
C GLY A 271 32.99 -31.87 12.80
N GLY A 272 34.19 -32.07 12.30
CA GLY A 272 35.39 -31.47 12.86
C GLY A 272 35.39 -29.95 12.68
N ILE A 273 35.79 -29.22 13.72
CA ILE A 273 35.97 -27.76 13.71
C ILE A 273 37.38 -27.46 14.23
N VAL A 274 38.13 -26.61 13.54
CA VAL A 274 39.51 -26.21 13.90
C VAL A 274 39.67 -24.69 13.71
N ILE A 275 40.24 -24.01 14.69
CA ILE A 275 40.61 -22.58 14.61
C ILE A 275 42.13 -22.48 14.41
N ILE A 276 42.57 -21.69 13.43
CA ILE A 276 43.98 -21.54 13.04
C ILE A 276 44.34 -20.06 12.95
N ASP A 277 45.48 -19.64 13.48
CA ASP A 277 45.98 -18.28 13.29
C ASP A 277 46.45 -18.03 11.84
N ALA A 278 45.95 -16.98 11.21
CA ALA A 278 46.27 -16.67 9.81
C ALA A 278 47.72 -16.17 9.62
N GLY A 279 48.37 -15.67 10.68
CA GLY A 279 49.75 -15.17 10.64
C GLY A 279 50.83 -16.22 10.89
N THR A 280 50.66 -17.08 11.89
CA THR A 280 51.62 -18.13 12.28
C THR A 280 51.30 -19.51 11.72
N HIS A 281 50.09 -19.73 11.20
CA HIS A 281 49.53 -21.04 10.83
C HIS A 281 49.38 -22.04 11.99
N GLU A 282 49.38 -21.54 13.21
CA GLU A 282 49.28 -22.30 14.46
C GLU A 282 47.81 -22.64 14.74
N ILE A 283 47.51 -23.90 15.06
CA ILE A 283 46.19 -24.33 15.50
C ILE A 283 45.94 -23.74 16.90
N VAL A 284 44.91 -22.91 17.02
CA VAL A 284 44.54 -22.18 18.23
C VAL A 284 43.56 -22.98 19.08
N ASP A 285 42.64 -23.71 18.45
CA ASP A 285 41.59 -24.51 19.09
C ASP A 285 41.07 -25.58 18.10
N LEU A 286 40.41 -26.63 18.60
CA LEU A 286 39.62 -27.58 17.81
C LEU A 286 38.59 -28.32 18.66
N ASN A 287 37.49 -28.75 18.05
CA ASN A 287 36.46 -29.53 18.73
C ASN A 287 36.83 -31.03 18.84
N PRO A 288 36.13 -31.83 19.68
CA PRO A 288 36.43 -33.24 19.87
C PRO A 288 36.34 -34.08 18.60
N ALA A 289 35.38 -33.79 17.72
CA ALA A 289 35.21 -34.51 16.44
C ALA A 289 36.40 -34.29 15.50
N ALA A 290 36.97 -33.08 15.46
CA ALA A 290 38.22 -32.83 14.71
C ALA A 290 39.38 -33.65 15.30
N ALA A 291 39.55 -33.63 16.62
CA ALA A 291 40.60 -34.41 17.29
C ALA A 291 40.51 -35.92 16.99
N GLU A 292 39.28 -36.47 16.95
CA GLU A 292 39.03 -37.86 16.56
C GLU A 292 39.32 -38.13 15.07
N MET A 293 38.81 -37.29 14.15
CA MET A 293 39.06 -37.42 12.69
C MET A 293 40.54 -37.24 12.31
N ILE A 294 41.29 -36.43 13.04
CA ILE A 294 42.75 -36.27 12.87
C ILE A 294 43.51 -37.42 13.55
N GLY A 295 42.90 -38.14 14.49
CA GLY A 295 43.50 -39.25 15.21
C GLY A 295 44.46 -38.85 16.34
N THR A 296 44.29 -37.67 16.95
CA THR A 296 45.10 -37.24 18.11
C THR A 296 44.37 -36.26 19.04
N SER A 297 44.70 -36.29 20.33
CA SER A 297 44.08 -35.45 21.36
C SER A 297 44.37 -33.96 21.16
N GLY A 298 43.38 -33.09 21.43
CA GLY A 298 43.48 -31.64 21.27
C GLY A 298 44.74 -31.02 21.91
N ASP A 299 45.05 -31.39 23.16
CA ASP A 299 46.22 -30.92 23.92
C ASP A 299 47.59 -31.19 23.25
N GLN A 300 47.65 -32.08 22.25
CA GLN A 300 48.87 -32.41 21.51
C GLN A 300 48.98 -31.71 20.15
N ILE A 301 47.90 -31.08 19.68
CA ILE A 301 47.81 -30.47 18.34
C ILE A 301 47.50 -28.97 18.36
N VAL A 302 46.86 -28.45 19.40
CA VAL A 302 46.85 -27.01 19.71
C VAL A 302 48.29 -26.52 19.92
N GLY A 303 48.65 -25.37 19.36
CA GLY A 303 50.02 -24.86 19.32
C GLY A 303 50.92 -25.51 18.25
N THR A 304 50.42 -26.44 17.44
CA THR A 304 51.15 -26.99 16.29
C THR A 304 50.78 -26.27 14.99
N ILE A 305 51.66 -26.31 13.99
CA ILE A 305 51.45 -25.60 12.72
C ILE A 305 50.68 -26.49 11.74
N CYS A 306 49.53 -26.03 11.25
CA CYS A 306 48.52 -26.85 10.57
C CYS A 306 49.04 -27.65 9.36
N HIS A 307 49.98 -27.10 8.60
CA HIS A 307 50.61 -27.74 7.44
C HIS A 307 51.55 -28.91 7.78
N ARG A 308 51.74 -29.22 9.07
CA ARG A 308 52.52 -30.38 9.53
C ARG A 308 51.66 -31.53 10.06
N CYS A 309 50.36 -31.28 10.30
CA CYS A 309 49.51 -32.17 11.08
C CYS A 309 48.12 -32.43 10.46
N ILE A 310 47.54 -31.47 9.73
CA ILE A 310 46.16 -31.60 9.19
C ILE A 310 46.02 -31.19 7.73
N CYS A 311 46.82 -30.24 7.24
CA CYS A 311 46.69 -29.67 5.90
C CYS A 311 47.84 -30.15 4.99
N PRO A 312 47.57 -30.71 3.79
CA PRO A 312 48.59 -31.29 2.91
C PRO A 312 49.41 -30.27 2.09
N ASN A 313 49.20 -28.96 2.27
CA ASN A 313 49.87 -27.90 1.52
C ASN A 313 51.16 -27.42 2.21
N GLU A 314 52.22 -27.18 1.44
CA GLU A 314 53.49 -26.68 1.98
C GLU A 314 53.40 -25.24 2.52
N ARG A 315 54.30 -24.88 3.45
CA ARG A 315 54.39 -23.52 4.02
C ARG A 315 54.71 -22.49 2.93
N GLY A 316 53.88 -21.46 2.78
CA GLY A 316 53.97 -20.51 1.67
C GLY A 316 53.14 -20.89 0.44
N ARG A 317 52.21 -21.84 0.57
CA ARG A 317 51.23 -22.25 -0.45
C ARG A 317 49.82 -22.49 0.12
N CYS A 318 49.46 -21.85 1.22
CA CYS A 318 48.11 -21.95 1.76
C CYS A 318 47.10 -21.31 0.79
N PRO A 319 46.01 -22.02 0.39
CA PRO A 319 44.95 -21.45 -0.43
C PRO A 319 44.38 -20.15 0.14
N ILE A 320 44.17 -20.11 1.46
CA ILE A 320 43.53 -18.98 2.14
C ILE A 320 44.49 -17.81 2.33
N THR A 321 45.64 -18.02 2.97
CA THR A 321 46.53 -16.91 3.40
C THR A 321 47.52 -16.50 2.32
N ASP A 322 48.20 -17.44 1.66
CA ASP A 322 49.24 -17.16 0.66
C ASP A 322 48.64 -16.89 -0.74
N LEU A 323 47.51 -17.51 -1.07
CA LEU A 323 46.86 -17.43 -2.39
C LEU A 323 45.55 -16.63 -2.42
N HIS A 324 45.02 -16.22 -1.24
CA HIS A 324 43.82 -15.38 -1.09
C HIS A 324 42.56 -15.95 -1.76
N GLN A 325 42.34 -17.25 -1.63
CA GLN A 325 41.15 -17.96 -2.09
C GLN A 325 40.16 -18.18 -0.94
N ASP A 326 38.85 -18.12 -1.24
CA ASP A 326 37.79 -18.58 -0.34
C ASP A 326 37.50 -20.07 -0.60
N LEU A 327 37.14 -20.81 0.46
CA LEU A 327 36.76 -22.22 0.38
C LEU A 327 35.50 -22.45 1.22
N ASP A 328 34.39 -22.85 0.60
CA ASP A 328 33.17 -23.28 1.28
C ASP A 328 32.64 -24.57 0.65
N ASN A 329 32.32 -25.56 1.48
CA ASN A 329 31.92 -26.92 1.09
C ASN A 329 32.81 -27.56 0.01
N ALA A 330 34.11 -27.22 0.02
CA ALA A 330 35.09 -27.70 -0.94
C ALA A 330 35.60 -29.09 -0.55
N GLU A 331 35.57 -30.04 -1.48
CA GLU A 331 36.21 -31.34 -1.26
C GLU A 331 37.73 -31.18 -1.10
N SER A 332 38.27 -31.83 -0.08
CA SER A 332 39.67 -31.71 0.33
C SER A 332 40.13 -32.99 1.04
N THR A 333 41.43 -33.13 1.28
CA THR A 333 41.97 -34.27 2.01
C THR A 333 42.57 -33.80 3.34
N LEU A 334 42.07 -34.35 4.44
CA LEU A 334 42.65 -34.20 5.77
C LEU A 334 43.89 -35.10 5.90
N LEU A 335 44.95 -34.61 6.54
CA LEU A 335 46.03 -35.47 7.04
C LEU A 335 45.71 -35.93 8.46
N THR A 336 45.95 -37.21 8.75
CA THR A 336 45.86 -37.78 10.10
C THR A 336 47.23 -37.84 10.77
N ALA A 337 47.25 -37.88 12.10
CA ALA A 337 48.47 -37.81 12.91
C ALA A 337 49.44 -39.00 12.73
N ASP A 338 48.97 -40.11 12.17
CA ASP A 338 49.77 -41.29 11.81
C ASP A 338 50.33 -41.22 10.36
N GLY A 339 49.95 -40.21 9.57
CA GLY A 339 50.36 -40.01 8.18
C GLY A 339 49.36 -40.51 7.14
N GLY A 340 48.18 -40.96 7.55
CA GLY A 340 47.05 -41.29 6.67
C GLY A 340 46.38 -40.07 6.02
N ARG A 341 45.29 -40.34 5.30
CA ARG A 341 44.50 -39.39 4.52
C ARG A 341 43.02 -39.75 4.59
N VAL A 342 42.16 -38.75 4.85
CA VAL A 342 40.69 -38.87 4.85
C VAL A 342 40.12 -37.85 3.88
N ASP A 343 39.20 -38.26 3.02
CA ASP A 343 38.53 -37.35 2.08
C ASP A 343 37.32 -36.69 2.77
N ILE A 344 37.40 -35.37 2.87
CA ILE A 344 36.49 -34.52 3.62
C ILE A 344 35.86 -33.45 2.73
N ILE A 345 34.63 -33.05 3.05
CA ILE A 345 34.07 -31.76 2.61
C ILE A 345 34.48 -30.72 3.64
N LYS A 346 35.01 -29.55 3.23
CA LYS A 346 35.40 -28.50 4.17
C LYS A 346 35.07 -27.07 3.76
N SER A 347 34.85 -26.23 4.77
CA SER A 347 34.69 -24.76 4.65
C SER A 347 35.75 -24.05 5.49
N VAL A 348 36.14 -22.83 5.09
CA VAL A 348 37.09 -21.98 5.82
C VAL A 348 36.64 -20.52 5.80
N VAL A 349 36.42 -19.94 6.97
CA VAL A 349 35.98 -18.54 7.13
C VAL A 349 37.05 -17.73 7.87
N ARG A 350 37.40 -16.55 7.35
CA ARG A 350 38.27 -15.58 8.05
C ARG A 350 37.45 -14.78 9.07
N PHE A 351 37.98 -14.64 10.28
CA PHE A 351 37.37 -13.81 11.33
C PHE A 351 38.45 -13.19 12.24
N ASN A 352 38.09 -12.14 12.99
CA ASN A 352 39.02 -11.48 13.90
C ASN A 352 38.67 -11.83 15.36
N LEU A 353 39.59 -12.53 16.03
CA LEU A 353 39.44 -12.99 17.41
C LEU A 353 40.36 -12.17 18.33
N ASN A 354 39.79 -11.28 19.13
CA ASN A 354 40.52 -10.42 20.09
C ASN A 354 41.66 -9.58 19.47
N GLY A 355 41.53 -9.16 18.20
CA GLY A 355 42.54 -8.41 17.46
C GLY A 355 43.52 -9.27 16.65
N ARG A 356 43.40 -10.59 16.70
CA ARG A 356 44.20 -11.57 15.92
C ARG A 356 43.37 -12.10 14.75
N GLU A 357 43.94 -12.16 13.55
CA GLU A 357 43.23 -12.69 12.37
C GLU A 357 43.31 -14.22 12.37
N CYS A 358 42.15 -14.88 12.41
CA CYS A 358 42.03 -16.33 12.51
C CYS A 358 41.20 -16.90 11.34
N LEU A 359 41.44 -18.17 11.05
CA LEU A 359 40.68 -19.01 10.15
C LEU A 359 39.85 -19.98 10.99
N LEU A 360 38.56 -20.11 10.70
CA LEU A 360 37.70 -21.18 11.21
C LEU A 360 37.53 -22.20 10.09
N GLU A 361 38.18 -23.36 10.20
CA GLU A 361 37.96 -24.49 9.28
C GLU A 361 36.93 -25.47 9.88
N THR A 362 35.98 -25.93 9.07
CA THR A 362 35.00 -26.97 9.45
C THR A 362 34.99 -28.08 8.41
N PHE A 363 34.90 -29.36 8.82
CA PHE A 363 34.96 -30.50 7.90
C PHE A 363 34.18 -31.75 8.33
N ILE A 364 33.78 -32.56 7.35
CA ILE A 364 33.01 -33.82 7.55
C ILE A 364 33.56 -34.89 6.60
N ASP A 365 33.72 -36.13 7.09
CA ASP A 365 34.10 -37.31 6.29
C ASP A 365 33.03 -37.64 5.23
N ASN A 366 33.45 -37.88 3.99
CA ASN A 366 32.55 -38.15 2.85
C ASN A 366 32.71 -39.58 2.28
N THR A 367 33.51 -40.44 2.91
CA THR A 367 34.06 -41.68 2.32
C THR A 367 32.98 -42.70 1.93
N GLU A 368 32.12 -43.13 2.86
CA GLU A 368 31.05 -44.12 2.55
C GLU A 368 29.97 -43.53 1.64
N ARG A 369 29.65 -42.24 1.84
CA ARG A 369 28.60 -41.53 1.09
C ARG A 369 28.90 -41.47 -0.40
N LYS A 370 30.17 -41.28 -0.77
CA LYS A 370 30.59 -41.19 -2.18
C LYS A 370 30.44 -42.52 -2.91
N ILE A 371 30.86 -43.63 -2.29
CA ILE A 371 30.75 -44.98 -2.85
C ILE A 371 29.28 -45.38 -3.04
N ALA A 372 28.44 -45.18 -2.01
CA ALA A 372 27.02 -45.49 -2.09
C ALA A 372 26.27 -44.56 -3.08
N ALA A 373 26.66 -43.29 -3.18
CA ALA A 373 26.07 -42.36 -4.13
C ALA A 373 26.37 -42.74 -5.58
N ASP A 374 27.61 -43.09 -5.92
CA ASP A 374 28.00 -43.43 -7.31
C ASP A 374 27.27 -44.70 -7.83
N GLU A 375 27.18 -45.76 -7.01
CA GLU A 375 26.45 -46.98 -7.39
C GLU A 375 24.94 -46.74 -7.47
N LEU A 376 24.36 -46.00 -6.51
CA LEU A 376 22.92 -45.70 -6.52
C LEU A 376 22.56 -44.74 -7.67
N HIS A 377 23.38 -43.72 -7.98
CA HIS A 377 23.18 -42.86 -9.15
C HIS A 377 23.16 -43.67 -10.46
N ALA A 378 24.03 -44.69 -10.61
CA ALA A 378 24.08 -45.49 -11.83
C ALA A 378 22.80 -46.35 -12.09
N ALA A 379 22.00 -46.60 -11.06
CA ALA A 379 20.71 -47.29 -11.11
C ALA A 379 19.52 -46.32 -11.10
N TYR A 380 19.46 -45.40 -10.12
CA TYR A 380 18.43 -44.36 -10.04
C TYR A 380 18.44 -43.47 -11.29
N ALA A 381 19.58 -43.03 -11.83
CA ALA A 381 19.60 -42.24 -13.08
C ALA A 381 19.15 -43.01 -14.36
N LYS A 382 18.63 -44.24 -14.22
CA LYS A 382 17.84 -44.93 -15.25
C LYS A 382 16.38 -45.06 -14.80
N VAL A 383 16.15 -45.58 -13.59
CA VAL A 383 14.81 -45.74 -13.01
C VAL A 383 14.12 -44.39 -12.84
N THR A 384 14.74 -43.47 -12.12
CA THR A 384 14.34 -42.06 -11.97
C THR A 384 14.26 -41.33 -13.30
N VAL A 385 14.92 -41.74 -14.39
CA VAL A 385 14.66 -41.10 -15.70
C VAL A 385 13.35 -41.59 -16.31
N ALA A 386 12.96 -42.85 -16.13
CA ALA A 386 11.64 -43.36 -16.55
C ALA A 386 10.50 -42.93 -15.59
N GLU A 387 10.80 -42.85 -14.30
CA GLU A 387 9.86 -42.46 -13.25
C GLU A 387 9.73 -40.94 -13.12
N GLU A 388 10.78 -40.15 -13.37
CA GLU A 388 10.63 -38.73 -13.71
C GLU A 388 10.03 -38.54 -15.09
N GLU A 389 10.17 -39.43 -16.09
CA GLU A 389 9.36 -39.29 -17.31
C GLU A 389 7.87 -39.45 -16.98
N LEU A 390 7.51 -40.46 -16.17
CA LEU A 390 6.12 -40.72 -15.81
C LEU A 390 5.57 -39.69 -14.82
N ARG A 391 6.38 -39.27 -13.84
CA ARG A 391 6.04 -38.24 -12.87
C ARG A 391 6.15 -36.83 -13.44
N LYS A 392 7.12 -36.50 -14.29
CA LYS A 392 7.05 -35.24 -15.07
C LYS A 392 5.89 -35.31 -16.05
N ASN A 393 5.47 -36.47 -16.56
CA ASN A 393 4.21 -36.55 -17.31
C ASN A 393 2.98 -36.36 -16.42
N TYR A 394 2.94 -36.86 -15.18
CA TYR A 394 1.83 -36.65 -14.23
C TYR A 394 1.81 -35.24 -13.65
N ASP A 395 2.94 -34.75 -13.14
CA ASP A 395 3.14 -33.39 -12.67
C ASP A 395 2.95 -32.40 -13.84
N LEU A 396 3.30 -32.74 -15.09
CA LEU A 396 2.90 -31.96 -16.27
C LEU A 396 1.40 -32.10 -16.58
N LEU A 397 0.77 -33.28 -16.51
CA LEU A 397 -0.67 -33.38 -16.77
C LEU A 397 -1.46 -32.60 -15.71
N SER A 398 -1.01 -32.66 -14.46
CA SER A 398 -1.52 -31.93 -13.31
C SER A 398 -1.21 -30.43 -13.40
N GLU A 399 0.01 -30.00 -13.75
CA GLU A 399 0.35 -28.62 -14.09
C GLU A 399 -0.45 -28.13 -15.30
N LYS A 400 -0.89 -29.00 -16.21
CA LYS A 400 -1.60 -28.60 -17.43
C LYS A 400 -3.12 -28.63 -17.25
N GLU A 401 -3.67 -29.49 -16.40
CA GLU A 401 -5.04 -29.34 -15.88
C GLU A 401 -5.12 -28.14 -14.92
N GLN A 402 -4.16 -27.97 -14.02
CA GLN A 402 -4.08 -26.84 -13.09
C GLN A 402 -3.78 -25.55 -13.83
N ALA A 403 -2.88 -25.50 -14.83
CA ALA A 403 -2.71 -24.30 -15.66
C ALA A 403 -3.88 -24.08 -16.61
N LEU A 404 -4.61 -25.11 -17.05
CA LEU A 404 -5.88 -24.92 -17.77
C LEU A 404 -6.97 -24.36 -16.84
N ARG A 405 -6.99 -24.81 -15.57
CA ARG A 405 -7.93 -24.38 -14.53
C ARG A 405 -7.61 -22.98 -14.04
N GLU A 406 -6.37 -22.70 -13.65
CA GLU A 406 -5.84 -21.36 -13.38
C GLU A 406 -6.03 -20.46 -14.60
N SER A 407 -5.72 -20.88 -15.83
CA SER A 407 -5.99 -20.06 -17.02
C SER A 407 -7.48 -19.81 -17.23
N THR A 408 -8.37 -20.75 -16.87
CA THR A 408 -9.84 -20.59 -16.96
C THR A 408 -10.41 -19.73 -15.83
N GLU A 409 -9.90 -19.85 -14.61
CA GLU A 409 -10.31 -19.11 -13.42
C GLU A 409 -9.71 -17.69 -13.43
N MET A 410 -8.49 -17.51 -13.96
CA MET A 410 -7.84 -16.24 -14.28
C MET A 410 -8.49 -15.56 -15.49
N PHE A 411 -8.85 -16.31 -16.55
CA PHE A 411 -9.70 -15.80 -17.64
C PHE A 411 -11.02 -15.29 -17.09
N ARG A 412 -11.69 -16.08 -16.22
CA ARG A 412 -12.92 -15.66 -15.55
C ARG A 412 -12.69 -14.40 -14.72
N ALA A 413 -11.68 -14.37 -13.85
CA ALA A 413 -11.39 -13.20 -13.01
C ALA A 413 -11.10 -11.95 -13.84
N VAL A 414 -10.21 -12.03 -14.83
CA VAL A 414 -9.81 -10.90 -15.70
C VAL A 414 -10.98 -10.39 -16.55
N VAL A 415 -11.89 -11.26 -17.00
CA VAL A 415 -13.04 -10.86 -17.82
C VAL A 415 -14.23 -10.41 -16.98
N GLU A 416 -14.55 -11.09 -15.88
CA GLU A 416 -15.69 -10.74 -15.01
C GLU A 416 -15.40 -9.51 -14.14
N GLN A 417 -14.14 -9.27 -13.74
CA GLN A 417 -13.70 -8.05 -13.05
C GLN A 417 -13.18 -6.96 -14.01
N SER A 418 -13.34 -7.13 -15.32
CA SER A 418 -12.97 -6.08 -16.27
C SER A 418 -13.85 -4.84 -16.08
N ASN A 419 -13.23 -3.65 -16.02
CA ASN A 419 -13.95 -2.37 -16.03
C ASN A 419 -14.63 -2.06 -17.38
N GLU A 420 -14.36 -2.86 -18.43
CA GLU A 420 -14.99 -2.77 -19.74
C GLU A 420 -16.16 -3.75 -19.88
N GLY A 421 -17.17 -3.35 -20.64
CA GLY A 421 -18.17 -4.29 -21.13
C GLY A 421 -17.56 -5.17 -22.22
N ILE A 422 -17.38 -6.46 -21.95
CA ILE A 422 -16.86 -7.45 -22.90
C ILE A 422 -18.01 -8.33 -23.36
N VAL A 423 -18.22 -8.42 -24.67
CA VAL A 423 -19.24 -9.27 -25.28
C VAL A 423 -18.69 -10.06 -26.46
N ILE A 424 -19.14 -11.31 -26.60
CA ILE A 424 -18.91 -12.12 -27.79
C ILE A 424 -20.25 -12.23 -28.53
N THR A 425 -20.21 -12.05 -29.85
CA THR A 425 -21.37 -12.08 -30.73
C THR A 425 -21.13 -13.00 -31.92
N ASP A 426 -22.22 -13.48 -32.55
CA ASP A 426 -22.12 -14.11 -33.86
C ASP A 426 -21.82 -13.08 -34.96
N VAL A 427 -21.56 -13.55 -36.19
CA VAL A 427 -21.31 -12.68 -37.36
C VAL A 427 -22.51 -11.78 -37.77
N THR A 428 -23.66 -11.88 -37.08
CA THR A 428 -24.84 -11.02 -37.25
C THR A 428 -25.03 -10.01 -36.12
N GLY A 429 -24.20 -10.06 -35.07
CA GLY A 429 -24.30 -9.19 -33.89
C GLY A 429 -25.18 -9.73 -32.76
N ARG A 430 -25.65 -10.98 -32.84
CA ARG A 430 -26.40 -11.62 -31.75
C ARG A 430 -25.47 -11.99 -30.60
N LEU A 431 -25.89 -11.72 -29.38
CA LEU A 431 -25.12 -12.01 -28.16
C LEU A 431 -24.94 -13.51 -27.95
N LEU A 432 -23.69 -13.93 -27.71
CA LEU A 432 -23.30 -15.30 -27.33
C LEU A 432 -22.74 -15.36 -25.90
N TYR A 433 -22.07 -14.29 -25.46
CA TYR A 433 -21.54 -14.13 -24.10
C TYR A 433 -21.46 -12.63 -23.75
N ALA A 434 -21.63 -12.31 -22.46
CA ALA A 434 -21.38 -11.00 -21.88
C ALA A 434 -20.73 -11.18 -20.50
N ASN A 435 -19.82 -10.27 -20.11
CA ASN A 435 -19.37 -10.16 -18.72
C ASN A 435 -20.37 -9.33 -17.88
N PRO A 436 -20.31 -9.38 -16.54
CA PRO A 436 -21.23 -8.62 -15.68
C PRO A 436 -21.20 -7.11 -15.94
N ARG A 437 -20.01 -6.56 -16.23
CA ARG A 437 -19.82 -5.13 -16.54
C ARG A 437 -20.54 -4.69 -17.82
N ALA A 438 -20.64 -5.57 -18.83
CA ALA A 438 -21.43 -5.30 -20.04
C ALA A 438 -22.93 -5.23 -19.74
N ALA A 439 -23.44 -6.10 -18.85
CA ALA A 439 -24.83 -6.05 -18.41
C ALA A 439 -25.13 -4.77 -17.61
N GLU A 440 -24.23 -4.37 -16.71
CA GLU A 440 -24.35 -3.13 -15.93
C GLU A 440 -24.38 -1.87 -16.81
N ILE A 441 -23.41 -1.72 -17.72
CA ILE A 441 -23.27 -0.52 -18.58
C ILE A 441 -24.48 -0.35 -19.53
N VAL A 442 -25.08 -1.45 -20.00
CA VAL A 442 -26.25 -1.45 -20.90
C VAL A 442 -27.58 -1.50 -20.11
N GLU A 443 -27.51 -1.62 -18.78
CA GLU A 443 -28.62 -1.74 -17.84
C GLU A 443 -29.55 -2.93 -18.15
N ILE A 444 -28.96 -4.11 -18.37
CA ILE A 444 -29.65 -5.39 -18.63
C ILE A 444 -29.97 -6.10 -17.29
N PRO A 445 -31.23 -6.44 -17.00
CA PRO A 445 -31.62 -7.22 -15.81
C PRO A 445 -30.99 -8.62 -15.73
N ASP A 446 -30.61 -9.04 -14.52
CA ASP A 446 -29.95 -10.34 -14.25
C ASP A 446 -30.80 -11.58 -14.65
N ASP A 447 -32.13 -11.42 -14.73
CA ASP A 447 -33.08 -12.48 -15.09
C ASP A 447 -33.23 -12.72 -16.60
N LEU A 448 -32.60 -11.89 -17.45
CA LEU A 448 -32.57 -12.06 -18.91
C LEU A 448 -31.44 -12.99 -19.38
N ASN A 449 -31.71 -14.30 -19.39
CA ASN A 449 -30.81 -15.33 -19.91
C ASN A 449 -30.31 -14.99 -21.35
N PRO A 450 -28.99 -14.78 -21.59
CA PRO A 450 -28.46 -14.31 -22.87
C PRO A 450 -28.72 -15.22 -24.08
N ALA A 451 -29.08 -16.49 -23.88
CA ALA A 451 -29.40 -17.43 -24.97
C ALA A 451 -30.64 -17.05 -25.83
N GLY A 452 -31.31 -15.93 -25.51
CA GLY A 452 -32.59 -15.49 -26.08
C GLY A 452 -32.54 -14.53 -27.28
N GLY A 453 -31.36 -14.18 -27.83
CA GLY A 453 -31.28 -13.51 -29.15
C GLY A 453 -31.28 -11.97 -29.18
N ILE A 454 -30.78 -11.31 -28.13
CA ILE A 454 -30.46 -9.88 -28.12
C ILE A 454 -29.39 -9.58 -29.20
N ASN A 455 -29.54 -8.47 -29.95
CA ASN A 455 -28.52 -7.97 -30.88
C ASN A 455 -27.85 -6.70 -30.33
N VAL A 456 -26.53 -6.67 -30.27
CA VAL A 456 -25.79 -5.55 -29.66
C VAL A 456 -25.88 -4.24 -30.45
N LEU A 457 -26.17 -4.33 -31.76
CA LEU A 457 -26.31 -3.16 -32.63
C LEU A 457 -27.63 -2.42 -32.41
N ASP A 458 -28.58 -3.01 -31.67
CA ASP A 458 -29.88 -2.39 -31.44
C ASP A 458 -29.91 -1.33 -30.31
N PHE A 459 -28.87 -1.28 -29.48
CA PHE A 459 -28.69 -0.23 -28.45
C PHE A 459 -28.07 1.05 -28.99
N VAL A 460 -27.45 1.02 -30.18
CA VAL A 460 -26.77 2.19 -30.77
C VAL A 460 -27.80 3.25 -31.17
N ALA A 461 -27.63 4.47 -30.65
CA ALA A 461 -28.55 5.58 -30.86
C ALA A 461 -28.77 5.85 -32.36
N PRO A 462 -29.98 6.28 -32.80
CA PRO A 462 -30.36 6.30 -34.21
C PRO A 462 -29.38 7.02 -35.15
N GLU A 463 -28.76 8.10 -34.66
CA GLU A 463 -27.78 8.93 -35.38
C GLU A 463 -26.42 8.24 -35.64
N PHE A 464 -26.06 7.19 -34.89
CA PHE A 464 -24.82 6.42 -35.08
C PHE A 464 -25.04 5.04 -35.72
N ARG A 465 -26.29 4.56 -35.76
CA ARG A 465 -26.64 3.15 -36.07
C ARG A 465 -26.17 2.67 -37.44
N GLU A 466 -26.25 3.49 -38.49
CA GLU A 466 -25.74 3.13 -39.83
C GLU A 466 -24.21 2.98 -39.85
N SER A 467 -23.49 3.88 -39.19
CA SER A 467 -22.02 3.79 -39.05
C SER A 467 -21.62 2.52 -38.29
N ALA A 468 -22.32 2.19 -37.21
CA ALA A 468 -22.10 0.97 -36.44
C ALA A 468 -22.25 -0.29 -37.29
N VAL A 469 -23.41 -0.47 -37.95
CA VAL A 469 -23.69 -1.63 -38.81
C VAL A 469 -22.69 -1.73 -39.96
N SER A 470 -22.31 -0.60 -40.58
CA SER A 470 -21.33 -0.57 -41.66
C SER A 470 -19.93 -0.99 -41.19
N ARG A 471 -19.46 -0.47 -40.05
CA ARG A 471 -18.14 -0.83 -39.49
C ARG A 471 -18.12 -2.28 -39.00
N PHE A 472 -19.20 -2.76 -38.38
CA PHE A 472 -19.31 -4.13 -37.87
C PHE A 472 -19.21 -5.15 -39.01
N ARG A 473 -20.00 -4.98 -40.08
CA ARG A 473 -19.92 -5.83 -41.28
C ARG A 473 -18.53 -5.81 -41.93
N LYS A 474 -17.88 -4.65 -41.97
CA LYS A 474 -16.52 -4.52 -42.52
C LYS A 474 -15.50 -5.32 -41.68
N GLY A 475 -15.57 -5.23 -40.35
CA GLY A 475 -14.75 -6.04 -39.44
C GLY A 475 -14.92 -7.54 -39.66
N VAL A 476 -16.18 -8.02 -39.80
CA VAL A 476 -16.50 -9.42 -40.12
C VAL A 476 -15.89 -9.85 -41.46
N GLN A 477 -16.06 -9.05 -42.52
CA GLN A 477 -15.64 -9.43 -43.87
C GLN A 477 -14.12 -9.40 -44.07
N GLU A 478 -13.46 -8.32 -43.62
CA GLU A 478 -12.02 -8.12 -43.82
C GLU A 478 -11.15 -8.82 -42.76
N HIS A 479 -11.76 -9.53 -41.80
CA HIS A 479 -11.12 -10.02 -40.57
C HIS A 479 -10.41 -8.89 -39.79
N GLY A 480 -10.91 -7.66 -39.95
CA GLY A 480 -10.30 -6.43 -39.48
C GLY A 480 -10.72 -6.05 -38.07
N ARG A 481 -10.13 -4.96 -37.57
CA ARG A 481 -10.56 -4.33 -36.31
C ARG A 481 -11.82 -3.50 -36.52
N TYR A 482 -12.78 -3.70 -35.63
CA TYR A 482 -13.86 -2.75 -35.36
C TYR A 482 -13.35 -1.69 -34.38
N GLN A 483 -13.61 -0.42 -34.66
CA GLN A 483 -13.42 0.68 -33.69
C GLN A 483 -14.37 1.82 -34.02
N MET A 484 -15.10 2.32 -33.01
CA MET A 484 -16.02 3.45 -33.13
C MET A 484 -16.44 3.97 -31.76
N ASP A 485 -16.43 5.28 -31.58
CA ASP A 485 -17.12 5.93 -30.48
C ASP A 485 -18.56 6.20 -30.89
N CYS A 486 -19.53 5.84 -30.05
CA CYS A 486 -20.95 6.06 -30.33
C CYS A 486 -21.78 6.26 -29.08
N LYS A 487 -22.90 6.95 -29.25
CA LYS A 487 -23.94 7.06 -28.24
C LYS A 487 -24.83 5.81 -28.26
N ILE A 488 -25.21 5.31 -27.08
CA ILE A 488 -26.22 4.28 -26.91
C ILE A 488 -27.39 4.78 -26.06
N ASP A 489 -28.53 4.14 -26.25
CA ASP A 489 -29.72 4.28 -25.42
C ASP A 489 -29.88 2.97 -24.61
N THR A 490 -29.82 3.02 -23.28
CA THR A 490 -29.96 1.84 -22.42
C THR A 490 -31.40 1.32 -22.38
N LEU A 491 -31.61 0.11 -21.82
CA LEU A 491 -32.98 -0.42 -21.61
C LEU A 491 -33.84 0.44 -20.67
N ALA A 492 -33.22 1.24 -19.79
CA ALA A 492 -33.90 2.23 -18.95
C ALA A 492 -34.03 3.63 -19.60
N GLN A 493 -33.75 3.75 -20.91
CA GLN A 493 -33.74 5.00 -21.69
C GLN A 493 -32.82 6.10 -21.11
N ARG A 494 -31.60 5.72 -20.71
CA ARG A 494 -30.53 6.65 -20.39
C ARG A 494 -29.54 6.73 -21.55
N GLU A 495 -29.10 7.95 -21.85
CA GLU A 495 -28.07 8.20 -22.85
C GLU A 495 -26.67 7.91 -22.26
N ARG A 496 -25.86 7.09 -22.94
CA ARG A 496 -24.44 6.86 -22.59
C ARG A 496 -23.57 7.05 -23.83
N TRP A 497 -22.34 7.54 -23.65
CA TRP A 497 -21.31 7.52 -24.68
C TRP A 497 -20.37 6.34 -24.45
N LEU A 498 -20.18 5.50 -25.47
CA LEU A 498 -19.25 4.37 -25.44
C LEU A 498 -18.12 4.55 -26.45
N GLU A 499 -16.88 4.37 -26.01
CA GLU A 499 -15.77 3.96 -26.87
C GLU A 499 -15.91 2.44 -27.11
N CYS A 500 -15.96 1.98 -28.36
CA CYS A 500 -16.13 0.56 -28.70
C CYS A 500 -15.00 0.06 -29.62
N THR A 501 -14.46 -1.12 -29.32
CA THR A 501 -13.50 -1.85 -30.17
C THR A 501 -13.94 -3.30 -30.40
N GLY A 502 -13.34 -3.99 -31.37
CA GLY A 502 -13.60 -5.40 -31.59
C GLY A 502 -12.74 -6.07 -32.66
N ARG A 503 -12.77 -7.41 -32.69
CA ARG A 503 -12.07 -8.25 -33.67
C ARG A 503 -12.77 -9.60 -33.88
N MET A 504 -12.54 -10.19 -35.05
CA MET A 504 -12.90 -11.58 -35.30
C MET A 504 -12.08 -12.54 -34.43
N ILE A 505 -12.74 -13.62 -34.01
CA ILE A 505 -12.21 -14.80 -33.32
C ILE A 505 -12.87 -16.06 -33.87
N VAL A 506 -12.35 -17.24 -33.53
CA VAL A 506 -13.00 -18.54 -33.76
C VAL A 506 -13.43 -19.11 -32.42
N LEU A 507 -14.69 -19.50 -32.30
CA LEU A 507 -15.30 -20.07 -31.10
C LEU A 507 -15.98 -21.39 -31.47
N HIS A 508 -15.54 -22.50 -30.87
CA HIS A 508 -16.01 -23.86 -31.19
C HIS A 508 -16.00 -24.15 -32.71
N GLY A 509 -14.92 -23.78 -33.41
CA GLY A 509 -14.77 -23.95 -34.86
C GLY A 509 -15.61 -22.99 -35.73
N SER A 510 -16.41 -22.10 -35.14
CA SER A 510 -17.26 -21.14 -35.85
C SER A 510 -16.73 -19.70 -35.75
N PRO A 511 -16.86 -18.86 -36.78
CA PRO A 511 -16.45 -17.46 -36.71
C PRO A 511 -17.37 -16.64 -35.81
N ALA A 512 -16.79 -15.85 -34.90
CA ALA A 512 -17.49 -14.98 -33.97
C ALA A 512 -16.77 -13.61 -33.85
N MET A 513 -17.47 -12.58 -33.39
CA MET A 513 -16.94 -11.24 -33.18
C MET A 513 -16.87 -10.93 -31.67
N LEU A 514 -15.65 -10.72 -31.17
CA LEU A 514 -15.37 -10.21 -29.83
C LEU A 514 -15.42 -8.68 -29.87
N LEU A 515 -16.17 -8.06 -28.96
CA LEU A 515 -16.20 -6.61 -28.76
C LEU A 515 -15.81 -6.28 -27.31
N SER A 516 -15.12 -5.16 -27.09
CA SER A 516 -15.07 -4.48 -25.79
C SER A 516 -15.58 -3.04 -25.91
N PHE A 517 -16.21 -2.53 -24.86
CA PHE A 517 -16.71 -1.16 -24.81
C PHE A 517 -16.59 -0.52 -23.43
N ARG A 518 -16.42 0.81 -23.42
CA ARG A 518 -16.04 1.62 -22.27
C ARG A 518 -16.92 2.86 -22.21
N ASP A 519 -17.57 3.11 -21.08
CA ASP A 519 -18.31 4.38 -20.85
C ASP A 519 -17.32 5.55 -20.76
N ILE A 520 -17.54 6.56 -21.61
CA ILE A 520 -16.76 7.81 -21.71
C ILE A 520 -17.62 9.05 -21.43
N THR A 521 -18.84 8.90 -20.90
CA THR A 521 -19.80 9.99 -20.68
C THR A 521 -19.23 11.10 -19.79
N GLU A 522 -18.51 10.75 -18.71
CA GLU A 522 -17.84 11.73 -17.83
C GLU A 522 -16.76 12.54 -18.57
N ARG A 523 -15.98 11.89 -19.45
CA ARG A 523 -14.91 12.53 -20.24
C ARG A 523 -15.47 13.64 -21.12
N VAL A 524 -16.52 13.33 -21.88
CA VAL A 524 -17.16 14.27 -22.82
C VAL A 524 -17.76 15.48 -22.09
N GLN A 525 -18.25 15.28 -20.86
CA GLN A 525 -18.76 16.37 -20.02
C GLN A 525 -17.62 17.24 -19.44
N ALA A 526 -16.52 16.63 -18.97
CA ALA A 526 -15.36 17.34 -18.43
C ALA A 526 -14.64 18.20 -19.49
N GLU A 527 -14.45 17.68 -20.71
CA GLU A 527 -13.83 18.42 -21.82
C GLU A 527 -14.62 19.68 -22.20
N LYS A 528 -15.96 19.64 -22.08
CA LYS A 528 -16.82 20.82 -22.27
C LYS A 528 -16.63 21.86 -21.16
N ALA A 529 -16.60 21.45 -19.90
CA ALA A 529 -16.45 22.34 -18.75
C ALA A 529 -15.08 23.05 -18.72
N LEU A 530 -14.01 22.37 -19.16
CA LEU A 530 -12.67 22.95 -19.27
C LEU A 530 -12.64 24.17 -20.21
N ARG A 531 -13.24 24.03 -21.40
CA ARG A 531 -13.28 25.06 -22.45
C ARG A 531 -13.96 26.36 -21.99
N ASP A 532 -15.02 26.24 -21.19
CA ASP A 532 -15.76 27.39 -20.64
C ASP A 532 -15.00 28.09 -19.49
N SER A 533 -14.01 27.43 -18.87
CA SER A 533 -13.12 28.00 -17.86
C SER A 533 -11.89 28.70 -18.48
N GLU A 534 -11.31 28.13 -19.55
CA GLU A 534 -10.19 28.73 -20.29
C GLU A 534 -10.52 30.12 -20.86
N TYR A 535 -11.73 30.31 -21.40
CA TYR A 535 -12.19 31.60 -21.91
C TYR A 535 -12.22 32.71 -20.83
N LYS A 536 -12.57 32.34 -19.59
CA LYS A 536 -12.55 33.26 -18.44
C LYS A 536 -11.10 33.63 -18.07
N PHE A 537 -10.22 32.62 -17.96
CA PHE A 537 -8.81 32.82 -17.59
C PHE A 537 -8.06 33.76 -18.56
N ALA A 538 -8.25 33.57 -19.88
CA ALA A 538 -7.58 34.38 -20.91
C ALA A 538 -7.90 35.89 -20.82
N THR A 539 -9.05 36.25 -20.24
CA THR A 539 -9.46 37.65 -20.05
C THR A 539 -8.71 38.28 -18.87
N VAL A 540 -8.62 37.60 -17.72
CA VAL A 540 -8.04 38.15 -16.49
C VAL A 540 -6.51 38.24 -16.56
N PHE A 541 -5.84 37.28 -17.21
CA PHE A 541 -4.37 37.28 -17.33
C PHE A 541 -3.83 38.50 -18.09
N ARG A 542 -4.54 38.93 -19.15
CA ARG A 542 -4.05 39.98 -20.07
C ARG A 542 -4.12 41.38 -19.48
N SER A 543 -5.15 41.69 -18.69
CA SER A 543 -5.37 43.01 -18.08
C SER A 543 -4.55 43.28 -16.81
N ASN A 544 -3.74 42.34 -16.34
CA ASN A 544 -2.97 42.49 -15.09
C ASN A 544 -1.84 43.55 -15.22
N PRO A 545 -1.66 44.47 -14.24
CA PRO A 545 -0.67 45.55 -14.32
C PRO A 545 0.78 45.19 -13.96
N VAL A 546 1.05 44.03 -13.34
CA VAL A 546 2.40 43.60 -12.91
C VAL A 546 3.10 42.84 -14.04
N PRO A 547 4.40 43.06 -14.35
CA PRO A 547 5.12 42.29 -15.37
C PRO A 547 5.11 40.77 -15.12
N LEU A 548 4.41 40.04 -15.99
CA LEU A 548 4.27 38.58 -15.93
C LEU A 548 4.64 37.96 -17.27
N THR A 549 5.47 36.92 -17.22
CA THR A 549 5.79 36.07 -18.38
C THR A 549 5.42 34.63 -18.10
N LEU A 550 4.94 33.94 -19.14
CA LEU A 550 4.67 32.51 -19.13
C LEU A 550 5.56 31.87 -20.20
N THR A 551 6.61 31.15 -19.81
CA THR A 551 7.55 30.51 -20.75
C THR A 551 7.46 28.99 -20.71
N SER A 552 7.86 28.34 -21.80
CA SER A 552 7.85 26.88 -21.95
C SER A 552 8.87 26.24 -21.02
N GLY A 553 8.45 25.30 -20.17
CA GLY A 553 9.38 24.50 -19.38
C GLY A 553 10.34 23.68 -20.26
N SER A 554 9.92 23.22 -21.44
CA SER A 554 10.73 22.39 -22.33
C SER A 554 11.79 23.15 -23.14
N GLY A 555 11.71 24.49 -23.24
CA GLY A 555 12.67 25.29 -24.03
C GLY A 555 12.98 26.71 -23.56
N GLY A 556 12.30 27.25 -22.55
CA GLY A 556 12.45 28.65 -22.11
C GLY A 556 11.84 29.69 -23.06
N ALA A 557 11.09 29.26 -24.07
CA ALA A 557 10.45 30.16 -25.05
C ALA A 557 9.21 30.84 -24.46
N PHE A 558 8.99 32.14 -24.71
CA PHE A 558 7.76 32.81 -24.26
C PHE A 558 6.52 32.20 -24.94
N ILE A 559 5.55 31.74 -24.14
CA ILE A 559 4.27 31.16 -24.58
C ILE A 559 3.16 32.22 -24.54
N ASP A 560 3.06 32.98 -23.45
CA ASP A 560 2.34 34.26 -23.42
C ASP A 560 3.06 35.22 -22.46
N VAL A 561 2.80 36.50 -22.60
CA VAL A 561 3.30 37.59 -21.73
C VAL A 561 2.17 38.57 -21.54
N ASN A 562 1.99 39.15 -20.36
CA ASN A 562 0.95 40.16 -20.19
C ASN A 562 1.40 41.54 -20.71
N ASP A 563 0.44 42.45 -20.88
CA ASP A 563 0.73 43.75 -21.47
C ASP A 563 1.64 44.64 -20.60
N ALA A 564 1.81 44.30 -19.32
CA ALA A 564 2.78 44.94 -18.43
C ALA A 564 4.23 44.56 -18.73
N PHE A 565 4.52 43.28 -19.00
CA PHE A 565 5.87 42.86 -19.38
C PHE A 565 6.32 43.45 -20.72
N LEU A 566 5.41 43.62 -21.68
CA LEU A 566 5.69 44.30 -22.95
C LEU A 566 6.17 45.74 -22.69
N ARG A 567 5.52 46.47 -21.77
CA ARG A 567 5.88 47.84 -21.40
C ARG A 567 7.23 47.93 -20.67
N SER A 568 7.55 46.99 -19.78
CA SER A 568 8.79 47.04 -18.98
C SER A 568 10.03 46.50 -19.70
N SER A 569 9.86 45.54 -20.61
CA SER A 569 10.98 44.95 -21.38
C SER A 569 11.33 45.72 -22.66
N GLY A 570 10.34 46.42 -23.25
CA GLY A 570 10.46 47.19 -24.48
C GLY A 570 10.29 46.37 -25.78
N TYR A 571 9.99 45.07 -25.68
CA TYR A 571 9.72 44.19 -26.83
C TYR A 571 8.21 44.08 -27.12
N THR A 572 7.84 43.84 -28.38
CA THR A 572 6.44 43.53 -28.74
C THR A 572 6.13 42.04 -28.55
N ARG A 573 4.84 41.67 -28.51
CA ARG A 573 4.43 40.27 -28.32
C ARG A 573 4.90 39.40 -29.49
N GLU A 574 4.88 39.92 -30.71
CA GLU A 574 5.33 39.24 -31.94
C GLU A 574 6.86 39.03 -31.97
N GLU A 575 7.63 39.86 -31.27
CA GLU A 575 9.08 39.68 -31.10
C GLU A 575 9.44 38.65 -30.02
N LEU A 576 8.54 38.43 -29.05
CA LEU A 576 8.77 37.57 -27.88
C LEU A 576 8.23 36.14 -28.05
N ILE A 577 6.99 35.98 -28.54
CA ILE A 577 6.32 34.68 -28.49
C ILE A 577 7.01 33.66 -29.41
N GLY A 578 7.33 32.49 -28.86
CA GLY A 578 8.13 31.46 -29.50
C GLY A 578 9.65 31.69 -29.42
N LYS A 579 10.13 32.85 -28.95
CA LYS A 579 11.56 33.11 -28.73
C LYS A 579 12.01 32.71 -27.34
N ILE A 580 13.19 32.10 -27.26
CA ILE A 580 13.89 31.83 -25.99
C ILE A 580 14.64 33.09 -25.54
N ALA A 581 14.70 33.35 -24.24
CA ALA A 581 15.34 34.55 -23.70
C ALA A 581 16.83 34.72 -24.12
N GLY A 582 17.55 33.61 -24.35
CA GLY A 582 18.93 33.62 -24.86
C GLY A 582 19.07 34.09 -26.31
N GLU A 583 18.05 33.96 -27.17
CA GLU A 583 18.05 34.55 -28.52
C GLU A 583 17.91 36.08 -28.50
N MET A 584 17.55 36.65 -27.34
CA MET A 584 17.20 38.06 -27.18
C MET A 584 18.23 38.84 -26.35
N ASP A 585 19.40 38.24 -26.08
CA ASP A 585 20.44 38.74 -25.17
C ASP A 585 19.85 39.18 -23.81
N PHE A 586 18.80 38.50 -23.33
CA PHE A 586 18.04 38.93 -22.15
C PHE A 586 18.74 38.61 -20.83
N PHE A 587 19.66 37.66 -20.83
CA PHE A 587 20.51 37.35 -19.68
C PHE A 587 21.95 37.80 -19.95
N VAL A 588 22.64 38.24 -18.90
CA VAL A 588 24.00 38.80 -18.98
C VAL A 588 25.08 37.73 -18.85
N ASP A 589 24.70 36.58 -18.32
CA ASP A 589 25.55 35.44 -18.02
C ASP A 589 24.74 34.17 -18.34
N ASP A 590 25.04 33.54 -19.48
CA ASP A 590 24.27 32.38 -19.96
C ASP A 590 24.39 31.17 -19.04
N ASP A 591 25.45 31.07 -18.24
CA ASP A 591 25.59 30.01 -17.25
C ASP A 591 24.74 30.29 -15.99
N GLU A 592 24.56 31.55 -15.57
CA GLU A 592 23.52 31.91 -14.56
C GLU A 592 22.11 31.57 -15.06
N ASN A 593 21.80 31.90 -16.32
CA ASN A 593 20.54 31.58 -16.99
C ASN A 593 20.28 30.07 -17.07
N ALA A 594 21.25 29.28 -17.56
CA ALA A 594 21.13 27.83 -17.67
C ALA A 594 20.92 27.17 -16.29
N ARG A 595 21.60 27.66 -15.24
CA ARG A 595 21.40 27.21 -13.85
C ARG A 595 19.99 27.54 -13.35
N PHE A 596 19.47 28.74 -13.62
CA PHE A 596 18.09 29.12 -13.28
C PHE A 596 17.06 28.23 -13.99
N VAL A 597 17.14 28.08 -15.31
CA VAL A 597 16.19 27.28 -16.09
C VAL A 597 16.19 25.81 -15.66
N SER A 598 17.38 25.25 -15.35
CA SER A 598 17.50 23.88 -14.85
C SER A 598 16.95 23.72 -13.43
N LYS A 599 17.31 24.62 -12.51
CA LYS A 599 16.79 24.63 -11.13
C LYS A 599 15.26 24.71 -11.13
N LEU A 600 14.70 25.59 -11.96
CA LEU A 600 13.28 25.81 -12.11
C LEU A 600 12.53 24.60 -12.69
N ARG A 601 13.10 23.89 -13.67
CA ARG A 601 12.58 22.60 -14.17
C ARG A 601 12.43 21.58 -13.06
N ALA A 602 13.44 21.45 -12.21
CA ALA A 602 13.51 20.43 -11.16
C ALA A 602 12.64 20.78 -9.95
N GLU A 603 12.82 21.96 -9.35
CA GLU A 603 12.17 22.35 -8.08
C GLU A 603 10.68 22.70 -8.24
N GLN A 604 10.21 22.89 -9.47
CA GLN A 604 8.87 23.41 -9.83
C GLN A 604 8.54 24.82 -9.28
N THR A 605 9.27 25.35 -8.31
CA THR A 605 9.25 26.77 -7.94
C THR A 605 10.65 27.25 -7.58
N VAL A 606 10.97 28.47 -7.98
CA VAL A 606 12.18 29.21 -7.63
C VAL A 606 11.71 30.58 -7.19
N HIS A 607 11.52 30.77 -5.88
CA HIS A 607 11.26 32.10 -5.32
C HIS A 607 12.58 32.78 -4.98
N GLY A 608 12.66 34.09 -5.22
CA GLY A 608 13.80 34.88 -4.74
C GLY A 608 15.11 34.81 -5.53
N MET A 609 15.20 34.08 -6.67
CA MET A 609 16.49 33.85 -7.33
C MET A 609 16.97 35.08 -8.11
N GLU A 610 18.20 35.48 -7.87
CA GLU A 610 18.82 36.72 -8.33
C GLU A 610 19.58 36.46 -9.64
N LEU A 611 19.20 37.12 -10.74
CA LEU A 611 19.77 36.90 -12.08
C LEU A 611 20.02 38.21 -12.81
N ARG A 612 21.19 38.35 -13.43
CA ARG A 612 21.55 39.54 -14.23
C ARG A 612 20.89 39.47 -15.60
N CYS A 613 19.98 40.41 -15.86
CA CYS A 613 19.15 40.49 -17.04
C CYS A 613 19.28 41.84 -17.75
N ARG A 614 18.89 41.87 -19.02
CA ARG A 614 19.11 42.98 -19.95
C ARG A 614 17.83 43.32 -20.72
N ASN A 615 17.47 44.61 -20.80
CA ASN A 615 16.31 45.06 -21.58
C ASN A 615 16.66 45.36 -23.05
N LYS A 616 15.66 45.66 -23.90
CA LYS A 616 15.85 45.94 -25.34
C LYS A 616 16.80 47.13 -25.63
N ALA A 617 17.03 48.01 -24.66
CA ALA A 617 17.95 49.13 -24.77
C ALA A 617 19.40 48.79 -24.31
N GLY A 618 19.62 47.60 -23.73
CA GLY A 618 20.93 47.13 -23.29
C GLY A 618 21.25 47.34 -21.80
N GLU A 619 20.32 47.83 -20.99
CA GLU A 619 20.55 48.09 -19.56
C GLU A 619 20.58 46.80 -18.73
N ILE A 620 21.59 46.65 -17.86
CA ILE A 620 21.79 45.47 -17.00
C ILE A 620 21.24 45.68 -15.58
N ARG A 621 20.46 44.72 -15.09
CA ARG A 621 19.79 44.72 -13.78
C ARG A 621 19.84 43.31 -13.16
N THR A 622 20.12 43.17 -11.86
CA THR A 622 19.98 41.86 -11.18
C THR A 622 18.56 41.76 -10.63
N CYS A 623 17.72 41.03 -11.35
CA CYS A 623 16.31 40.88 -11.05
C CYS A 623 16.03 39.61 -10.23
N ARG A 624 14.97 39.64 -9.42
CA ARG A 624 14.45 38.53 -8.61
C ARG A 624 13.42 37.81 -9.44
N PHE A 625 13.84 36.66 -9.93
CA PHE A 625 12.98 35.70 -10.61
C PHE A 625 12.26 34.90 -9.53
N SER A 626 11.10 35.41 -9.12
CA SER A 626 10.09 34.62 -8.44
C SER A 626 9.30 33.87 -9.51
N SER A 627 9.83 32.71 -9.87
CA SER A 627 9.36 31.90 -11.00
C SER A 627 8.79 30.59 -10.51
N ARG A 628 7.55 30.29 -10.88
CA ARG A 628 6.87 29.05 -10.58
C ARG A 628 6.62 28.29 -11.87
N ILE A 629 7.09 27.07 -11.97
CA ILE A 629 6.47 26.11 -12.87
C ILE A 629 5.07 25.79 -12.35
N VAL A 630 4.08 26.28 -13.07
CA VAL A 630 2.72 25.78 -13.03
C VAL A 630 2.62 24.65 -14.06
N PRO A 631 2.25 23.42 -13.67
CA PRO A 631 1.96 22.35 -14.63
C PRO A 631 0.60 22.64 -15.30
N ILE A 632 0.59 23.50 -16.31
CA ILE A 632 -0.62 23.82 -17.09
C ILE A 632 -0.83 22.68 -18.10
N GLY A 633 -1.91 21.92 -17.92
CA GLY A 633 -2.18 20.71 -18.72
C GLY A 633 -1.14 19.60 -18.51
N GLY A 634 -0.46 19.57 -17.37
CA GLY A 634 0.67 18.65 -17.09
C GLY A 634 1.97 18.99 -17.81
N VAL A 635 1.97 19.92 -18.78
CA VAL A 635 3.20 20.47 -19.36
C VAL A 635 3.76 21.54 -18.42
N PRO A 636 5.04 21.47 -18.01
CA PRO A 636 5.63 22.50 -17.16
C PRO A 636 5.64 23.85 -17.90
N HIS A 637 4.95 24.85 -17.35
CA HIS A 637 4.98 26.24 -17.81
C HIS A 637 5.54 27.13 -16.72
N ILE A 638 6.60 27.86 -17.03
CA ILE A 638 7.27 28.81 -16.15
C ILE A 638 6.46 30.11 -16.09
N LEU A 639 5.68 30.31 -15.04
CA LEU A 639 5.09 31.61 -14.70
C LEU A 639 6.09 32.40 -13.86
N THR A 640 6.62 33.47 -14.43
CA THR A 640 7.65 34.30 -13.80
C THR A 640 7.09 35.69 -13.50
N THR A 641 7.15 36.10 -12.23
CA THR A 641 7.24 37.52 -11.86
C THR A 641 8.71 37.95 -11.88
N ILE A 642 8.98 39.13 -12.43
CA ILE A 642 10.30 39.75 -12.45
C ILE A 642 10.24 41.04 -11.63
N GLU A 643 10.91 41.04 -10.48
CA GLU A 643 11.17 42.20 -9.63
C GLU A 643 12.66 42.60 -9.76
N ASP A 644 13.08 43.83 -9.47
CA ASP A 644 14.48 44.31 -9.64
C ASP A 644 15.12 44.54 -8.25
N ILE A 645 16.23 43.86 -7.88
CA ILE A 645 16.56 43.57 -6.46
C ILE A 645 18.05 43.62 -6.04
N THR A 646 18.91 44.14 -6.89
CA THR A 646 20.32 43.76 -7.15
C THR A 646 21.32 43.44 -5.99
N GLU A 647 21.00 43.58 -4.71
CA GLU A 647 21.97 43.83 -3.64
C GLU A 647 22.21 42.67 -2.62
N TYR A 648 22.09 41.37 -2.98
CA TYR A 648 21.87 40.28 -1.98
C TYR A 648 22.80 39.00 -2.02
N LYS A 649 22.30 37.75 -2.17
CA LYS A 649 22.84 36.51 -1.49
C LYS A 649 23.92 35.65 -2.20
N LYS A 650 24.74 34.92 -1.40
CA LYS A 650 25.89 34.03 -1.78
C LYS A 650 26.06 32.82 -0.75
N ALA A 651 25.86 31.50 -1.07
CA ALA A 651 25.57 30.36 -0.10
C ALA A 651 26.14 28.87 -0.37
N GLN A 652 25.67 27.78 0.33
CA GLN A 652 26.29 26.41 0.60
C GLN A 652 25.31 25.16 0.78
N GLU A 653 25.79 23.89 1.10
CA GLU A 653 25.17 22.72 1.91
C GLU A 653 25.06 21.22 1.33
N ALA A 654 24.89 20.08 2.13
CA ALA A 654 24.17 18.71 1.88
C ALA A 654 24.59 17.29 2.59
N ILE A 655 23.68 16.22 2.63
CA ILE A 655 23.76 14.66 2.79
C ILE A 655 23.78 13.93 4.22
N ARG A 656 23.27 12.72 4.71
CA ARG A 656 22.36 11.46 4.52
C ARG A 656 22.78 10.04 3.90
N GLU A 657 22.23 8.77 4.11
CA GLU A 657 21.64 7.86 5.22
C GLU A 657 21.03 6.42 4.72
N SER A 658 21.00 5.23 5.46
CA SER A 658 20.04 3.98 5.36
C SER A 658 20.47 2.53 5.96
N GLY A 659 19.58 1.50 6.21
CA GLY A 659 19.81 -0.03 6.29
C GLY A 659 18.98 -1.04 7.24
N GLU A 660 18.67 -2.35 6.89
CA GLU A 660 18.13 -3.53 7.76
C GLU A 660 18.01 -4.99 7.07
N ARG A 661 17.55 -6.15 7.72
CA ARG A 661 17.23 -7.51 7.11
C ARG A 661 16.19 -8.60 7.69
N TYR A 662 16.40 -9.32 8.83
CA TYR A 662 16.43 -10.84 9.07
C TYR A 662 15.22 -11.89 8.88
N ARG A 663 15.00 -12.89 9.80
CA ARG A 663 13.94 -13.99 10.02
C ARG A 663 14.08 -15.57 9.88
N LEU A 664 13.72 -16.23 8.76
CA LEU A 664 12.71 -17.35 8.51
C LEU A 664 12.80 -18.92 8.82
N ILE A 665 13.60 -19.51 9.73
CA ILE A 665 14.06 -20.94 9.53
C ILE A 665 13.23 -22.19 10.02
N LEU A 666 12.46 -22.18 11.12
CA LEU A 666 12.20 -23.42 11.90
C LEU A 666 11.11 -24.43 11.43
N GLU A 667 10.12 -24.06 10.62
CA GLU A 667 8.86 -24.84 10.51
C GLU A 667 8.85 -25.97 9.44
N ASN A 668 9.92 -26.16 8.66
CA ASN A 668 9.91 -26.96 7.42
C ASN A 668 10.74 -28.26 7.44
N ALA A 669 10.85 -28.96 8.58
CA ALA A 669 11.64 -30.20 8.70
C ALA A 669 10.82 -31.49 8.42
N HIS A 670 11.27 -32.31 7.46
CA HIS A 670 10.51 -33.50 7.00
C HIS A 670 10.66 -34.77 7.86
N GLU A 671 11.74 -34.92 8.63
CA GLU A 671 12.05 -36.17 9.36
C GLU A 671 11.17 -36.35 10.62
N GLY A 672 11.02 -37.59 11.11
CA GLY A 672 10.17 -37.88 12.26
C GLY A 672 10.81 -37.47 13.58
N VAL A 673 10.43 -36.31 14.13
CA VAL A 673 10.95 -35.76 15.40
C VAL A 673 10.03 -36.10 16.58
N LEU A 674 10.63 -36.64 17.64
CA LEU A 674 9.99 -37.07 18.89
C LEU A 674 10.69 -36.42 20.10
N ILE A 675 9.94 -35.93 21.09
CA ILE A 675 10.46 -35.49 22.40
C ILE A 675 9.80 -36.33 23.49
N ASN A 676 10.58 -36.88 24.43
CA ASN A 676 10.13 -37.83 25.45
C ASN A 676 10.72 -37.54 26.83
N GLU A 677 10.05 -37.93 27.91
CA GLU A 677 10.65 -38.01 29.26
C GLU A 677 11.78 -39.05 29.30
N LEU A 678 12.79 -38.88 30.16
CA LEU A 678 13.83 -39.91 30.39
C LEU A 678 13.61 -40.66 31.71
N THR A 679 13.67 -42.00 31.69
CA THR A 679 13.55 -42.83 32.91
C THR A 679 14.71 -43.81 33.07
N PRO A 680 14.98 -44.33 34.30
CA PRO A 680 16.05 -45.31 34.55
C PRO A 680 15.91 -46.68 33.86
N ARG A 681 14.92 -46.87 32.97
CA ARG A 681 14.71 -48.09 32.16
C ARG A 681 14.67 -47.83 30.65
N GLY A 682 14.61 -46.58 30.22
CA GLY A 682 14.29 -46.19 28.84
C GLY A 682 13.67 -44.79 28.77
N PRO A 683 13.58 -44.18 27.58
CA PRO A 683 12.66 -43.06 27.35
C PRO A 683 11.24 -43.46 27.76
N GLY A 684 10.56 -42.58 28.51
CA GLY A 684 9.26 -42.79 29.12
C GLY A 684 8.12 -42.38 28.20
N LYS A 685 7.31 -41.41 28.65
CA LYS A 685 6.19 -40.87 27.88
C LYS A 685 6.64 -39.84 26.87
N PHE A 686 5.89 -39.72 25.79
CA PHE A 686 6.01 -38.64 24.81
C PHE A 686 5.58 -37.30 25.42
N ILE A 687 6.35 -36.25 25.14
CA ILE A 687 6.11 -34.85 25.53
C ILE A 687 5.52 -34.09 24.33
N ASP A 688 6.19 -34.14 23.18
CA ASP A 688 5.69 -33.60 21.92
C ASP A 688 6.26 -34.39 20.71
N VAL A 689 5.54 -34.38 19.59
CA VAL A 689 5.84 -35.20 18.40
C VAL A 689 5.40 -34.49 17.11
N ASN A 690 6.25 -34.47 16.07
CA ASN A 690 5.83 -33.93 14.77
C ASN A 690 4.97 -34.94 13.97
N GLU A 691 4.29 -34.49 12.91
CA GLU A 691 3.38 -35.35 12.13
C GLU A 691 4.08 -36.53 11.45
N SER A 692 5.31 -36.34 10.95
CA SER A 692 6.09 -37.42 10.34
C SER A 692 6.32 -38.57 11.32
N ALA A 693 6.58 -38.26 12.60
CA ALA A 693 6.84 -39.27 13.61
C ALA A 693 5.59 -40.11 13.96
N CYS A 694 4.40 -39.50 14.00
CA CYS A 694 3.15 -40.21 14.26
C CYS A 694 2.87 -41.27 13.17
N ARG A 695 3.11 -40.92 11.90
CA ARG A 695 2.96 -41.84 10.76
C ARG A 695 3.91 -43.03 10.80
N ILE A 696 5.17 -42.82 11.21
CA ILE A 696 6.18 -43.90 11.27
C ILE A 696 5.83 -44.94 12.36
N LEU A 697 5.27 -44.49 13.49
CA LEU A 697 4.91 -45.36 14.61
C LEU A 697 3.53 -46.06 14.45
N GLY A 698 2.68 -45.57 13.54
CA GLY A 698 1.37 -46.17 13.26
C GLY A 698 0.33 -45.98 14.38
N MET A 699 0.34 -44.82 15.04
CA MET A 699 -0.57 -44.45 16.14
C MET A 699 -1.03 -43.00 15.98
N THR A 700 -2.26 -42.64 16.39
CA THR A 700 -2.71 -41.24 16.34
C THR A 700 -2.10 -40.38 17.45
N ARG A 701 -2.15 -39.05 17.32
CA ARG A 701 -1.57 -38.12 18.31
C ARG A 701 -2.23 -38.25 19.68
N GLU A 702 -3.54 -38.53 19.72
CA GLU A 702 -4.30 -38.82 20.93
C GLU A 702 -3.96 -40.20 21.53
N GLU A 703 -3.69 -41.22 20.70
CA GLU A 703 -3.28 -42.55 21.17
C GLU A 703 -1.85 -42.58 21.72
N ILE A 704 -1.00 -41.66 21.28
CA ILE A 704 0.39 -41.49 21.75
C ILE A 704 0.42 -40.82 23.15
N GLN A 705 -0.53 -39.93 23.45
CA GLN A 705 -0.57 -39.18 24.71
C GLN A 705 -0.86 -40.08 25.93
N GLY A 706 0.22 -40.50 26.60
CA GLY A 706 0.18 -41.25 27.86
C GLY A 706 0.80 -42.65 27.77
N VAL A 707 1.11 -43.14 26.57
CA VAL A 707 1.85 -44.39 26.34
C VAL A 707 3.35 -44.16 26.60
N SER A 708 4.02 -45.16 27.19
CA SER A 708 5.47 -45.17 27.41
C SER A 708 6.17 -45.97 26.31
N LEU A 709 7.27 -45.47 25.74
CA LEU A 709 7.96 -46.13 24.64
C LEU A 709 8.45 -47.55 25.02
N VAL A 710 8.86 -47.74 26.28
CA VAL A 710 9.34 -49.02 26.83
C VAL A 710 8.29 -50.15 26.79
N ASP A 711 6.99 -49.82 26.72
CA ASP A 711 5.92 -50.81 26.63
C ASP A 711 5.71 -51.34 25.19
N LEU A 712 6.16 -50.58 24.18
CA LEU A 712 6.09 -50.92 22.76
C LEU A 712 7.31 -51.73 22.25
N ASP A 713 8.40 -51.78 23.02
CA ASP A 713 9.68 -52.40 22.62
C ASP A 713 9.63 -53.91 22.34
N THR A 714 10.43 -54.39 21.39
CA THR A 714 10.57 -55.84 21.15
C THR A 714 11.27 -56.56 22.34
N PRO A 715 11.10 -57.89 22.52
CA PRO A 715 11.77 -58.65 23.59
C PRO A 715 13.30 -58.72 23.47
N GLU A 716 13.87 -58.26 22.36
CA GLU A 716 15.31 -58.05 22.20
C GLU A 716 15.70 -56.62 22.57
N MET A 717 14.96 -55.61 22.10
CA MET A 717 15.22 -54.21 22.45
C MET A 717 15.10 -53.98 23.96
N ARG A 718 14.08 -54.55 24.62
CA ARG A 718 13.94 -54.53 26.10
C ARG A 718 15.09 -55.15 26.88
N ARG A 719 15.99 -55.92 26.25
CA ARG A 719 17.23 -56.45 26.86
C ARG A 719 18.46 -55.57 26.57
N ARG A 720 18.43 -54.75 25.53
CA ARG A 720 19.54 -53.86 25.12
C ARG A 720 19.36 -52.41 25.58
N ALA A 721 18.11 -51.95 25.71
CA ALA A 721 17.75 -50.58 26.09
C ALA A 721 18.44 -50.05 27.35
N PRO A 722 18.63 -50.82 28.46
CA PRO A 722 19.37 -50.31 29.62
C PRO A 722 20.84 -49.95 29.33
N GLY A 723 21.47 -50.62 28.35
CA GLY A 723 22.80 -50.26 27.87
C GLY A 723 22.77 -48.95 27.10
N TYR A 724 21.89 -48.83 26.11
CA TYR A 724 21.70 -47.59 25.35
C TYR A 724 21.33 -46.38 26.23
N VAL A 725 20.59 -46.59 27.33
CA VAL A 725 20.28 -45.54 28.32
C VAL A 725 21.51 -45.17 29.15
N GLN A 726 22.35 -46.14 29.55
CA GLN A 726 23.61 -45.85 30.25
C GLN A 726 24.63 -45.16 29.34
N ASP A 727 24.66 -45.51 28.06
CA ASP A 727 25.47 -44.81 27.06
C ASP A 727 24.93 -43.40 26.87
N LEU A 728 23.64 -43.22 26.54
CA LEU A 728 22.99 -41.91 26.34
C LEU A 728 23.12 -40.97 27.54
N ILE A 729 23.03 -41.46 28.79
CA ILE A 729 23.25 -40.65 30.00
C ILE A 729 24.75 -40.28 30.17
N ARG A 730 25.67 -41.11 29.67
CA ARG A 730 27.13 -40.88 29.75
C ARG A 730 27.66 -39.97 28.63
N THR A 731 27.10 -40.08 27.41
CA THR A 731 27.56 -39.39 26.19
C THR A 731 26.65 -38.24 25.75
N LYS A 732 25.47 -38.09 26.37
CA LYS A 732 24.35 -37.20 25.98
C LYS A 732 23.76 -37.42 24.58
N HIS A 733 24.31 -38.32 23.75
CA HIS A 733 23.80 -38.67 22.42
C HIS A 733 24.03 -40.16 22.09
N ALA A 734 23.13 -40.76 21.31
CA ALA A 734 23.24 -42.14 20.81
C ALA A 734 22.56 -42.30 19.43
N VAL A 735 23.08 -43.20 18.60
CA VAL A 735 22.52 -43.58 17.28
C VAL A 735 22.52 -45.11 17.15
N PHE A 736 21.43 -45.68 16.62
CA PHE A 736 21.34 -47.13 16.35
C PHE A 736 20.19 -47.49 15.39
N GLN A 737 20.39 -48.55 14.61
CA GLN A 737 19.35 -49.20 13.83
C GLN A 737 18.74 -50.38 14.60
N THR A 738 17.43 -50.63 14.41
CA THR A 738 16.71 -51.73 15.09
C THR A 738 15.52 -52.25 14.27
N HIS A 739 15.12 -53.49 14.54
CA HIS A 739 13.88 -54.05 14.01
C HIS A 739 12.71 -53.63 14.90
N TYR A 740 11.81 -52.83 14.34
CA TYR A 740 10.58 -52.38 14.99
C TYR A 740 9.40 -53.18 14.45
N ARG A 741 8.48 -53.60 15.32
CA ARG A 741 7.27 -54.30 14.91
C ARG A 741 6.05 -53.47 15.27
N THR A 742 5.25 -53.14 14.28
CA THR A 742 4.05 -52.31 14.44
C THR A 742 2.96 -53.06 15.23
N ARG A 743 1.94 -52.33 15.68
CA ARG A 743 0.86 -52.87 16.52
C ARG A 743 -0.01 -53.92 15.81
N ASP A 744 -0.09 -53.85 14.48
CA ASP A 744 -0.68 -54.82 13.56
C ASP A 744 0.29 -55.96 13.15
N ASN A 745 1.45 -56.03 13.81
CA ASN A 745 2.45 -57.10 13.72
C ASN A 745 3.20 -57.18 12.37
N GLN A 746 3.31 -56.07 11.63
CA GLN A 746 4.26 -55.93 10.51
C GLN A 746 5.67 -55.62 11.04
N GLU A 747 6.70 -56.16 10.40
CA GLU A 747 8.09 -56.02 10.83
C GLU A 747 8.88 -55.07 9.91
N LYS A 748 9.38 -53.98 10.48
CA LYS A 748 10.07 -52.87 9.82
C LYS A 748 11.51 -52.77 10.30
N ILE A 749 12.36 -52.16 9.49
CA ILE A 749 13.75 -51.81 9.83
C ILE A 749 13.83 -50.30 9.96
N ILE A 750 14.17 -49.81 11.16
CA ILE A 750 14.22 -48.36 11.45
C ILE A 750 15.59 -47.92 11.95
N ASP A 751 15.91 -46.66 11.64
CA ASP A 751 17.13 -45.95 12.05
C ASP A 751 16.78 -44.81 13.00
N ILE A 752 17.56 -44.64 14.07
CA ILE A 752 17.24 -43.76 15.21
C ILE A 752 18.49 -43.00 15.67
N SER A 753 18.38 -41.67 15.80
CA SER A 753 19.35 -40.79 16.46
C SER A 753 18.66 -40.07 17.63
N THR A 754 19.29 -39.96 18.81
CA THR A 754 18.66 -39.37 20.02
C THR A 754 19.64 -38.66 20.96
N SER A 755 19.25 -37.47 21.43
CA SER A 755 20.01 -36.58 22.32
C SER A 755 19.28 -36.33 23.65
N LEU A 756 20.01 -36.10 24.74
CA LEU A 756 19.46 -35.56 25.98
C LEU A 756 19.06 -34.08 25.82
N LEU A 757 17.95 -33.70 26.45
CA LEU A 757 17.46 -32.33 26.56
C LEU A 757 17.03 -32.08 28.02
N ASP A 758 17.14 -30.84 28.50
CA ASP A 758 16.64 -30.43 29.83
C ASP A 758 15.59 -29.33 29.61
N LEU A 759 14.39 -29.51 30.16
CA LEU A 759 13.25 -28.61 29.99
C LEU A 759 12.72 -28.25 31.38
N ASP A 760 12.86 -26.98 31.77
CA ASP A 760 12.48 -26.44 33.10
C ASP A 760 12.96 -27.28 34.31
N GLY A 761 14.10 -27.98 34.16
CA GLY A 761 14.71 -28.84 35.19
C GLY A 761 14.24 -30.30 35.18
N GLN A 762 13.53 -30.74 34.13
CA GLN A 762 13.10 -32.12 33.92
C GLN A 762 13.81 -32.73 32.70
N GLN A 763 14.51 -33.86 32.90
CA GLN A 763 15.28 -34.49 31.83
C GLN A 763 14.40 -35.22 30.81
N ALA A 764 14.63 -34.87 29.54
CA ALA A 764 13.96 -35.37 28.36
C ALA A 764 14.97 -35.89 27.33
N THR A 765 14.48 -36.49 26.25
CA THR A 765 15.26 -36.81 25.05
C THR A 765 14.54 -36.35 23.80
N ILE A 766 15.31 -35.83 22.83
CA ILE A 766 14.83 -35.52 21.47
C ILE A 766 15.42 -36.55 20.50
N SER A 767 14.58 -37.12 19.64
CA SER A 767 14.93 -38.22 18.73
C SER A 767 14.44 -37.99 17.31
N VAL A 768 15.19 -38.49 16.33
CA VAL A 768 14.85 -38.48 14.89
C VAL A 768 14.83 -39.92 14.38
N VAL A 769 13.81 -40.29 13.59
CA VAL A 769 13.54 -41.69 13.17
C VAL A 769 13.23 -41.82 11.67
N ARG A 770 13.70 -42.92 11.03
CA ARG A 770 13.52 -43.26 9.60
C ARG A 770 13.20 -44.74 9.40
N ASP A 771 12.49 -45.12 8.33
CA ASP A 771 12.21 -46.52 7.89
C ASP A 771 12.88 -46.77 6.52
N ILE A 772 13.41 -47.98 6.30
CA ILE A 772 14.21 -48.34 5.10
C ILE A 772 13.79 -49.68 4.46
N THR A 773 12.60 -50.21 4.77
CA THR A 773 12.28 -51.64 4.57
C THR A 773 12.06 -52.07 3.10
N GLU A 774 11.38 -51.29 2.26
CA GLU A 774 10.95 -51.74 0.92
C GLU A 774 12.01 -51.59 -0.19
N GLN A 775 12.97 -50.67 -0.02
CA GLN A 775 13.85 -50.17 -1.09
C GLN A 775 14.66 -51.25 -1.83
N ARG A 776 15.04 -52.34 -1.14
CA ARG A 776 15.93 -53.38 -1.70
C ARG A 776 15.28 -54.45 -2.58
N ALA A 777 13.95 -54.51 -2.69
CA ALA A 777 13.28 -55.57 -3.44
C ALA A 777 13.08 -55.24 -4.94
N ALA A 778 12.99 -53.95 -5.30
CA ALA A 778 12.51 -53.53 -6.62
C ALA A 778 13.61 -53.41 -7.70
N GLU A 779 14.85 -53.09 -7.33
CA GLU A 779 15.89 -52.60 -8.26
C GLU A 779 16.23 -53.58 -9.41
N SER A 780 16.22 -54.89 -9.15
CA SER A 780 16.78 -55.88 -10.10
C SER A 780 15.90 -56.20 -11.31
N ALA A 781 14.58 -56.08 -11.21
CA ALA A 781 13.66 -56.40 -12.32
C ALA A 781 13.52 -55.24 -13.32
N LEU A 782 13.74 -54.01 -12.85
CA LEU A 782 13.34 -52.78 -13.53
C LEU A 782 14.31 -52.37 -14.65
N HIS A 783 15.60 -52.72 -14.51
CA HIS A 783 16.69 -52.33 -15.42
C HIS A 783 16.52 -52.77 -16.90
N ALA A 784 15.76 -53.83 -17.18
CA ALA A 784 15.65 -54.37 -18.54
C ALA A 784 14.58 -53.68 -19.41
N LEU A 785 13.44 -53.30 -18.82
CA LEU A 785 12.32 -52.66 -19.53
C LEU A 785 12.56 -51.15 -19.72
N VAL A 786 13.09 -50.49 -18.69
CA VAL A 786 13.39 -49.04 -18.68
C VAL A 786 14.29 -48.62 -19.85
N ALA A 787 15.30 -49.43 -20.20
CA ALA A 787 16.30 -49.10 -21.20
C ALA A 787 15.76 -48.93 -22.64
N GLY A 788 14.55 -49.44 -22.94
CA GLY A 788 13.91 -49.29 -24.25
C GLY A 788 12.86 -48.16 -24.33
N MET A 789 12.38 -47.66 -23.19
CA MET A 789 11.22 -46.75 -23.12
C MET A 789 11.58 -45.29 -22.90
N VAL A 790 12.81 -45.00 -22.45
CA VAL A 790 13.29 -43.63 -22.18
C VAL A 790 13.62 -42.89 -23.47
N GLY A 791 13.21 -41.61 -23.54
CA GLY A 791 13.68 -40.64 -24.53
C GLY A 791 12.90 -40.56 -25.83
N ALA A 792 11.68 -41.09 -25.91
CA ALA A 792 10.80 -40.97 -27.06
C ALA A 792 9.38 -40.55 -26.65
N THR A 793 8.81 -39.55 -27.33
CA THR A 793 7.50 -38.96 -26.99
C THR A 793 6.60 -38.86 -28.22
N GLY A 794 5.30 -38.70 -27.98
CA GLY A 794 4.25 -38.69 -29.00
C GLY A 794 4.18 -40.00 -29.76
N MET A 795 3.94 -39.90 -31.08
CA MET A 795 3.83 -41.04 -31.99
C MET A 795 5.02 -42.00 -31.93
N GLU A 796 6.24 -41.47 -31.73
CA GLU A 796 7.46 -42.28 -31.69
C GLU A 796 7.52 -43.17 -30.43
N SER A 797 6.89 -42.75 -29.33
CA SER A 797 6.79 -43.54 -28.10
C SER A 797 5.89 -44.77 -28.32
N LEU A 798 4.69 -44.55 -28.89
CA LEU A 798 3.73 -45.62 -29.21
C LEU A 798 4.32 -46.64 -30.19
N ASP A 799 5.06 -46.16 -31.20
CA ASP A 799 5.79 -47.00 -32.14
C ASP A 799 6.85 -47.88 -31.45
N ARG A 800 7.70 -47.31 -30.59
CA ARG A 800 8.73 -48.06 -29.85
C ARG A 800 8.13 -49.06 -28.86
N ILE A 801 6.98 -48.74 -28.27
CA ILE A 801 6.20 -49.68 -27.45
C ILE A 801 5.74 -50.88 -28.29
N ALA A 802 5.17 -50.66 -29.48
CA ALA A 802 4.73 -51.73 -30.37
C ALA A 802 5.89 -52.61 -30.86
N GLU A 803 7.03 -52.00 -31.22
CA GLU A 803 8.27 -52.70 -31.59
C GLU A 803 8.83 -53.55 -30.42
N SER A 804 8.89 -52.98 -29.21
CA SER A 804 9.41 -53.66 -28.01
C SER A 804 8.52 -54.85 -27.60
N LEU A 805 7.20 -54.69 -27.64
CA LEU A 805 6.24 -55.76 -27.35
C LEU A 805 6.31 -56.90 -28.38
N SER A 806 6.41 -56.56 -29.68
CA SER A 806 6.57 -57.56 -30.74
C SER A 806 7.86 -58.36 -30.57
N ALA A 807 8.97 -57.69 -30.24
CA ALA A 807 10.27 -58.34 -29.99
C ALA A 807 10.29 -59.21 -28.71
N TRP A 808 9.64 -58.77 -27.63
CA TRP A 808 9.63 -59.50 -26.35
C TRP A 808 8.72 -60.73 -26.37
N LEU A 809 7.54 -60.63 -26.98
CA LEU A 809 6.51 -61.68 -26.95
C LEU A 809 6.38 -62.46 -28.27
N GLY A 810 7.16 -62.11 -29.29
CA GLY A 810 7.15 -62.79 -30.60
C GLY A 810 5.87 -62.59 -31.40
N ALA A 811 5.18 -61.45 -31.22
CA ALA A 811 3.88 -61.19 -31.83
C ALA A 811 4.01 -60.81 -33.32
N ASP A 812 3.29 -61.52 -34.20
CA ASP A 812 3.17 -61.23 -35.64
C ASP A 812 2.62 -59.81 -35.89
N CYS A 813 1.75 -59.32 -35.01
CA CYS A 813 1.25 -57.95 -35.04
C CYS A 813 0.99 -57.38 -33.63
N VAL A 814 1.25 -56.10 -33.45
CA VAL A 814 0.90 -55.30 -32.26
C VAL A 814 0.17 -54.03 -32.71
N MET A 815 -0.92 -53.69 -32.03
CA MET A 815 -1.78 -52.56 -32.36
C MET A 815 -2.07 -51.70 -31.12
N ILE A 816 -1.98 -50.39 -31.28
CA ILE A 816 -2.33 -49.37 -30.29
C ILE A 816 -3.32 -48.42 -30.94
N GLY A 817 -4.54 -48.30 -30.39
CA GLY A 817 -5.60 -47.49 -30.99
C GLY A 817 -6.50 -46.77 -29.98
N GLU A 818 -7.13 -45.70 -30.45
CA GLU A 818 -8.08 -44.86 -29.73
C GLU A 818 -9.52 -45.26 -30.11
N ILE A 819 -10.43 -45.31 -29.14
CA ILE A 819 -11.87 -45.55 -29.40
C ILE A 819 -12.53 -44.21 -29.74
N ALA A 820 -13.24 -44.15 -30.86
CA ALA A 820 -13.93 -42.94 -31.28
C ALA A 820 -15.05 -42.55 -30.28
N PRO A 821 -15.43 -41.25 -30.17
CA PRO A 821 -16.46 -40.80 -29.23
C PRO A 821 -17.86 -41.41 -29.42
N ASP A 822 -18.13 -42.06 -30.56
CA ASP A 822 -19.35 -42.82 -30.83
C ASP A 822 -19.35 -44.25 -30.24
N GLY A 823 -18.20 -44.72 -29.72
CA GLY A 823 -17.99 -46.06 -29.17
C GLY A 823 -17.99 -47.19 -30.21
N GLY A 824 -18.18 -46.89 -31.50
CA GLY A 824 -18.40 -47.90 -32.55
C GLY A 824 -17.13 -48.34 -33.28
N ARG A 825 -16.07 -47.51 -33.26
CA ARG A 825 -14.85 -47.71 -34.05
C ARG A 825 -13.58 -47.48 -33.25
N VAL A 826 -12.52 -48.17 -33.65
CA VAL A 826 -11.15 -47.94 -33.17
C VAL A 826 -10.34 -47.33 -34.32
N ARG A 827 -9.69 -46.20 -34.04
CA ARG A 827 -8.69 -45.55 -34.90
C ARG A 827 -7.32 -46.01 -34.42
N LEU A 828 -6.54 -46.70 -35.26
CA LEU A 828 -5.18 -47.07 -34.87
C LEU A 828 -4.27 -45.84 -34.88
N LEU A 829 -3.44 -45.76 -33.84
CA LEU A 829 -2.38 -44.76 -33.70
C LEU A 829 -1.07 -45.38 -34.18
N SER A 830 -0.69 -46.53 -33.62
CA SER A 830 0.43 -47.33 -34.10
C SER A 830 -0.03 -48.75 -34.41
N MET A 831 0.46 -49.30 -35.52
CA MET A 831 0.23 -50.67 -35.94
C MET A 831 1.52 -51.21 -36.56
N LEU A 832 2.07 -52.26 -35.94
CA LEU A 832 3.21 -53.02 -36.46
C LEU A 832 2.71 -54.40 -36.87
N LEU A 833 2.87 -54.78 -38.13
CA LEU A 833 2.46 -56.07 -38.71
C LEU A 833 3.61 -56.63 -39.54
N ASP A 834 4.04 -57.87 -39.28
CA ASP A 834 5.17 -58.52 -39.97
C ASP A 834 6.46 -57.66 -39.93
N GLY A 835 6.69 -56.95 -38.82
CA GLY A 835 7.80 -56.01 -38.64
C GLY A 835 7.71 -54.72 -39.45
N LYS A 836 6.53 -54.36 -39.99
CA LYS A 836 6.30 -53.15 -40.79
C LYS A 836 5.18 -52.29 -40.21
N LYS A 837 5.34 -50.97 -40.26
CA LYS A 837 4.34 -50.01 -39.79
C LYS A 837 3.23 -49.81 -40.83
N ILE A 838 1.98 -49.75 -40.35
CA ILE A 838 0.79 -49.55 -41.18
C ILE A 838 0.10 -48.23 -40.76
N PRO A 839 0.10 -47.18 -41.58
CA PRO A 839 -0.57 -45.92 -41.29
C PRO A 839 -2.08 -45.97 -41.59
N ASP A 840 -2.83 -45.00 -41.04
CA ASP A 840 -4.23 -44.66 -41.39
C ASP A 840 -5.24 -45.82 -41.37
N TYR A 841 -5.08 -46.77 -40.43
CA TYR A 841 -5.97 -47.91 -40.27
C TYR A 841 -7.07 -47.67 -39.22
N SER A 842 -8.28 -48.17 -39.48
CA SER A 842 -9.37 -48.16 -38.49
C SER A 842 -10.33 -49.34 -38.71
N TYR A 843 -10.90 -49.86 -37.62
CA TYR A 843 -11.79 -51.02 -37.63
C TYR A 843 -13.02 -50.81 -36.74
N ILE A 844 -14.03 -51.65 -36.91
CA ILE A 844 -15.25 -51.66 -36.08
C ILE A 844 -14.95 -52.46 -34.82
N LEU A 845 -15.19 -51.88 -33.64
CA LEU A 845 -14.87 -52.53 -32.36
C LEU A 845 -15.69 -53.82 -32.16
N ARG A 846 -16.97 -53.77 -32.53
CA ARG A 846 -17.96 -54.81 -32.32
C ARG A 846 -17.66 -56.11 -33.12
N GLY A 847 -17.82 -57.25 -32.48
CA GLY A 847 -17.58 -58.57 -33.08
C GLY A 847 -16.10 -58.97 -33.11
N THR A 848 -15.25 -58.31 -32.32
CA THR A 848 -13.79 -58.56 -32.24
C THR A 848 -13.35 -58.89 -30.81
N PRO A 849 -12.20 -59.53 -30.59
CA PRO A 849 -11.65 -59.74 -29.24
C PRO A 849 -11.41 -58.42 -28.49
N CYS A 850 -11.20 -57.32 -29.21
CA CYS A 850 -11.03 -55.99 -28.66
C CYS A 850 -12.30 -55.46 -27.97
N GLU A 851 -13.50 -55.89 -28.39
CA GLU A 851 -14.76 -55.62 -27.66
C GLU A 851 -14.73 -56.25 -26.26
N ASN A 852 -14.24 -57.50 -26.17
CA ASN A 852 -14.07 -58.19 -24.89
C ASN A 852 -12.95 -57.56 -24.05
N ALA A 853 -11.83 -57.13 -24.64
CA ALA A 853 -10.79 -56.40 -23.92
C ALA A 853 -11.33 -55.10 -23.31
N ALA A 854 -12.04 -54.29 -24.10
CA ALA A 854 -12.67 -53.05 -23.64
C ALA A 854 -13.71 -53.31 -22.52
N ALA A 855 -14.50 -54.37 -22.62
CA ALA A 855 -15.55 -54.69 -21.65
C ALA A 855 -15.04 -55.40 -20.38
N THR A 856 -14.00 -56.22 -20.45
CA THR A 856 -13.60 -57.14 -19.35
C THR A 856 -12.19 -56.94 -18.80
N GLY A 857 -11.34 -56.10 -19.43
CA GLY A 857 -9.96 -55.88 -19.01
C GLY A 857 -8.96 -56.70 -19.82
N PHE A 858 -7.81 -57.04 -19.23
CA PHE A 858 -6.82 -57.90 -19.86
C PHE A 858 -7.43 -59.27 -20.21
N CYS A 859 -7.42 -59.65 -21.49
CA CYS A 859 -7.97 -60.91 -21.97
C CYS A 859 -7.03 -61.60 -22.97
N VAL A 860 -7.05 -62.94 -22.96
CA VAL A 860 -6.16 -63.78 -23.77
C VAL A 860 -6.96 -64.91 -24.40
N TYR A 861 -6.77 -65.11 -25.70
CA TYR A 861 -7.23 -66.28 -26.45
C TYR A 861 -5.97 -67.01 -26.95
N PRO A 862 -5.52 -68.09 -26.28
CA PRO A 862 -4.27 -68.74 -26.62
C PRO A 862 -4.25 -69.39 -28.01
N ASP A 863 -5.39 -69.80 -28.55
CA ASP A 863 -5.49 -70.41 -29.87
C ASP A 863 -6.91 -70.23 -30.46
N ASN A 864 -7.06 -70.53 -31.75
CA ASN A 864 -8.32 -70.54 -32.51
C ASN A 864 -9.18 -69.26 -32.41
N VAL A 865 -8.59 -68.08 -32.20
CA VAL A 865 -9.35 -66.82 -32.08
C VAL A 865 -10.20 -66.50 -33.32
N ALA A 866 -9.79 -66.94 -34.51
CA ALA A 866 -10.57 -66.84 -35.75
C ALA A 866 -11.86 -67.69 -35.78
N GLU A 867 -11.95 -68.76 -34.98
CA GLU A 867 -13.18 -69.56 -34.80
C GLU A 867 -14.12 -68.93 -33.76
N LEU A 868 -13.54 -68.28 -32.74
CA LEU A 868 -14.27 -67.60 -31.67
C LEU A 868 -14.90 -66.27 -32.11
N PHE A 869 -14.26 -65.55 -33.05
CA PHE A 869 -14.70 -64.24 -33.55
C PHE A 869 -14.91 -64.25 -35.08
N PRO A 870 -15.84 -65.08 -35.60
CA PRO A 870 -16.01 -65.31 -37.03
C PRO A 870 -16.59 -64.12 -37.80
N GLU A 871 -17.05 -63.06 -37.12
CA GLU A 871 -17.45 -61.80 -37.77
C GLU A 871 -16.25 -60.88 -38.02
N SER A 872 -15.21 -60.91 -37.18
CA SER A 872 -13.98 -60.15 -37.39
C SER A 872 -13.36 -60.52 -38.74
N ARG A 873 -13.21 -59.53 -39.63
CA ARG A 873 -12.64 -59.73 -40.97
C ARG A 873 -11.12 -59.89 -40.87
N ASP A 874 -10.49 -58.97 -40.16
CA ASP A 874 -9.05 -58.75 -40.13
C ASP A 874 -8.31 -59.95 -39.51
N ILE A 875 -8.88 -60.55 -38.45
CA ILE A 875 -8.38 -61.79 -37.82
C ILE A 875 -8.31 -62.96 -38.81
N ARG A 876 -9.28 -63.05 -39.73
CA ARG A 876 -9.32 -64.09 -40.77
C ARG A 876 -8.41 -63.76 -41.95
N GLU A 877 -8.37 -62.52 -42.39
CA GLU A 877 -7.50 -62.08 -43.50
C GLU A 877 -6.00 -62.14 -43.15
N PHE A 878 -5.64 -61.90 -41.88
CA PHE A 878 -4.26 -62.04 -41.39
C PHE A 878 -3.93 -63.45 -40.84
N ASN A 879 -4.88 -64.39 -40.84
CA ASN A 879 -4.75 -65.77 -40.34
C ASN A 879 -4.25 -65.86 -38.88
N ILE A 880 -4.88 -65.09 -37.99
CA ILE A 880 -4.52 -65.02 -36.57
C ILE A 880 -5.12 -66.21 -35.81
N ARG A 881 -4.32 -66.80 -34.91
CA ARG A 881 -4.69 -67.89 -34.00
C ARG A 881 -4.72 -67.46 -32.54
N GLY A 882 -3.70 -66.74 -32.08
CA GLY A 882 -3.60 -66.23 -30.72
C GLY A 882 -3.87 -64.73 -30.62
N TYR A 883 -4.43 -64.30 -29.49
CA TYR A 883 -4.68 -62.90 -29.14
C TYR A 883 -4.36 -62.65 -27.66
N ALA A 884 -3.77 -61.51 -27.35
CA ALA A 884 -3.84 -60.91 -26.01
C ALA A 884 -4.10 -59.42 -26.14
N GLY A 885 -4.93 -58.83 -25.27
CA GLY A 885 -5.25 -57.42 -25.35
C GLY A 885 -5.83 -56.86 -24.06
N THR A 886 -5.65 -55.56 -23.88
CA THR A 886 -6.02 -54.81 -22.68
C THR A 886 -6.54 -53.42 -23.05
N PRO A 887 -7.51 -52.86 -22.33
CA PRO A 887 -7.98 -51.50 -22.54
C PRO A 887 -6.92 -50.49 -22.12
N LEU A 888 -6.69 -49.48 -22.95
CA LEU A 888 -6.04 -48.24 -22.53
C LEU A 888 -7.11 -47.44 -21.79
N ARG A 889 -6.87 -47.20 -20.50
CA ARG A 889 -7.78 -46.46 -19.62
C ARG A 889 -7.23 -45.06 -19.36
N ASP A 890 -8.12 -44.08 -19.34
CA ASP A 890 -7.81 -42.76 -18.80
C ASP A 890 -7.63 -42.81 -17.28
N PHE A 891 -7.12 -41.72 -16.69
CA PHE A 891 -6.95 -41.59 -15.25
C PHE A 891 -8.26 -41.74 -14.44
N THR A 892 -9.44 -41.61 -15.07
CA THR A 892 -10.74 -41.86 -14.42
C THR A 892 -11.15 -43.34 -14.46
N GLY A 893 -10.34 -44.20 -15.09
CA GLY A 893 -10.59 -45.62 -15.29
C GLY A 893 -11.50 -45.95 -16.48
N ARG A 894 -11.97 -44.94 -17.23
CA ARG A 894 -12.78 -45.11 -18.44
C ARG A 894 -11.88 -45.57 -19.60
N VAL A 895 -12.40 -46.39 -20.49
CA VAL A 895 -11.64 -46.89 -21.65
C VAL A 895 -11.60 -45.82 -22.74
N VAL A 896 -10.40 -45.40 -23.12
CA VAL A 896 -10.12 -44.44 -24.22
C VAL A 896 -9.47 -45.11 -25.44
N GLY A 897 -8.88 -46.29 -25.26
CA GLY A 897 -8.18 -47.00 -26.33
C GLY A 897 -7.98 -48.49 -26.04
N ILE A 898 -7.22 -49.16 -26.89
CA ILE A 898 -6.93 -50.59 -26.80
C ILE A 898 -5.49 -50.85 -27.25
N LEU A 899 -4.75 -51.62 -26.44
CA LEU A 899 -3.48 -52.24 -26.78
C LEU A 899 -3.72 -53.73 -27.00
N CYS A 900 -3.28 -54.31 -28.12
CA CYS A 900 -3.36 -55.75 -28.33
C CYS A 900 -2.25 -56.32 -29.21
N LEU A 901 -2.00 -57.61 -29.02
CA LEU A 901 -1.03 -58.45 -29.70
C LEU A 901 -1.76 -59.62 -30.39
N LEU A 902 -1.28 -59.98 -31.58
CA LEU A 902 -1.85 -61.00 -32.45
C LEU A 902 -0.74 -61.97 -32.88
N THR A 903 -1.01 -63.27 -32.86
CA THR A 903 -0.08 -64.31 -33.37
C THR A 903 -0.75 -65.27 -34.34
N ARG A 904 -0.04 -65.70 -35.37
CA ARG A 904 -0.47 -66.77 -36.30
C ARG A 904 -0.19 -68.18 -35.76
N THR A 905 0.53 -68.26 -34.64
CA THR A 905 0.74 -69.45 -33.80
C THR A 905 -0.06 -69.36 -32.51
N PRO A 906 -0.23 -70.47 -31.76
CA PRO A 906 -0.78 -70.42 -30.41
C PRO A 906 0.09 -69.56 -29.49
N LEU A 907 -0.55 -68.64 -28.76
CA LEU A 907 0.10 -67.65 -27.89
C LEU A 907 0.37 -68.23 -26.50
N THR A 908 1.63 -68.17 -26.06
CA THR A 908 2.05 -68.57 -24.71
C THR A 908 2.72 -67.39 -24.00
N LEU A 909 2.10 -66.89 -22.92
CA LEU A 909 2.60 -65.76 -22.14
C LEU A 909 3.27 -66.21 -20.84
N PRO A 910 4.37 -65.55 -20.40
CA PRO A 910 4.91 -65.69 -19.04
C PRO A 910 3.87 -65.35 -17.94
N PRO A 911 3.97 -65.90 -16.72
CA PRO A 911 3.02 -65.64 -15.64
C PRO A 911 2.88 -64.15 -15.26
N SER A 912 3.99 -63.39 -15.32
CA SER A 912 4.04 -61.95 -15.06
C SER A 912 3.77 -61.07 -16.30
N ALA A 913 3.47 -61.66 -17.45
CA ALA A 913 3.20 -60.89 -18.65
C ALA A 913 1.94 -60.01 -18.59
N PRO A 914 0.82 -60.40 -17.93
CA PRO A 914 -0.32 -59.51 -17.73
C PRO A 914 0.10 -58.22 -17.01
N GLU A 915 0.87 -58.36 -15.92
CA GLU A 915 1.36 -57.26 -15.09
C GLU A 915 2.21 -56.27 -15.91
N PHE A 916 3.16 -56.78 -16.70
CA PHE A 916 3.98 -55.94 -17.58
C PHE A 916 3.21 -55.34 -18.76
N ILE A 917 2.23 -56.06 -19.33
CA ILE A 917 1.37 -55.53 -20.41
C ILE A 917 0.45 -54.43 -19.88
N GLU A 918 -0.03 -54.51 -18.63
CA GLU A 918 -0.79 -53.43 -17.98
C GLU A 918 0.08 -52.21 -17.66
N ILE A 919 1.33 -52.38 -17.20
CA ILE A 919 2.29 -51.27 -17.05
C ILE A 919 2.55 -50.57 -18.39
N ILE A 920 2.73 -51.33 -19.46
CA ILE A 920 2.97 -50.79 -20.81
C ILE A 920 1.69 -50.12 -21.37
N ALA A 921 0.51 -50.67 -21.07
CA ALA A 921 -0.77 -50.04 -21.39
C ALA A 921 -0.96 -48.71 -20.65
N ALA A 922 -0.55 -48.60 -19.39
CA ALA A 922 -0.59 -47.34 -18.65
C ALA A 922 0.32 -46.27 -19.27
N LYS A 923 1.57 -46.60 -19.64
CA LYS A 923 2.47 -45.66 -20.37
C LYS A 923 1.88 -45.26 -21.72
N ALA A 924 1.29 -46.19 -22.47
CA ALA A 924 0.66 -45.91 -23.76
C ALA A 924 -0.61 -45.04 -23.62
N ALA A 925 -1.43 -45.26 -22.59
CA ALA A 925 -2.62 -44.45 -22.30
C ALA A 925 -2.24 -43.02 -21.91
N ALA A 926 -1.31 -42.86 -20.96
CA ALA A 926 -0.83 -41.57 -20.50
C ALA A 926 -0.22 -40.72 -21.63
N GLU A 927 0.44 -41.35 -22.61
CA GLU A 927 0.99 -40.63 -23.77
C GLU A 927 -0.11 -40.14 -24.73
N ILE A 928 -1.21 -40.87 -24.87
CA ILE A 928 -2.40 -40.45 -25.64
C ILE A 928 -3.12 -39.30 -24.92
N GLU A 929 -3.30 -39.40 -23.60
CA GLU A 929 -3.84 -38.31 -22.77
C GLU A 929 -2.98 -37.04 -22.90
N ARG A 930 -1.65 -37.17 -22.80
CA ARG A 930 -0.70 -36.06 -22.94
C ARG A 930 -0.82 -35.37 -24.30
N MET A 931 -0.97 -36.13 -25.38
CA MET A 931 -1.21 -35.58 -26.72
C MET A 931 -2.54 -34.82 -26.83
N ASN A 932 -3.61 -35.37 -26.26
CA ASN A 932 -4.94 -34.73 -26.28
C ASN A 932 -5.01 -33.48 -25.36
N ALA A 933 -4.38 -33.52 -24.19
CA ALA A 933 -4.29 -32.39 -23.26
C ALA A 933 -3.50 -31.20 -23.84
N LEU A 934 -2.38 -31.47 -24.55
CA LEU A 934 -1.60 -30.42 -25.21
C LEU A 934 -2.40 -29.70 -26.32
N ALA A 935 -3.24 -30.43 -27.07
CA ALA A 935 -4.12 -29.82 -28.06
C ALA A 935 -5.18 -28.92 -27.40
N ALA A 936 -5.83 -29.39 -26.33
CA ALA A 936 -6.83 -28.63 -25.60
C ALA A 936 -6.26 -27.36 -24.94
N LEU A 937 -5.07 -27.44 -24.33
CA LEU A 937 -4.41 -26.28 -23.74
C LEU A 937 -4.02 -25.25 -24.80
N SER A 938 -3.49 -25.68 -25.96
CA SER A 938 -3.14 -24.74 -27.03
C SER A 938 -4.34 -23.92 -27.50
N GLU A 939 -5.54 -24.51 -27.56
CA GLU A 939 -6.77 -23.80 -27.91
C GLU A 939 -7.24 -22.83 -26.79
N SER A 940 -6.89 -23.09 -25.54
CA SER A 940 -7.21 -22.21 -24.40
C SER A 940 -6.20 -21.07 -24.25
N GLU A 941 -4.90 -21.36 -24.34
CA GLU A 941 -3.83 -20.36 -24.33
C GLU A 941 -4.00 -19.33 -25.44
N GLU A 942 -4.38 -19.74 -26.67
CA GLU A 942 -4.56 -18.80 -27.78
C GLU A 942 -5.73 -17.82 -27.54
N LYS A 943 -6.81 -18.29 -26.88
CA LYS A 943 -7.93 -17.44 -26.46
C LYS A 943 -7.50 -16.46 -25.37
N PHE A 944 -6.93 -16.97 -24.27
CA PHE A 944 -6.47 -16.15 -23.15
C PHE A 944 -5.47 -15.08 -23.61
N ARG A 945 -4.44 -15.49 -24.36
CA ARG A 945 -3.41 -14.60 -24.93
C ARG A 945 -4.04 -13.55 -25.86
N THR A 946 -5.00 -13.93 -26.70
CA THR A 946 -5.76 -13.01 -27.56
C THR A 946 -6.52 -11.93 -26.77
N LEU A 947 -7.17 -12.29 -25.67
CA LEU A 947 -7.95 -11.36 -24.86
C LEU A 947 -7.04 -10.42 -24.04
N VAL A 948 -6.03 -10.96 -23.36
CA VAL A 948 -5.14 -10.17 -22.49
C VAL A 948 -4.22 -9.24 -23.28
N GLU A 949 -3.67 -9.65 -24.44
CA GLU A 949 -2.85 -8.79 -25.31
C GLU A 949 -3.61 -7.66 -26.03
N HIS A 950 -4.94 -7.67 -25.95
CA HIS A 950 -5.81 -6.68 -26.61
C HIS A 950 -6.74 -5.91 -25.67
N SER A 951 -6.65 -6.14 -24.36
CA SER A 951 -7.19 -5.22 -23.35
C SER A 951 -6.71 -3.78 -23.61
N LEU A 952 -7.59 -2.81 -23.38
CA LEU A 952 -7.25 -1.39 -23.39
C LEU A 952 -6.50 -0.96 -22.12
N ASP A 953 -6.77 -1.63 -20.99
CA ASP A 953 -6.05 -1.42 -19.72
C ASP A 953 -4.81 -2.33 -19.60
N GLY A 954 -3.79 -1.81 -18.92
CA GLY A 954 -2.50 -2.46 -18.71
C GLY A 954 -2.59 -3.53 -17.63
N ILE A 955 -2.52 -4.80 -18.02
CA ILE A 955 -2.57 -5.93 -17.09
C ILE A 955 -1.13 -6.33 -16.75
N LEU A 956 -0.81 -6.26 -15.46
CA LEU A 956 0.39 -6.82 -14.85
C LEU A 956 0.01 -8.00 -13.95
N ILE A 957 0.93 -8.96 -13.80
CA ILE A 957 0.93 -9.88 -12.67
C ILE A 957 2.31 -9.80 -12.01
N LEU A 958 2.33 -9.69 -10.69
CA LEU A 958 3.52 -9.50 -9.87
C LEU A 958 3.67 -10.64 -8.84
N ASP A 959 4.87 -10.87 -8.35
CA ASP A 959 5.10 -11.67 -7.14
C ASP A 959 4.79 -10.85 -5.86
N PRO A 960 4.85 -11.46 -4.65
CA PRO A 960 4.63 -10.78 -3.37
C PRO A 960 5.67 -9.68 -3.05
N GLU A 961 6.81 -9.66 -3.74
CA GLU A 961 7.87 -8.66 -3.63
C GLU A 961 7.69 -7.49 -4.63
N GLY A 962 6.84 -7.67 -5.64
CA GLY A 962 6.43 -6.66 -6.62
C GLY A 962 7.16 -6.75 -7.97
N ASP A 963 7.97 -7.77 -8.23
CA ASP A 963 8.65 -7.96 -9.51
C ASP A 963 7.65 -8.42 -10.59
N VAL A 964 7.84 -7.91 -11.81
CA VAL A 964 6.91 -8.16 -12.93
C VAL A 964 7.06 -9.59 -13.45
N LEU A 965 6.06 -10.44 -13.19
CA LEU A 965 5.97 -11.80 -13.73
C LEU A 965 5.29 -11.83 -15.11
N PHE A 966 4.35 -10.92 -15.35
CA PHE A 966 3.64 -10.78 -16.62
C PHE A 966 3.31 -9.32 -16.91
N ALA A 967 3.36 -8.92 -18.19
CA ALA A 967 2.90 -7.62 -18.66
C ALA A 967 2.29 -7.75 -20.08
N ASN A 968 1.03 -7.31 -20.25
CA ASN A 968 0.43 -7.24 -21.59
C ASN A 968 0.95 -6.02 -22.39
N ARG A 969 0.66 -5.99 -23.69
CA ARG A 969 1.04 -4.86 -24.57
C ARG A 969 0.43 -3.52 -24.17
N ALA A 970 -0.66 -3.48 -23.43
CA ALA A 970 -1.16 -2.23 -22.84
C ALA A 970 -0.24 -1.75 -21.70
N ALA A 971 0.15 -2.64 -20.78
CA ALA A 971 1.09 -2.35 -19.69
C ALA A 971 2.48 -1.94 -20.22
N GLY A 972 2.98 -2.60 -21.28
CA GLY A 972 4.20 -2.17 -21.97
C GLY A 972 4.11 -0.73 -22.48
N ARG A 973 3.08 -0.41 -23.28
CA ARG A 973 2.81 0.94 -23.80
C ARG A 973 2.58 1.99 -22.69
N LEU A 974 2.02 1.57 -21.55
CA LEU A 974 1.81 2.39 -20.36
C LEU A 974 3.14 2.72 -19.67
N ILE A 975 3.97 1.72 -19.45
CA ILE A 975 5.33 1.80 -18.85
C ILE A 975 6.36 2.37 -19.86
N GLY A 976 5.93 2.66 -21.09
CA GLY A 976 6.71 3.32 -22.13
C GLY A 976 7.60 2.39 -22.97
N THR A 977 7.53 1.07 -22.78
CA THR A 977 8.28 0.11 -23.59
C THR A 977 7.45 -0.43 -24.75
N ASP A 978 8.09 -0.54 -25.91
CA ASP A 978 7.52 -1.19 -27.10
C ASP A 978 7.76 -2.73 -27.07
N ASP A 979 8.58 -3.20 -26.11
CA ASP A 979 8.80 -4.60 -25.74
C ASP A 979 8.36 -4.84 -24.27
N PRO A 980 7.17 -5.43 -24.02
CA PRO A 980 6.73 -5.78 -22.67
C PRO A 980 7.58 -6.88 -22.01
N ALA A 981 8.20 -7.78 -22.79
CA ALA A 981 9.01 -8.87 -22.25
C ALA A 981 10.34 -8.37 -21.66
N GLY A 982 10.77 -7.16 -22.04
CA GLY A 982 11.88 -6.44 -21.41
C GLY A 982 11.64 -6.03 -19.94
N LEU A 983 10.39 -6.06 -19.47
CA LEU A 983 10.03 -5.78 -18.06
C LEU A 983 10.13 -7.03 -17.17
N ILE A 984 9.81 -8.20 -17.73
CA ILE A 984 9.57 -9.43 -16.97
C ILE A 984 10.85 -9.91 -16.28
N GLY A 985 10.78 -10.17 -14.97
CA GLY A 985 11.88 -10.69 -14.14
C GLY A 985 13.12 -9.81 -14.08
N LYS A 986 13.00 -8.51 -14.39
CA LYS A 986 14.12 -7.54 -14.49
C LYS A 986 13.81 -6.18 -13.87
N ARG A 987 12.57 -6.00 -13.39
CA ARG A 987 12.01 -4.73 -12.94
C ARG A 987 11.00 -4.96 -11.84
N ASN A 988 11.17 -4.27 -10.72
CA ASN A 988 10.15 -4.19 -9.68
C ASN A 988 9.10 -3.14 -10.06
N VAL A 989 7.82 -3.38 -9.77
CA VAL A 989 6.76 -2.37 -9.99
C VAL A 989 7.04 -1.08 -9.22
N MET A 990 7.68 -1.19 -8.05
CA MET A 990 8.10 -0.06 -7.22
C MET A 990 9.25 0.74 -7.84
N GLU A 991 9.94 0.27 -8.89
CA GLU A 991 10.79 1.15 -9.70
C GLU A 991 9.96 2.16 -10.49
N PHE A 992 8.81 1.71 -10.99
CA PHE A 992 7.90 2.55 -11.77
C PHE A 992 7.02 3.43 -10.87
N ILE A 993 6.69 3.05 -9.64
CA ILE A 993 5.96 3.96 -8.73
C ILE A 993 6.80 5.22 -8.44
N ALA A 994 6.24 6.39 -8.75
CA ALA A 994 6.90 7.67 -8.52
C ALA A 994 7.14 7.91 -7.01
N PRO A 995 8.26 8.53 -6.59
CA PRO A 995 8.62 8.65 -5.17
C PRO A 995 7.50 9.20 -4.26
N ALA A 996 6.74 10.18 -4.75
CA ALA A 996 5.62 10.80 -4.03
C ALA A 996 4.29 10.00 -4.07
N SER A 997 4.34 8.73 -4.47
CA SER A 997 3.25 7.74 -4.36
C SER A 997 3.72 6.41 -3.76
N LYS A 998 5.00 6.25 -3.41
CA LYS A 998 5.55 4.97 -2.91
C LYS A 998 4.99 4.56 -1.54
N GLY A 999 4.82 5.50 -0.61
CA GLY A 999 4.31 5.18 0.74
C GLY A 999 2.90 4.61 0.71
N ASP A 1000 2.02 5.21 -0.11
CA ASP A 1000 0.68 4.69 -0.34
C ASP A 1000 0.69 3.36 -1.10
N ALA A 1001 1.44 3.29 -2.21
CA ALA A 1001 1.54 2.06 -2.99
C ALA A 1001 2.08 0.86 -2.21
N VAL A 1002 3.02 1.05 -1.28
CA VAL A 1002 3.50 -0.02 -0.39
C VAL A 1002 2.40 -0.50 0.55
N ARG A 1003 1.77 0.40 1.31
CA ARG A 1003 0.67 0.07 2.24
C ARG A 1003 -0.51 -0.62 1.52
N ASP A 1004 -0.86 -0.12 0.34
CA ASP A 1004 -2.01 -0.60 -0.41
C ASP A 1004 -1.70 -1.93 -1.13
N PHE A 1005 -0.43 -2.17 -1.50
CA PHE A 1005 0.08 -3.48 -1.95
C PHE A 1005 0.15 -4.49 -0.79
N GLU A 1006 0.60 -4.09 0.40
CA GLU A 1006 0.54 -4.89 1.64
C GLU A 1006 -0.90 -5.30 1.99
N ASN A 1007 -1.87 -4.39 1.85
CA ASN A 1007 -3.29 -4.68 2.06
C ASN A 1007 -3.83 -5.75 1.08
N VAL A 1008 -3.48 -5.65 -0.21
CA VAL A 1008 -3.87 -6.64 -1.23
C VAL A 1008 -3.17 -7.99 -0.99
N ALA A 1009 -1.88 -7.98 -0.67
CA ALA A 1009 -1.11 -9.17 -0.29
C ALA A 1009 -1.69 -9.86 0.96
N GLY A 1010 -2.19 -9.07 1.92
CA GLY A 1010 -2.91 -9.52 3.11
C GLY A 1010 -4.33 -10.05 2.85
N GLY A 1011 -4.79 -10.11 1.58
CA GLY A 1011 -6.06 -10.72 1.19
C GLY A 1011 -7.26 -9.78 1.14
N MET A 1012 -7.07 -8.45 1.19
CA MET A 1012 -8.16 -7.49 0.95
C MET A 1012 -8.41 -7.32 -0.56
N ASP A 1013 -9.33 -8.13 -1.08
CA ASP A 1013 -9.84 -8.07 -2.45
C ASP A 1013 -10.39 -6.68 -2.83
N GLY A 1014 -10.10 -6.23 -4.06
CA GLY A 1014 -10.90 -5.20 -4.74
C GLY A 1014 -10.51 -3.74 -4.48
N TYR A 1015 -9.32 -3.48 -3.94
CA TYR A 1015 -8.87 -2.11 -3.64
C TYR A 1015 -8.49 -1.33 -4.91
N VAL A 1016 -9.14 -0.17 -5.13
CA VAL A 1016 -8.84 0.77 -6.22
C VAL A 1016 -8.04 1.95 -5.67
N ALA A 1017 -6.81 2.11 -6.15
CA ALA A 1017 -5.89 3.19 -5.78
C ALA A 1017 -5.52 4.07 -6.98
N ARG A 1018 -5.02 5.29 -6.74
CA ARG A 1018 -4.46 6.16 -7.79
C ARG A 1018 -3.01 6.54 -7.48
N TYR A 1019 -2.09 6.14 -8.35
CA TYR A 1019 -0.66 6.39 -8.20
C TYR A 1019 -0.12 7.21 -9.37
N ARG A 1020 1.00 7.90 -9.14
CA ARG A 1020 1.88 8.33 -10.23
C ARG A 1020 2.90 7.24 -10.52
N ILE A 1021 3.09 6.92 -11.78
CA ILE A 1021 4.22 6.12 -12.26
C ILE A 1021 5.19 6.97 -13.10
N VAL A 1022 6.46 6.59 -13.07
CA VAL A 1022 7.52 7.05 -13.97
C VAL A 1022 7.78 5.93 -14.97
N THR A 1023 7.60 6.22 -16.24
CA THR A 1023 7.85 5.26 -17.33
C THR A 1023 9.35 5.04 -17.57
N THR A 1024 9.69 3.98 -18.30
CA THR A 1024 11.06 3.73 -18.81
C THR A 1024 11.60 4.87 -19.67
N LYS A 1025 10.72 5.67 -20.30
CA LYS A 1025 11.05 6.88 -21.07
C LYS A 1025 11.09 8.16 -20.21
N GLN A 1026 11.05 8.03 -18.87
CA GLN A 1026 11.02 9.11 -17.86
C GLN A 1026 9.75 9.99 -17.85
N ASP A 1027 8.76 9.74 -18.71
CA ASP A 1027 7.45 10.39 -18.63
C ASP A 1027 6.73 10.00 -17.33
N VAL A 1028 6.12 10.98 -16.65
CA VAL A 1028 5.22 10.74 -15.50
C VAL A 1028 3.79 10.57 -15.99
N ARG A 1029 3.14 9.49 -15.55
CA ARG A 1029 1.73 9.17 -15.82
C ARG A 1029 0.96 8.95 -14.53
N TRP A 1030 -0.34 9.21 -14.55
CA TRP A 1030 -1.25 8.81 -13.48
C TRP A 1030 -1.94 7.50 -13.88
N VAL A 1031 -1.93 6.53 -12.97
CA VAL A 1031 -2.60 5.24 -13.13
C VAL A 1031 -3.62 5.03 -12.02
N GLU A 1032 -4.79 4.55 -12.41
CA GLU A 1032 -5.77 3.96 -11.52
C GLU A 1032 -5.52 2.45 -11.49
N SER A 1033 -5.31 1.91 -10.29
CA SER A 1033 -4.72 0.59 -10.04
C SER A 1033 -5.69 -0.23 -9.20
N LEU A 1034 -6.23 -1.30 -9.78
CA LEU A 1034 -7.03 -2.31 -9.06
C LEU A 1034 -6.16 -3.54 -8.80
N GLY A 1035 -5.96 -3.89 -7.52
CA GLY A 1035 -5.18 -5.05 -7.09
C GLY A 1035 -6.05 -6.18 -6.53
N LYS A 1036 -5.68 -7.43 -6.84
CA LYS A 1036 -6.21 -8.64 -6.22
C LYS A 1036 -5.13 -9.73 -6.13
N THR A 1037 -5.12 -10.49 -5.05
CA THR A 1037 -4.33 -11.73 -4.94
C THR A 1037 -4.94 -12.86 -5.77
N ILE A 1038 -4.09 -13.52 -6.54
CA ILE A 1038 -4.36 -14.69 -7.37
C ILE A 1038 -3.27 -15.75 -7.14
N VAL A 1039 -3.41 -16.90 -7.77
CA VAL A 1039 -2.28 -17.81 -8.01
C VAL A 1039 -1.85 -17.64 -9.47
N PHE A 1040 -0.55 -17.51 -9.72
CA PHE A 1040 0.03 -17.43 -11.06
C PHE A 1040 1.32 -18.25 -11.10
N ASN A 1041 1.41 -19.18 -12.06
CA ASN A 1041 2.51 -20.17 -12.13
C ASN A 1041 2.72 -20.91 -10.79
N GLY A 1042 1.63 -21.24 -10.08
CA GLY A 1042 1.65 -21.88 -8.76
C GLY A 1042 2.07 -20.99 -7.57
N ALA A 1043 2.51 -19.74 -7.80
CA ALA A 1043 2.89 -18.82 -6.73
C ALA A 1043 1.73 -17.88 -6.33
N PRO A 1044 1.55 -17.53 -5.04
CA PRO A 1044 0.69 -16.42 -4.65
C PRO A 1044 1.23 -15.15 -5.32
N SER A 1045 0.39 -14.48 -6.09
CA SER A 1045 0.77 -13.40 -7.00
C SER A 1045 -0.29 -12.32 -6.99
N ILE A 1046 0.08 -11.09 -7.35
CA ILE A 1046 -0.84 -9.95 -7.35
C ILE A 1046 -1.16 -9.57 -8.79
N LEU A 1047 -2.40 -9.81 -9.18
CA LEU A 1047 -2.98 -9.31 -10.43
C LEU A 1047 -3.24 -7.81 -10.24
N ILE A 1048 -2.68 -6.99 -11.13
CA ILE A 1048 -2.93 -5.55 -11.16
C ILE A 1048 -3.47 -5.14 -12.53
N SER A 1049 -4.65 -4.53 -12.54
CA SER A 1049 -5.13 -3.77 -13.69
C SER A 1049 -4.76 -2.29 -13.52
N LEU A 1050 -3.91 -1.79 -14.41
CA LEU A 1050 -3.46 -0.40 -14.49
C LEU A 1050 -4.16 0.33 -15.64
N ARG A 1051 -5.03 1.26 -15.31
CA ARG A 1051 -5.73 2.15 -16.25
C ARG A 1051 -4.99 3.48 -16.34
N ASP A 1052 -4.60 3.90 -17.54
CA ASP A 1052 -4.02 5.24 -17.75
C ASP A 1052 -5.12 6.30 -17.53
N VAL A 1053 -5.02 7.05 -16.43
CA VAL A 1053 -5.92 8.16 -16.12
C VAL A 1053 -5.21 9.51 -16.30
N THR A 1054 -4.05 9.55 -16.98
CA THR A 1054 -3.25 10.76 -17.15
C THR A 1054 -4.01 11.91 -17.82
N GLU A 1055 -4.81 11.65 -18.86
CA GLU A 1055 -5.62 12.71 -19.48
C GLU A 1055 -6.75 13.19 -18.55
N ARG A 1056 -7.47 12.25 -17.91
CA ARG A 1056 -8.54 12.56 -16.94
C ARG A 1056 -8.00 13.41 -15.79
N GLN A 1057 -6.94 12.95 -15.15
CA GLN A 1057 -6.33 13.62 -14.01
C GLN A 1057 -5.70 14.96 -14.42
N ARG A 1058 -5.09 15.08 -15.62
CA ARG A 1058 -4.64 16.39 -16.14
C ARG A 1058 -5.80 17.34 -16.42
N ALA A 1059 -6.96 16.85 -16.85
CA ALA A 1059 -8.16 17.67 -17.07
C ALA A 1059 -8.82 18.10 -15.75
N GLU A 1060 -8.95 17.19 -14.78
CA GLU A 1060 -9.44 17.47 -13.42
C GLU A 1060 -8.50 18.45 -12.69
N GLU A 1061 -7.18 18.24 -12.78
CA GLU A 1061 -6.16 19.18 -12.26
C GLU A 1061 -6.16 20.51 -13.02
N ALA A 1062 -6.35 20.54 -14.34
CA ALA A 1062 -6.42 21.77 -15.12
C ALA A 1062 -7.67 22.59 -14.79
N LEU A 1063 -8.83 21.94 -14.62
CA LEU A 1063 -10.08 22.57 -14.22
C LEU A 1063 -10.01 23.09 -12.78
N HIS A 1064 -9.49 22.29 -11.84
CA HIS A 1064 -9.23 22.72 -10.46
C HIS A 1064 -8.24 23.88 -10.43
N GLN A 1065 -7.15 23.82 -11.20
CA GLN A 1065 -6.20 24.93 -11.34
C GLN A 1065 -6.84 26.18 -11.97
N ALA A 1066 -7.70 26.04 -12.98
CA ALA A 1066 -8.35 27.17 -13.65
C ALA A 1066 -9.29 27.89 -12.67
N ASN A 1067 -10.14 27.15 -11.96
CA ASN A 1067 -11.02 27.69 -10.93
C ASN A 1067 -10.20 28.31 -9.78
N LYS A 1068 -9.11 27.65 -9.35
CA LYS A 1068 -8.19 28.19 -8.33
C LYS A 1068 -7.48 29.47 -8.79
N LYS A 1069 -7.08 29.58 -10.06
CA LYS A 1069 -6.49 30.79 -10.66
C LYS A 1069 -7.51 31.94 -10.72
N LEU A 1070 -8.76 31.67 -11.11
CA LEU A 1070 -9.84 32.64 -11.13
C LEU A 1070 -10.14 33.18 -9.71
N ASN A 1071 -10.33 32.28 -8.74
CA ASN A 1071 -10.68 32.66 -7.37
C ASN A 1071 -9.54 33.40 -6.65
N LEU A 1072 -8.27 33.07 -6.93
CA LEU A 1072 -7.10 33.83 -6.43
C LEU A 1072 -7.10 35.28 -6.92
N LEU A 1073 -7.34 35.49 -8.22
CA LEU A 1073 -7.31 36.83 -8.82
C LEU A 1073 -8.52 37.67 -8.39
N SER A 1074 -9.70 37.07 -8.27
CA SER A 1074 -10.90 37.77 -7.76
C SER A 1074 -10.78 38.10 -6.27
N GLY A 1075 -10.25 37.16 -5.46
CA GLY A 1075 -10.06 37.33 -4.03
C GLY A 1075 -9.10 38.47 -3.64
N ILE A 1076 -7.94 38.57 -4.30
CA ILE A 1076 -6.97 39.67 -4.05
C ILE A 1076 -7.60 41.01 -4.45
N THR A 1077 -8.16 41.11 -5.65
CA THR A 1077 -8.74 42.38 -6.15
C THR A 1077 -9.87 42.90 -5.25
N ARG A 1078 -10.69 42.02 -4.65
CA ARG A 1078 -11.74 42.43 -3.69
C ARG A 1078 -11.18 42.88 -2.33
N HIS A 1079 -10.13 42.23 -1.82
CA HIS A 1079 -9.49 42.59 -0.57
C HIS A 1079 -8.97 44.04 -0.62
N ASP A 1080 -8.20 44.36 -1.66
CA ASP A 1080 -7.54 45.66 -1.78
C ASP A 1080 -8.56 46.81 -1.90
N ILE A 1081 -9.66 46.62 -2.67
CA ILE A 1081 -10.72 47.61 -2.78
C ILE A 1081 -11.48 47.78 -1.44
N ASN A 1082 -11.72 46.69 -0.70
CA ASN A 1082 -12.38 46.75 0.60
C ASN A 1082 -11.53 47.50 1.65
N ASN A 1083 -10.21 47.32 1.66
CA ASN A 1083 -9.32 48.06 2.56
C ASN A 1083 -9.36 49.57 2.28
N GLN A 1084 -9.30 49.97 1.00
CA GLN A 1084 -9.39 51.37 0.60
C GLN A 1084 -10.77 51.99 0.93
N LEU A 1085 -11.86 51.22 0.85
CA LEU A 1085 -13.19 51.66 1.30
C LEU A 1085 -13.28 51.78 2.83
N GLN A 1086 -12.62 50.91 3.61
CA GLN A 1086 -12.55 51.04 5.07
C GLN A 1086 -11.81 52.31 5.49
N ILE A 1087 -10.65 52.61 4.89
CA ILE A 1087 -9.89 53.84 5.14
C ILE A 1087 -10.75 55.08 4.84
N LEU A 1088 -11.40 55.10 3.67
CA LEU A 1088 -12.28 56.20 3.26
C LEU A 1088 -13.44 56.40 4.25
N ASN A 1089 -14.09 55.32 4.69
CA ASN A 1089 -15.17 55.40 5.68
C ASN A 1089 -14.67 55.86 7.07
N GLY A 1090 -13.47 55.44 7.47
CA GLY A 1090 -12.83 55.87 8.72
C GLY A 1090 -12.56 57.38 8.77
N TYR A 1091 -11.98 57.94 7.71
CA TYR A 1091 -11.77 59.38 7.61
C TYR A 1091 -13.10 60.17 7.53
N LEU A 1092 -14.11 59.65 6.83
CA LEU A 1092 -15.44 60.27 6.80
C LEU A 1092 -16.07 60.36 8.21
N ALA A 1093 -16.01 59.28 9.00
CA ALA A 1093 -16.53 59.26 10.36
C ALA A 1093 -15.79 60.25 11.29
N PHE A 1094 -14.47 60.36 11.17
CA PHE A 1094 -13.65 61.30 11.93
C PHE A 1094 -13.91 62.77 11.54
N LEU A 1095 -14.14 63.05 10.25
CA LEU A 1095 -14.48 64.39 9.76
C LEU A 1095 -15.88 64.83 10.20
N GLN A 1096 -16.85 63.91 10.21
CA GLN A 1096 -18.20 64.17 10.75
C GLN A 1096 -18.19 64.50 12.25
N GLU A 1097 -17.24 63.96 13.01
CA GLU A 1097 -17.07 64.21 14.44
C GLU A 1097 -16.41 65.58 14.76
N LYS A 1098 -15.56 66.11 13.87
CA LYS A 1098 -14.90 67.43 14.01
C LYS A 1098 -15.66 68.59 13.35
N ASN A 1099 -16.97 68.43 13.20
CA ASN A 1099 -17.90 69.23 12.40
C ASN A 1099 -17.78 70.76 12.54
N ALA A 1100 -17.88 71.49 11.43
CA ALA A 1100 -17.86 72.97 11.41
C ALA A 1100 -18.74 73.66 10.33
N ASP A 1101 -19.26 72.93 9.34
CA ASP A 1101 -20.11 73.50 8.27
C ASP A 1101 -21.24 72.52 7.87
N PRO A 1102 -22.53 72.90 7.95
CA PRO A 1102 -23.65 72.06 7.51
C PRO A 1102 -23.56 71.60 6.05
N SER A 1103 -23.03 72.45 5.15
CA SER A 1103 -22.87 72.09 3.73
C SER A 1103 -21.80 71.01 3.53
N ALA A 1104 -20.76 71.00 4.37
CA ALA A 1104 -19.76 69.94 4.36
C ALA A 1104 -20.35 68.63 4.93
N ALA A 1105 -21.14 68.69 5.99
CA ALA A 1105 -21.79 67.53 6.57
C ALA A 1105 -22.74 66.81 5.58
N GLU A 1106 -23.51 67.57 4.79
CA GLU A 1106 -24.37 67.02 3.72
C GLU A 1106 -23.54 66.33 2.62
N MET A 1107 -22.47 66.96 2.14
CA MET A 1107 -21.55 66.37 1.15
C MET A 1107 -20.87 65.10 1.69
N LEU A 1108 -20.40 65.09 2.94
CA LEU A 1108 -19.81 63.91 3.58
C LEU A 1108 -20.82 62.74 3.70
N SER A 1109 -22.09 63.04 3.98
CA SER A 1109 -23.18 62.05 3.99
C SER A 1109 -23.43 61.42 2.61
N HIS A 1110 -23.36 62.23 1.55
CA HIS A 1110 -23.45 61.73 0.17
C HIS A 1110 -22.28 60.81 -0.19
N VAL A 1111 -21.04 61.15 0.18
CA VAL A 1111 -19.86 60.30 -0.07
C VAL A 1111 -19.94 59.00 0.75
N ALA A 1112 -20.32 59.06 2.03
CA ALA A 1112 -20.54 57.87 2.87
C ALA A 1112 -21.65 56.95 2.32
N THR A 1113 -22.63 57.51 1.62
CA THR A 1113 -23.71 56.74 0.97
C THR A 1113 -23.27 56.14 -0.36
N ALA A 1114 -22.43 56.84 -1.14
CA ALA A 1114 -21.81 56.26 -2.34
C ALA A 1114 -20.86 55.10 -1.98
N SER A 1115 -20.00 55.29 -0.98
CA SER A 1115 -19.07 54.28 -0.46
C SER A 1115 -19.77 52.97 -0.09
N ARG A 1116 -20.82 53.05 0.76
CA ARG A 1116 -21.61 51.88 1.17
C ARG A 1116 -22.21 51.10 -0.02
N ARG A 1117 -22.68 51.80 -1.07
CA ARG A 1117 -23.21 51.13 -2.28
C ARG A 1117 -22.14 50.40 -3.09
N ILE A 1118 -20.88 50.88 -3.07
CA ILE A 1118 -19.76 50.19 -3.70
C ILE A 1118 -19.43 48.92 -2.90
N SER A 1119 -19.35 48.99 -1.56
CA SER A 1119 -19.14 47.81 -0.70
C SER A 1119 -20.21 46.72 -0.93
N SER A 1120 -21.50 47.08 -0.98
CA SER A 1120 -22.58 46.11 -1.26
C SER A 1120 -22.48 45.46 -2.65
N MET A 1121 -21.94 46.17 -3.65
CA MET A 1121 -21.78 45.64 -5.00
C MET A 1121 -20.56 44.70 -5.11
N ILE A 1122 -19.52 44.93 -4.29
CA ILE A 1122 -18.37 44.03 -4.14
C ILE A 1122 -18.81 42.75 -3.42
N GLN A 1123 -19.58 42.86 -2.33
CA GLN A 1123 -20.11 41.72 -1.60
C GLN A 1123 -20.96 40.82 -2.51
N PHE A 1124 -21.94 41.38 -3.22
CA PHE A 1124 -22.73 40.63 -4.21
C PHE A 1124 -21.88 39.90 -5.26
N THR A 1125 -20.72 40.46 -5.64
CA THR A 1125 -19.80 39.83 -6.59
C THR A 1125 -19.00 38.67 -5.97
N GLN A 1126 -18.84 38.63 -4.64
CA GLN A 1126 -18.38 37.45 -3.91
C GLN A 1126 -19.50 36.41 -3.79
N ASP A 1127 -20.67 36.81 -3.28
CA ASP A 1127 -21.79 35.90 -3.01
C ASP A 1127 -22.19 35.13 -4.29
N TYR A 1128 -22.21 35.83 -5.45
CA TYR A 1128 -22.50 35.25 -6.76
C TYR A 1128 -21.38 34.33 -7.31
N GLU A 1129 -20.12 34.50 -6.88
CA GLU A 1129 -19.02 33.59 -7.25
C GLU A 1129 -19.01 32.30 -6.42
N GLU A 1130 -19.65 32.28 -5.24
CA GLU A 1130 -19.71 31.11 -4.35
C GLU A 1130 -20.88 30.16 -4.70
N VAL A 1131 -21.87 30.63 -5.48
CA VAL A 1131 -23.02 29.86 -6.01
C VAL A 1131 -22.56 28.61 -6.76
N GLY A 1132 -22.88 27.42 -6.23
CA GLY A 1132 -22.53 26.13 -6.85
C GLY A 1132 -21.04 25.78 -6.81
N VAL A 1133 -20.23 26.50 -6.03
CA VAL A 1133 -18.83 26.10 -5.71
C VAL A 1133 -18.82 25.03 -4.62
N HIS A 1134 -19.82 25.04 -3.73
CA HIS A 1134 -20.00 24.05 -2.68
C HIS A 1134 -20.92 22.92 -3.14
N LEU A 1135 -20.61 21.69 -2.76
CA LEU A 1135 -21.51 20.56 -2.97
C LEU A 1135 -22.78 20.75 -2.11
N PRO A 1136 -23.98 20.52 -2.66
CA PRO A 1136 -25.20 20.54 -1.87
C PRO A 1136 -25.16 19.55 -0.70
N VAL A 1137 -25.73 19.96 0.44
CA VAL A 1137 -25.76 19.20 1.70
C VAL A 1137 -27.16 19.20 2.30
N TRP A 1138 -27.40 18.28 3.23
CA TRP A 1138 -28.63 18.27 4.04
C TRP A 1138 -28.58 19.37 5.10
N GLN A 1139 -29.60 20.24 5.12
CA GLN A 1139 -29.66 21.43 5.98
C GLN A 1139 -31.04 21.55 6.63
N ASN A 1140 -31.07 21.88 7.93
CA ASN A 1140 -32.31 21.98 8.70
C ASN A 1140 -33.07 23.30 8.43
N LEU A 1141 -34.24 23.21 7.78
CA LEU A 1141 -35.02 24.37 7.34
C LEU A 1141 -35.52 25.25 8.49
N ARG A 1142 -35.97 24.64 9.61
CA ARG A 1142 -36.43 25.40 10.78
C ARG A 1142 -35.28 26.22 11.36
N THR A 1143 -34.10 25.62 11.52
CA THR A 1143 -32.90 26.31 12.03
C THR A 1143 -32.50 27.46 11.13
N LEU A 1144 -32.45 27.27 9.82
CA LEU A 1144 -32.05 28.30 8.85
C LEU A 1144 -32.97 29.52 8.89
N VAL A 1145 -34.29 29.32 8.78
CA VAL A 1145 -35.28 30.42 8.86
C VAL A 1145 -35.21 31.15 10.21
N THR A 1146 -34.98 30.40 11.30
CA THR A 1146 -34.85 30.98 12.66
C THR A 1146 -33.51 31.70 12.88
N GLY A 1147 -32.47 31.38 12.11
CA GLY A 1147 -31.20 32.10 12.06
C GLY A 1147 -31.36 33.41 11.31
N ALA A 1148 -31.74 33.33 10.03
CA ALA A 1148 -31.96 34.48 9.14
C ALA A 1148 -32.88 35.56 9.75
N GLY A 1149 -33.90 35.15 10.51
CA GLY A 1149 -34.78 36.08 11.24
C GLY A 1149 -34.11 36.87 12.38
N ARG A 1150 -33.06 36.33 13.02
CA ARG A 1150 -32.25 37.09 13.99
C ARG A 1150 -31.35 38.08 13.28
N ASP A 1151 -30.70 37.62 12.22
CA ASP A 1151 -29.68 38.37 11.48
C ASP A 1151 -30.28 39.55 10.71
N ALA A 1152 -31.55 39.43 10.28
CA ALA A 1152 -32.29 40.48 9.58
C ALA A 1152 -32.79 41.65 10.47
N GLY A 1153 -32.79 41.49 11.81
CA GLY A 1153 -33.23 42.54 12.74
C GLY A 1153 -34.74 42.82 12.70
N LEU A 1154 -35.53 41.95 13.33
CA LEU A 1154 -36.99 42.06 13.43
C LEU A 1154 -37.44 43.19 14.37
N ASP A 1155 -37.33 44.45 13.93
CA ASP A 1155 -37.72 45.66 14.67
C ASP A 1155 -39.26 45.79 14.85
N GLY A 1156 -39.82 44.96 15.73
CA GLY A 1156 -41.24 44.96 16.10
C GLY A 1156 -42.15 44.09 15.21
N VAL A 1157 -41.58 43.32 14.29
CA VAL A 1157 -42.28 42.38 13.40
C VAL A 1157 -42.20 40.96 13.96
N ALA A 1158 -43.32 40.24 14.01
CA ALA A 1158 -43.36 38.85 14.46
C ALA A 1158 -42.88 37.89 13.35
N LEU A 1159 -42.04 36.91 13.70
CA LEU A 1159 -41.65 35.80 12.81
C LEU A 1159 -42.27 34.49 13.30
N GLU A 1160 -43.27 34.00 12.57
CA GLU A 1160 -43.97 32.75 12.85
C GLU A 1160 -43.36 31.60 12.04
N ASN A 1161 -42.63 30.67 12.67
CA ASN A 1161 -41.97 29.55 11.98
C ASN A 1161 -42.65 28.21 12.33
N GLU A 1162 -43.46 27.71 11.40
CA GLU A 1162 -44.26 26.48 11.51
C GLU A 1162 -43.58 25.25 10.88
N ILE A 1163 -42.46 25.42 10.17
CA ILE A 1163 -41.69 24.34 9.53
C ILE A 1163 -41.30 23.29 10.58
N PRO A 1164 -41.60 21.98 10.45
CA PRO A 1164 -41.33 21.00 11.50
C PRO A 1164 -39.87 20.94 11.97
N ASP A 1165 -39.65 20.67 13.27
CA ASP A 1165 -38.35 20.26 13.78
C ASP A 1165 -37.87 18.98 13.07
N GLY A 1166 -36.54 18.84 12.93
CA GLY A 1166 -35.92 17.74 12.18
C GLY A 1166 -36.17 17.75 10.66
N MET A 1167 -36.85 18.76 10.10
CA MET A 1167 -37.05 18.85 8.65
C MET A 1167 -35.79 19.37 7.94
N GLU A 1168 -35.27 18.58 7.00
CA GLU A 1168 -34.06 18.89 6.24
C GLU A 1168 -34.30 18.93 4.73
N VAL A 1169 -33.62 19.85 4.05
CA VAL A 1169 -33.55 19.98 2.59
C VAL A 1169 -32.14 19.67 2.11
N PHE A 1170 -32.01 19.05 0.93
CA PHE A 1170 -30.75 18.89 0.23
C PHE A 1170 -30.54 20.09 -0.70
N ALA A 1171 -29.66 21.02 -0.31
CA ALA A 1171 -29.49 22.32 -0.98
C ALA A 1171 -28.04 22.83 -0.87
N ASP A 1172 -27.68 23.81 -1.70
CA ASP A 1172 -26.44 24.60 -1.56
C ASP A 1172 -26.45 25.37 -0.21
N PRO A 1173 -25.31 25.45 0.53
CA PRO A 1173 -25.21 26.20 1.79
C PRO A 1173 -25.74 27.65 1.77
N LEU A 1174 -25.70 28.31 0.60
CA LEU A 1174 -26.22 29.66 0.39
C LEU A 1174 -27.76 29.75 0.46
N ILE A 1175 -28.48 28.65 0.65
CA ILE A 1175 -29.93 28.68 0.91
C ILE A 1175 -30.29 29.48 2.18
N THR A 1176 -29.35 29.68 3.10
CA THR A 1176 -29.49 30.63 4.23
C THR A 1176 -29.81 32.05 3.74
N GLU A 1177 -29.11 32.51 2.70
CA GLU A 1177 -29.30 33.83 2.09
C GLU A 1177 -30.65 33.96 1.39
N VAL A 1178 -31.24 32.87 0.90
CA VAL A 1178 -32.61 32.88 0.35
C VAL A 1178 -33.60 33.34 1.42
N PHE A 1179 -33.52 32.77 2.62
CA PHE A 1179 -34.42 33.11 3.72
C PHE A 1179 -34.16 34.51 4.28
N PHE A 1180 -32.89 34.91 4.40
CA PHE A 1180 -32.52 36.28 4.77
C PHE A 1180 -33.08 37.30 3.77
N ASN A 1181 -32.88 37.09 2.46
CA ASN A 1181 -33.39 37.99 1.42
C ASN A 1181 -34.93 38.08 1.45
N LEU A 1182 -35.66 36.99 1.73
CA LEU A 1182 -37.13 37.05 1.82
C LEU A 1182 -37.60 37.88 3.03
N ILE A 1183 -36.98 37.69 4.20
CA ILE A 1183 -37.31 38.44 5.43
C ILE A 1183 -36.95 39.93 5.25
N ASP A 1184 -35.75 40.23 4.77
CA ASP A 1184 -35.26 41.60 4.52
C ASP A 1184 -36.13 42.36 3.50
N ASN A 1185 -36.60 41.70 2.44
CA ASN A 1185 -37.56 42.31 1.50
C ASN A 1185 -38.90 42.63 2.18
N SER A 1186 -39.44 41.72 3.00
CA SER A 1186 -40.72 41.91 3.71
C SER A 1186 -40.64 43.07 4.72
N LEU A 1187 -39.50 43.23 5.40
CA LEU A 1187 -39.19 44.36 6.27
C LEU A 1187 -39.03 45.69 5.51
N ARG A 1188 -38.32 45.69 4.38
CA ARG A 1188 -38.00 46.91 3.59
C ARG A 1188 -39.11 47.39 2.66
N HIS A 1189 -40.01 46.52 2.23
CA HIS A 1189 -40.98 46.81 1.16
C HIS A 1189 -42.44 46.63 1.54
N GLY A 1190 -42.76 45.98 2.67
CA GLY A 1190 -44.16 45.79 3.08
C GLY A 1190 -44.85 47.05 3.62
N GLU A 1191 -44.09 48.08 4.04
CA GLU A 1191 -44.52 49.38 4.62
C GLU A 1191 -45.41 49.34 5.89
N LYS A 1192 -46.08 48.21 6.16
CA LYS A 1192 -47.01 47.99 7.28
C LYS A 1192 -46.90 46.60 7.90
N THR A 1193 -45.91 45.80 7.48
CA THR A 1193 -45.71 44.43 7.95
C THR A 1193 -45.69 44.35 9.48
N THR A 1194 -46.53 43.52 10.05
CA THR A 1194 -46.52 43.17 11.48
C THR A 1194 -46.17 41.70 11.72
N THR A 1195 -46.37 40.83 10.72
CA THR A 1195 -46.05 39.39 10.78
C THR A 1195 -45.42 38.90 9.48
N ILE A 1196 -44.38 38.08 9.60
CA ILE A 1196 -43.82 37.25 8.53
C ILE A 1196 -43.96 35.79 8.98
N ARG A 1197 -44.55 34.94 8.13
CA ARG A 1197 -44.93 33.57 8.48
C ARG A 1197 -44.33 32.56 7.50
N PHE A 1198 -43.65 31.56 8.03
CA PHE A 1198 -43.08 30.43 7.31
C PHE A 1198 -43.86 29.15 7.61
N ALA A 1199 -44.67 28.71 6.64
CA ALA A 1199 -45.50 27.52 6.71
C ALA A 1199 -44.99 26.39 5.80
N PHE A 1200 -45.45 25.17 6.04
CA PHE A 1200 -45.04 23.96 5.32
C PHE A 1200 -46.24 23.09 4.93
N GLY A 1201 -46.16 22.42 3.78
CA GLY A 1201 -47.04 21.31 3.43
C GLY A 1201 -46.46 20.43 2.31
N ILE A 1202 -47.02 19.24 2.13
CA ILE A 1202 -46.68 18.34 1.01
C ILE A 1202 -47.81 18.42 -0.03
N ARG A 1203 -47.47 18.58 -1.31
CA ARG A 1203 -48.41 18.58 -2.44
C ARG A 1203 -47.90 17.64 -3.52
N ASP A 1204 -48.73 16.69 -3.95
CA ASP A 1204 -48.46 15.70 -5.01
C ASP A 1204 -47.16 14.87 -4.88
N GLY A 1205 -46.52 14.90 -3.71
CA GLY A 1205 -45.27 14.21 -3.38
C GLY A 1205 -44.05 15.14 -3.21
N ASP A 1206 -44.18 16.40 -3.58
CA ASP A 1206 -43.18 17.45 -3.38
C ASP A 1206 -43.45 18.24 -2.08
N CYS A 1207 -42.39 18.81 -1.52
CA CYS A 1207 -42.45 19.66 -0.34
C CYS A 1207 -42.63 21.12 -0.76
N VAL A 1208 -43.63 21.82 -0.20
CA VAL A 1208 -43.83 23.26 -0.41
C VAL A 1208 -43.62 24.00 0.91
N VAL A 1209 -42.63 24.88 0.93
CA VAL A 1209 -42.42 25.89 1.98
C VAL A 1209 -43.03 27.21 1.50
N VAL A 1210 -43.79 27.88 2.36
CA VAL A 1210 -44.47 29.13 2.05
C VAL A 1210 -43.93 30.22 2.98
N CYS A 1211 -43.44 31.31 2.42
CA CYS A 1211 -43.16 32.55 3.15
C CYS A 1211 -44.26 33.56 2.80
N GLU A 1212 -45.01 34.03 3.79
CA GLU A 1212 -46.07 35.03 3.61
C GLU A 1212 -45.95 36.18 4.61
N ASP A 1213 -46.09 37.43 4.14
CA ASP A 1213 -46.16 38.64 4.96
C ASP A 1213 -47.58 39.26 4.95
N ASP A 1214 -47.85 40.22 5.84
CA ASP A 1214 -49.11 40.98 5.91
C ASP A 1214 -48.99 42.42 5.34
N GLY A 1215 -47.96 42.68 4.53
CA GLY A 1215 -47.61 44.01 4.02
C GLY A 1215 -48.30 44.43 2.72
N GLY A 1216 -47.61 45.23 1.91
CA GLY A 1216 -48.14 45.77 0.64
C GLY A 1216 -48.36 44.74 -0.47
N GLY A 1217 -47.63 43.62 -0.48
CA GLY A 1217 -47.68 42.61 -1.55
C GLY A 1217 -47.11 43.06 -2.90
N VAL A 1218 -47.10 42.16 -3.88
CA VAL A 1218 -46.48 42.37 -5.19
C VAL A 1218 -47.53 42.54 -6.30
N GLU A 1219 -47.44 43.66 -7.03
CA GLU A 1219 -48.28 43.96 -8.18
C GLU A 1219 -48.24 42.83 -9.25
N PRO A 1220 -49.38 42.37 -9.81
CA PRO A 1220 -49.42 41.21 -10.68
C PRO A 1220 -48.50 41.26 -11.91
N GLY A 1221 -48.25 42.45 -12.45
CA GLY A 1221 -47.33 42.66 -13.59
C GLY A 1221 -45.84 42.59 -13.24
N LEU A 1222 -45.48 42.46 -11.96
CA LEU A 1222 -44.10 42.46 -11.46
C LEU A 1222 -43.65 41.11 -10.87
N LYS A 1223 -44.58 40.17 -10.63
CA LYS A 1223 -44.34 38.89 -9.91
C LYS A 1223 -43.18 38.03 -10.42
N GLU A 1224 -42.97 37.98 -11.74
CA GLU A 1224 -41.81 37.30 -12.35
C GLU A 1224 -40.59 38.25 -12.47
N LYS A 1225 -40.84 39.56 -12.62
CA LYS A 1225 -39.79 40.57 -12.83
C LYS A 1225 -38.95 40.84 -11.59
N ILE A 1226 -39.48 40.64 -10.39
CA ILE A 1226 -38.69 40.71 -9.16
C ILE A 1226 -37.57 39.64 -9.11
N PHE A 1227 -37.63 38.60 -9.95
CA PHE A 1227 -36.56 37.62 -10.14
C PHE A 1227 -35.68 37.92 -11.39
N GLU A 1228 -35.85 39.06 -12.06
CA GLU A 1228 -34.97 39.52 -13.15
C GLU A 1228 -33.76 40.29 -12.59
N ARG A 1229 -32.58 40.07 -13.19
CA ARG A 1229 -31.31 40.64 -12.72
C ARG A 1229 -31.31 42.18 -12.79
N GLY A 1230 -31.26 42.83 -11.63
CA GLY A 1230 -31.20 44.30 -11.50
C GLY A 1230 -32.55 44.97 -11.29
N PHE A 1231 -33.63 44.21 -11.04
CA PHE A 1231 -34.96 44.77 -10.84
C PHE A 1231 -35.20 45.23 -9.39
N GLY A 1232 -35.12 46.54 -9.12
CA GLY A 1232 -35.42 47.11 -7.81
C GLY A 1232 -34.86 48.53 -7.59
N LYS A 1233 -35.13 49.12 -6.41
CA LYS A 1233 -34.63 50.48 -6.07
C LYS A 1233 -33.20 50.51 -5.49
N ASN A 1234 -32.80 49.48 -4.74
CA ASN A 1234 -31.55 49.50 -3.97
C ASN A 1234 -30.39 48.75 -4.65
N THR A 1235 -30.63 47.51 -5.11
CA THR A 1235 -29.69 46.69 -5.92
C THR A 1235 -30.40 45.87 -6.99
N GLY A 1236 -31.52 45.21 -6.64
CA GLY A 1236 -32.29 44.37 -7.57
C GLY A 1236 -31.66 43.00 -7.87
N PHE A 1237 -30.80 42.48 -6.97
CA PHE A 1237 -30.12 41.19 -7.16
C PHE A 1237 -30.52 40.09 -6.17
N GLY A 1238 -31.11 40.41 -5.01
CA GLY A 1238 -31.37 39.43 -3.94
C GLY A 1238 -32.32 38.29 -4.33
N LEU A 1239 -33.50 38.62 -4.88
CA LEU A 1239 -34.46 37.61 -5.36
C LEU A 1239 -33.98 36.89 -6.62
N PHE A 1240 -33.21 37.56 -7.49
CA PHE A 1240 -32.52 36.91 -8.61
C PHE A 1240 -31.55 35.83 -8.10
N LEU A 1241 -30.62 36.18 -7.20
CA LEU A 1241 -29.68 35.24 -6.56
C LEU A 1241 -30.43 34.11 -5.85
N SER A 1242 -31.52 34.43 -5.17
CA SER A 1242 -32.37 33.43 -4.48
C SER A 1242 -32.91 32.36 -5.43
N ARG A 1243 -33.29 32.73 -6.67
CA ARG A 1243 -33.74 31.76 -7.67
C ARG A 1243 -32.59 30.92 -8.22
N GLU A 1244 -31.42 31.51 -8.46
CA GLU A 1244 -30.27 30.77 -8.98
C GLU A 1244 -29.75 29.74 -7.95
N VAL A 1245 -29.66 30.11 -6.65
CA VAL A 1245 -29.23 29.22 -5.54
C VAL A 1245 -30.16 28.02 -5.38
N LEU A 1246 -31.48 28.24 -5.37
CA LEU A 1246 -32.46 27.13 -5.33
C LEU A 1246 -32.39 26.26 -6.60
N GLY A 1247 -32.15 26.90 -7.75
CA GLY A 1247 -32.03 26.25 -9.06
C GLY A 1247 -30.90 25.22 -9.17
N ILE A 1248 -29.83 25.33 -8.37
CA ILE A 1248 -28.71 24.37 -8.33
C ILE A 1248 -29.20 22.93 -8.11
N THR A 1249 -30.19 22.76 -7.23
CA THR A 1249 -30.77 21.46 -6.91
C THR A 1249 -32.08 21.19 -7.67
N GLY A 1250 -32.63 22.18 -8.37
CA GLY A 1250 -33.94 22.09 -9.02
C GLY A 1250 -35.12 22.46 -8.10
N ILE A 1251 -34.83 23.04 -6.93
CA ILE A 1251 -35.84 23.70 -6.10
C ILE A 1251 -36.28 24.98 -6.84
N THR A 1252 -37.59 25.27 -6.80
CA THR A 1252 -38.16 26.44 -7.51
C THR A 1252 -38.85 27.40 -6.56
N ILE A 1253 -38.88 28.69 -6.90
CA ILE A 1253 -39.56 29.75 -6.12
C ILE A 1253 -40.49 30.56 -7.03
N ARG A 1254 -41.67 30.93 -6.53
CA ARG A 1254 -42.66 31.79 -7.22
C ARG A 1254 -43.39 32.71 -6.25
N GLU A 1255 -43.78 33.89 -6.70
CA GLU A 1255 -44.61 34.83 -5.94
C GLU A 1255 -46.10 34.65 -6.30
N THR A 1256 -46.97 34.52 -5.29
CA THR A 1256 -48.35 34.03 -5.40
C THR A 1256 -49.39 34.86 -4.65
N GLY A 1257 -48.98 35.91 -3.93
CA GLY A 1257 -49.84 36.71 -3.05
C GLY A 1257 -50.80 37.66 -3.76
N ASP A 1258 -51.81 38.16 -3.04
CA ASP A 1258 -52.69 39.21 -3.53
C ASP A 1258 -52.07 40.59 -3.24
N ALA A 1259 -51.92 41.44 -4.26
CA ALA A 1259 -51.48 42.82 -4.07
C ALA A 1259 -52.42 43.57 -3.10
N GLY A 1260 -51.85 44.24 -2.09
CA GLY A 1260 -52.59 44.87 -0.99
C GLY A 1260 -52.98 43.92 0.16
N ARG A 1261 -52.49 42.68 0.18
CA ARG A 1261 -52.69 41.68 1.27
C ARG A 1261 -51.40 40.99 1.72
N GLY A 1262 -50.25 41.52 1.33
CA GLY A 1262 -48.93 40.95 1.60
C GLY A 1262 -48.35 40.11 0.46
N ALA A 1263 -47.04 39.88 0.50
CA ALA A 1263 -46.33 39.04 -0.47
C ALA A 1263 -46.37 37.57 0.00
N ARG A 1264 -46.39 36.63 -0.95
CA ARG A 1264 -46.47 35.20 -0.65
C ARG A 1264 -45.63 34.37 -1.62
N PHE A 1265 -44.45 33.96 -1.17
CA PHE A 1265 -43.52 33.15 -1.92
C PHE A 1265 -43.73 31.66 -1.62
N GLU A 1266 -44.01 30.86 -2.66
CA GLU A 1266 -43.98 29.39 -2.57
C GLU A 1266 -42.63 28.88 -3.09
N ILE A 1267 -41.94 28.09 -2.26
CA ILE A 1267 -40.71 27.37 -2.58
C ILE A 1267 -41.06 25.89 -2.68
N THR A 1268 -40.90 25.29 -3.86
CA THR A 1268 -41.23 23.89 -4.15
C THR A 1268 -39.97 23.05 -4.28
N ILE A 1269 -39.81 22.10 -3.37
CA ILE A 1269 -38.67 21.20 -3.19
C ILE A 1269 -39.06 19.79 -3.71
N PRO A 1270 -38.39 19.27 -4.75
CA PRO A 1270 -38.69 17.96 -5.33
C PRO A 1270 -38.64 16.78 -4.36
N ARG A 1271 -39.49 15.78 -4.60
CA ARG A 1271 -39.45 14.49 -3.90
C ARG A 1271 -38.06 13.85 -3.95
N GLY A 1272 -37.51 13.55 -2.76
CA GLY A 1272 -36.17 12.99 -2.59
C GLY A 1272 -35.09 14.03 -2.24
N GLN A 1273 -35.40 15.33 -2.35
CA GLN A 1273 -34.53 16.43 -1.89
C GLN A 1273 -34.99 17.04 -0.56
N TYR A 1274 -35.99 16.46 0.09
CA TYR A 1274 -36.36 16.75 1.46
C TYR A 1274 -36.49 15.45 2.26
N ARG A 1275 -36.19 15.52 3.56
CA ARG A 1275 -36.41 14.44 4.52
C ARG A 1275 -36.90 15.02 5.84
N VAL A 1276 -37.62 14.20 6.62
CA VAL A 1276 -38.06 14.54 7.97
C VAL A 1276 -37.35 13.57 8.91
N GLY A 1277 -36.51 14.10 9.78
CA GLY A 1277 -35.82 13.31 10.80
C GLY A 1277 -36.78 12.74 11.85
N PRO A 1278 -36.33 11.77 12.67
CA PRO A 1278 -37.07 11.37 13.86
C PRO A 1278 -37.17 12.56 14.83
N ALA A 1279 -38.33 12.70 15.47
CA ALA A 1279 -38.63 13.71 16.51
C ALA A 1279 -38.26 13.21 17.91
#